data_AF-A0AAX7UKK5-F1
#
_entry.id   AF-A0AAX7UKK5-F1
#
_cell.length_a   1.000
_cell.length_b   1.000
_cell.length_c   1.000
_cell.angle_alpha   90.00
_cell.angle_beta   90.00
_cell.angle_gamma   90.00
#
_symmetry.space_group_name_H-M   'P 1'
#
loop_
_entity.id
_entity.type
_entity.pdbx_description
1 polymer ?
#
loop_
_entity_poly.entity_id
_entity_poly.type
_entity_poly.pdbx_seq_one_letter_code
_entity_poly.pdbx_strand_id
1 'polypeptide(L)'
;FCASLLQPSETVVMTVTLMSREENTTLLTHTSNEDFHTCTQFKAPLVEGEKILDFEVEVRGDTFHSKEVRKVMIKAYKARTFIQTDKPLYLPGQTVCRQVQTIEKVKLYTYFSYKFVHKFKVEKYVLPKFDVTVNVSEEVSIGQEEVDIKLCAKYTFGQPVPGSITVTMCRLLERSISSAKKHKTEAPCHTETKRVQLFQSQISPETMCISHKQEMKIRISFVLGKASFVDVPKIWEPGSNVEGKVSSNLFYYNDTPISKAPVYLFVGERWSERLLKNLTTDSNGVAEFSFSTDNFHEDIKLHAALTPTLYFQSHRTPFYDLGFHTVYTSQPPSQDEKTFSSLKLKMKDKPLSCDAEEDISIQYTIVRETAVYMDVVYLVSYCLSQLFLVCLFVSVNEGEVSFKLRISTDMAPVVQIVAYAVLSSTNVIAHSADFSTEKCFSHKVSLEFTPSSTVPGEKTNMEVTALPHSLCGLSAIDKSVLIKEPENILDADKVSVVSTTLYILHSQATSTLAWIHLKTAFSSENAPRPHYIYFSFFIFFLFFYDSKLQAGSSYSGGSLGPSEGPMKTVRAFFPETWIWDLVEVGKSGSKDVSLTVPDTITTWETEAFCLSSQGFGLAPRQEVEVFQPFFLELTMPYSIIRGEHFELKATVFSYLTSCIMVTVFSTPSSDYTLTPLSGEQYTSCLCAKERKTVSWTMIPTVLGAVNVTVSAEAVPSHVSCDNEVVRVPERGRIDVVTKSFIVKAEGTEMTKTSNWLLCPKASLLVLIYLQLKCSNVVCDILGRALKNLDGLLRMPYGCGEQNMALLAPNIYILQYLKGTQQLTPAIMEKAANFLTSGYQRQLNYKSDEGAYTTFGRGPGNTWLTAFVMRSFAKAQSFVYIDPKIIKKSKTWLENKQQTNGCFKKSGKLFNNRMKGGVSDEVTLSAYITAAFLEMNISQHDPVVNNSLACLRESINDLSNTYTTALLAYVFTLAGDTETRAHLLQHLDTVAVREGGFLYWSQTAAETSASLSVEISSYVLLAKLSASTTADDLGYASGIIRWLTGQQNYYGGFSSTQDTVVALQALALYSTLVFSPEGSSTVTVQSDSSQLTFDVNPGNKLLYQEETMQGVSGKYSLEVKGTACVSVQISVHYNIPSPTDVTTLSVEVKSEVDATSESRRKLTLTMKSLYSGKENTTNMVILDIKMLSGFTVVSSQLEGAPLVDRVEQTEDHVLVYLQELPKDMPMNYSLTVIEELRVENLKPAMIKIYDYYQPSDQAETEYIYPSAAGNKLL
;
A
#
# COMPACT_ATOMS: atom_id res chain seq x y z
N PHE A 1 43.46 -11.80 -2.30
CA PHE A 1 44.06 -11.80 -0.94
C PHE A 1 45.31 -10.91 -0.98
N CYS A 2 46.03 -10.71 0.13
CA CYS A 2 47.37 -10.13 0.08
C CYS A 2 48.39 -11.06 0.71
N ALA A 3 49.65 -10.87 0.34
CA ALA A 3 50.80 -11.62 0.78
C ALA A 3 51.94 -10.64 1.11
N SER A 4 52.55 -10.81 2.28
CA SER A 4 53.76 -10.11 2.70
C SER A 4 54.89 -11.11 2.83
N LEU A 5 56.09 -10.73 2.40
CA LEU A 5 57.35 -11.34 2.80
C LEU A 5 58.22 -10.22 3.37
N LEU A 6 58.79 -10.45 4.55
CA LEU A 6 59.65 -9.49 5.24
C LEU A 6 60.99 -10.15 5.56
N GLN A 7 62.08 -9.42 5.33
CA GLN A 7 63.48 -9.78 5.61
C GLN A 7 63.88 -11.22 5.20
N PRO A 8 63.68 -11.63 3.93
CA PRO A 8 64.09 -12.96 3.47
C PRO A 8 65.62 -13.11 3.43
N SER A 9 66.15 -14.15 4.08
CA SER A 9 67.58 -14.46 4.12
C SER A 9 68.10 -15.21 2.88
N GLU A 10 67.21 -15.68 2.02
CA GLU A 10 67.50 -16.38 0.76
C GLU A 10 66.39 -16.10 -0.27
N THR A 11 66.59 -16.50 -1.52
CA THR A 11 65.54 -16.45 -2.54
C THR A 11 64.46 -17.48 -2.24
N VAL A 12 63.23 -17.04 -2.00
CA VAL A 12 62.09 -17.93 -1.72
C VAL A 12 60.98 -17.79 -2.74
N VAL A 13 60.33 -18.91 -3.07
CA VAL A 13 59.14 -19.01 -3.90
C VAL A 13 57.92 -19.16 -3.00
N MET A 14 57.04 -18.17 -2.97
CA MET A 14 55.73 -18.25 -2.34
C MET A 14 54.67 -18.66 -3.37
N THR A 15 53.93 -19.74 -3.08
CA THR A 15 52.80 -20.23 -3.87
C THR A 15 51.53 -20.25 -3.03
N VAL A 16 50.42 -19.80 -3.60
CA VAL A 16 49.10 -19.75 -2.96
C VAL A 16 48.11 -20.54 -3.82
N THR A 17 47.41 -21.51 -3.24
CA THR A 17 46.55 -22.45 -3.98
C THR A 17 45.19 -22.60 -3.31
N LEU A 18 44.11 -22.48 -4.07
CA LEU A 18 42.76 -22.82 -3.65
C LEU A 18 42.44 -24.25 -4.07
N MET A 19 42.36 -25.16 -3.10
CA MET A 19 42.14 -26.57 -3.33
C MET A 19 40.65 -26.92 -3.29
N SER A 20 40.21 -27.71 -4.28
CA SER A 20 38.86 -28.26 -4.35
C SER A 20 38.88 -29.79 -4.47
N ARG A 21 37.69 -30.41 -4.36
CA ARG A 21 37.54 -31.86 -4.60
C ARG A 21 37.56 -32.22 -6.08
N GLU A 22 37.40 -31.23 -6.96
CA GLU A 22 37.35 -31.39 -8.42
C GLU A 22 38.68 -30.98 -9.08
N GLU A 23 39.25 -29.83 -8.70
CA GLU A 23 40.48 -29.26 -9.27
C GLU A 23 41.16 -28.33 -8.26
N ASN A 24 42.49 -28.15 -8.35
CA ASN A 24 43.26 -27.20 -7.54
C ASN A 24 43.64 -25.98 -8.38
N THR A 25 43.30 -24.77 -7.92
CA THR A 25 43.59 -23.52 -8.64
C THR A 25 44.71 -22.74 -7.93
N THR A 26 45.90 -22.69 -8.52
CA THR A 26 46.96 -21.78 -8.06
C THR A 26 46.55 -20.33 -8.30
N LEU A 27 46.55 -19.51 -7.25
CA LEU A 27 46.10 -18.11 -7.27
C LEU A 27 47.25 -17.11 -7.35
N LEU A 28 48.44 -17.47 -6.85
CA LEU A 28 49.67 -16.67 -6.93
C LEU A 28 50.88 -17.61 -6.87
N THR A 29 51.89 -17.32 -7.67
CA THR A 29 53.27 -17.77 -7.44
C THR A 29 54.17 -16.55 -7.58
N HIS A 30 55.02 -16.29 -6.59
CA HIS A 30 55.91 -15.14 -6.56
C HIS A 30 57.27 -15.54 -5.96
N THR A 31 58.35 -15.14 -6.62
CA THR A 31 59.73 -15.44 -6.19
C THR A 31 60.42 -14.14 -5.82
N SER A 32 60.97 -14.04 -4.62
CA SER A 32 61.70 -12.86 -4.17
C SER A 32 62.86 -13.21 -3.25
N ASN A 33 63.89 -12.36 -3.27
CA ASN A 33 65.01 -12.30 -2.34
C ASN A 33 65.04 -10.96 -1.57
N GLU A 34 63.97 -10.16 -1.68
CA GLU A 34 63.76 -8.87 -1.03
C GLU A 34 62.34 -8.80 -0.44
N ASP A 35 62.14 -7.93 0.54
CA ASP A 35 60.83 -7.63 1.15
C ASP A 35 59.79 -7.24 0.09
N PHE A 36 58.62 -7.86 0.13
CA PHE A 36 57.52 -7.51 -0.77
C PHE A 36 56.16 -7.52 -0.07
N HIS A 37 55.25 -6.68 -0.57
CA HIS A 37 53.83 -6.75 -0.26
C HIS A 37 53.03 -6.71 -1.56
N THR A 38 52.13 -7.68 -1.78
CA THR A 38 51.31 -7.75 -3.00
C THR A 38 49.89 -8.21 -2.72
N CYS A 39 48.92 -7.68 -3.46
CA CYS A 39 47.49 -7.92 -3.28
C CYS A 39 46.84 -8.44 -4.57
N THR A 40 46.55 -9.73 -4.61
CA THR A 40 46.18 -10.47 -5.82
C THR A 40 44.67 -10.58 -6.03
N GLN A 41 44.25 -10.18 -7.23
CA GLN A 41 42.93 -10.41 -7.85
C GLN A 41 42.64 -11.91 -8.01
N PHE A 42 41.51 -12.44 -7.52
CA PHE A 42 41.02 -13.76 -7.96
C PHE A 42 39.49 -13.89 -7.91
N LYS A 43 38.89 -14.44 -8.98
CA LYS A 43 37.43 -14.68 -9.05
C LYS A 43 37.09 -15.98 -8.33
N ALA A 44 36.19 -15.91 -7.34
CA ALA A 44 35.69 -17.09 -6.65
C ALA A 44 34.82 -17.97 -7.58
N PRO A 45 34.88 -19.32 -7.47
CA PRO A 45 34.00 -20.21 -8.21
C PRO A 45 32.52 -20.02 -7.83
N LEU A 46 31.64 -20.24 -8.81
CA LEU A 46 30.20 -20.12 -8.63
C LEU A 46 29.65 -21.30 -7.80
N VAL A 47 28.73 -21.04 -6.88
CA VAL A 47 28.08 -22.05 -6.03
C VAL A 47 26.60 -21.70 -5.85
N GLU A 48 25.74 -22.72 -5.73
CA GLU A 48 24.29 -22.53 -5.51
C GLU A 48 23.91 -22.30 -4.04
N GLY A 49 24.82 -22.63 -3.11
CA GLY A 49 24.62 -22.56 -1.67
C GLY A 49 25.89 -22.16 -0.94
N GLU A 50 26.43 -23.06 -0.11
CA GLU A 50 27.68 -22.88 0.64
C GLU A 50 28.63 -24.05 0.36
N LYS A 51 29.86 -23.80 -0.10
CA LYS A 51 30.88 -24.83 -0.44
C LYS A 51 32.19 -24.53 0.30
N ILE A 52 32.65 -25.48 1.11
CA ILE A 52 33.96 -25.39 1.78
C ILE A 52 35.06 -25.87 0.83
N LEU A 53 36.09 -25.04 0.69
CA LEU A 53 37.37 -25.28 0.03
C LEU A 53 38.52 -25.10 1.04
N ASP A 54 39.70 -25.57 0.68
CA ASP A 54 40.92 -25.38 1.47
C ASP A 54 41.83 -24.37 0.76
N PHE A 55 42.41 -23.43 1.51
CA PHE A 55 43.28 -22.35 1.03
C PHE A 55 44.68 -22.57 1.56
N GLU A 56 45.62 -22.88 0.66
CA GLU A 56 46.98 -23.29 0.95
C GLU A 56 47.99 -22.19 0.62
N VAL A 57 49.00 -22.02 1.46
CA VAL A 57 50.17 -21.16 1.22
C VAL A 57 51.42 -21.99 1.50
N GLU A 58 52.31 -22.05 0.52
CA GLU A 58 53.61 -22.73 0.60
C GLU A 58 54.73 -21.75 0.24
N VAL A 59 55.75 -21.65 1.08
CA VAL A 59 56.95 -20.84 0.88
C VAL A 59 58.16 -21.76 0.86
N ARG A 60 58.99 -21.67 -0.17
CA ARG A 60 60.10 -22.59 -0.41
C ARG A 60 61.31 -21.88 -1.03
N GLY A 61 62.43 -21.87 -0.32
CA GLY A 61 63.75 -21.57 -0.88
C GLY A 61 64.65 -22.81 -0.86
N ASP A 62 65.97 -22.60 -0.84
CA ASP A 62 66.97 -23.66 -0.84
C ASP A 62 67.21 -24.26 0.56
N THR A 63 67.00 -23.48 1.63
CA THR A 63 67.14 -23.94 3.03
C THR A 63 65.85 -23.81 3.86
N PHE A 64 64.91 -22.95 3.44
CA PHE A 64 63.64 -22.71 4.13
C PHE A 64 62.44 -23.37 3.43
N HIS A 65 61.61 -24.08 4.18
CA HIS A 65 60.30 -24.58 3.73
C HIS A 65 59.22 -24.37 4.79
N SER A 66 58.08 -23.84 4.37
CA SER A 66 56.91 -23.64 5.23
C SER A 66 55.63 -23.85 4.41
N LYS A 67 54.66 -24.57 4.98
CA LYS A 67 53.37 -24.86 4.33
C LYS A 67 52.26 -24.76 5.36
N GLU A 68 51.23 -23.98 5.06
CA GLU A 68 50.05 -23.79 5.89
C GLU A 68 48.78 -23.98 5.05
N VAL A 69 47.78 -24.65 5.63
CA VAL A 69 46.45 -24.82 5.02
C VAL A 69 45.41 -24.23 5.95
N ARG A 70 44.53 -23.39 5.40
CA ARG A 70 43.35 -22.83 6.06
C ARG A 70 42.09 -23.18 5.28
N LYS A 71 40.94 -22.82 5.83
CA LYS A 71 39.67 -23.47 5.50
C LYS A 71 38.58 -22.42 5.29
N VAL A 72 37.92 -22.47 4.13
CA VAL A 72 37.19 -21.32 3.58
C VAL A 72 35.85 -21.75 2.93
N MET A 73 34.73 -21.19 3.41
CA MET A 73 33.33 -21.46 3.02
C MET A 73 32.75 -20.45 1.98
N ILE A 74 32.81 -20.75 0.69
CA ILE A 74 32.28 -19.86 -0.37
C ILE A 74 30.75 -19.88 -0.35
N LYS A 75 30.09 -18.72 -0.49
CA LYS A 75 28.63 -18.58 -0.53
C LYS A 75 28.13 -17.92 -1.82
N ALA A 76 26.93 -18.30 -2.26
CA ALA A 76 26.24 -17.70 -3.40
C ALA A 76 25.93 -16.20 -3.15
N TYR A 77 26.28 -15.32 -4.09
CA TYR A 77 25.88 -13.91 -4.04
C TYR A 77 24.38 -13.76 -4.31
N LYS A 78 23.71 -12.85 -3.60
CA LYS A 78 22.30 -12.51 -3.78
C LYS A 78 22.15 -10.99 -3.84
N ALA A 79 21.68 -10.49 -4.98
CA ALA A 79 21.44 -9.07 -5.19
C ALA A 79 20.37 -8.53 -4.24
N ARG A 80 20.50 -7.27 -3.81
CA ARG A 80 19.49 -6.60 -2.96
C ARG A 80 18.35 -6.10 -3.83
N THR A 81 17.10 -6.28 -3.38
CA THR A 81 15.91 -5.80 -4.10
C THR A 81 15.06 -4.93 -3.20
N PHE A 82 14.76 -3.74 -3.68
CA PHE A 82 13.90 -2.74 -3.05
C PHE A 82 12.55 -2.69 -3.78
N ILE A 83 11.52 -2.22 -3.08
CA ILE A 83 10.17 -2.03 -3.63
C ILE A 83 9.67 -0.69 -3.12
N GLN A 84 9.16 0.14 -4.01
CA GLN A 84 8.57 1.45 -3.74
C GLN A 84 7.16 1.48 -4.32
N THR A 85 6.25 2.24 -3.71
CA THR A 85 4.87 2.45 -4.19
C THR A 85 4.59 3.94 -4.36
N ASP A 86 3.64 4.30 -5.22
CA ASP A 86 3.32 5.70 -5.53
C ASP A 86 2.87 6.52 -4.33
N LYS A 87 2.35 5.86 -3.29
CA LYS A 87 2.01 6.44 -1.99
C LYS A 87 1.97 5.35 -0.90
N PRO A 88 1.90 5.72 0.40
CA PRO A 88 1.80 4.76 1.50
C PRO A 88 0.36 4.29 1.80
N LEU A 89 -0.65 5.02 1.28
CA LEU A 89 -2.06 4.92 1.69
C LEU A 89 -2.99 4.95 0.46
N TYR A 90 -3.97 4.03 0.40
CA TYR A 90 -4.88 3.89 -0.75
C TYR A 90 -6.35 3.76 -0.33
N LEU A 91 -7.26 4.33 -1.12
CA LEU A 91 -8.69 4.07 -1.00
C LEU A 91 -9.05 2.68 -1.57
N PRO A 92 -10.05 1.96 -1.02
CA PRO A 92 -10.47 0.67 -1.55
C PRO A 92 -10.93 0.78 -3.01
N GLY A 93 -10.18 0.14 -3.92
CA GLY A 93 -10.44 0.16 -5.37
C GLY A 93 -9.47 1.02 -6.19
N GLN A 94 -8.59 1.82 -5.56
CA GLN A 94 -7.49 2.46 -6.27
C GLN A 94 -6.44 1.43 -6.74
N THR A 95 -5.79 1.73 -7.86
CA THR A 95 -4.62 1.00 -8.35
C THR A 95 -3.39 1.34 -7.50
N VAL A 96 -2.62 0.32 -7.13
CA VAL A 96 -1.31 0.49 -6.47
C VAL A 96 -0.23 0.44 -7.55
N CYS A 97 0.39 1.58 -7.84
CA CYS A 97 1.56 1.64 -8.70
C CYS A 97 2.81 1.30 -7.87
N ARG A 98 3.74 0.52 -8.46
CA ARG A 98 4.96 0.10 -7.77
C ARG A 98 6.15 0.03 -8.71
N GLN A 99 7.32 0.36 -8.18
CA GLN A 99 8.61 0.14 -8.82
C GLN A 99 9.41 -0.87 -8.00
N VAL A 100 10.26 -1.66 -8.66
CA VAL A 100 11.07 -2.72 -8.03
C VAL A 100 12.50 -2.59 -8.55
N GLN A 101 13.44 -2.26 -7.67
CA GLN A 101 14.82 -1.96 -8.03
C GLN A 101 15.75 -3.04 -7.47
N THR A 102 16.45 -3.78 -8.33
CA THR A 102 17.46 -4.78 -7.92
C THR A 102 18.86 -4.25 -8.16
N ILE A 103 19.72 -4.25 -7.14
CA ILE A 103 21.09 -3.74 -7.20
C ILE A 103 22.08 -4.91 -7.04
N GLU A 104 22.80 -5.22 -8.12
CA GLU A 104 23.78 -6.31 -8.19
C GLU A 104 25.21 -5.91 -7.78
N LYS A 105 25.51 -4.61 -7.71
CA LYS A 105 26.88 -4.11 -7.50
C LYS A 105 27.26 -3.81 -6.05
N VAL A 106 26.34 -3.89 -5.09
CA VAL A 106 26.69 -3.65 -3.68
C VAL A 106 27.38 -4.90 -3.12
N LYS A 107 28.64 -4.79 -2.67
CA LYS A 107 29.45 -5.87 -2.08
C LYS A 107 28.95 -6.39 -0.71
N LEU A 108 27.68 -6.18 -0.36
CA LEU A 108 27.11 -6.55 0.94
C LEU A 108 26.65 -8.01 0.96
N TYR A 109 27.60 -8.91 1.22
CA TYR A 109 27.36 -10.31 1.53
C TYR A 109 26.44 -10.43 2.77
N THR A 110 25.20 -10.86 2.56
CA THR A 110 24.21 -11.02 3.65
C THR A 110 24.14 -12.46 4.12
N TYR A 111 24.24 -12.67 5.44
CA TYR A 111 24.28 -14.00 6.06
C TYR A 111 22.92 -14.72 6.13
N PHE A 112 21.83 -14.07 5.72
CA PHE A 112 20.46 -14.58 5.83
C PHE A 112 19.66 -14.33 4.55
N SER A 113 18.76 -15.26 4.22
CA SER A 113 17.81 -15.13 3.11
C SER A 113 16.65 -14.20 3.48
N TYR A 114 16.91 -12.90 3.60
CA TYR A 114 15.88 -11.90 3.85
C TYR A 114 14.90 -11.83 2.66
N LYS A 115 13.63 -12.08 2.95
CA LYS A 115 12.53 -11.60 2.10
C LYS A 115 12.32 -10.12 2.43
N PHE A 116 12.60 -9.24 1.49
CA PHE A 116 12.20 -7.83 1.61
C PHE A 116 10.67 -7.75 1.53
N VAL A 117 10.06 -7.01 2.47
CA VAL A 117 8.61 -6.86 2.59
C VAL A 117 8.29 -5.38 2.70
N HIS A 118 7.84 -4.78 1.60
CA HIS A 118 7.22 -3.47 1.60
C HIS A 118 5.79 -3.55 2.15
N LYS A 119 5.28 -2.46 2.71
CA LYS A 119 3.93 -2.36 3.26
C LYS A 119 3.27 -1.07 2.79
N PHE A 120 1.95 -1.11 2.67
CA PHE A 120 1.09 0.03 2.42
C PHE A 120 -0.27 -0.24 3.10
N LYS A 121 -1.06 0.80 3.32
CA LYS A 121 -2.34 0.75 4.04
C LYS A 121 -3.50 0.97 3.07
N VAL A 122 -4.64 0.32 3.34
CA VAL A 122 -5.87 0.48 2.54
C VAL A 122 -7.05 0.72 3.47
N GLU A 123 -7.63 1.91 3.45
CA GLU A 123 -8.80 2.31 4.25
C GLU A 123 -9.58 3.43 3.53
N LYS A 124 -10.85 3.66 3.89
CA LYS A 124 -11.55 4.88 3.45
C LYS A 124 -11.02 6.06 4.29
N TYR A 125 -10.55 7.12 3.65
CA TYR A 125 -10.05 8.33 4.31
C TYR A 125 -10.50 9.60 3.58
N VAL A 126 -10.34 10.74 4.26
CA VAL A 126 -10.39 12.09 3.68
C VAL A 126 -9.05 12.75 3.97
N LEU A 127 -8.52 13.53 3.02
CA LEU A 127 -7.23 14.20 3.16
C LEU A 127 -7.30 15.41 4.12
N PRO A 128 -6.32 15.58 5.03
CA PRO A 128 -6.24 16.74 5.91
C PRO A 128 -5.78 17.98 5.16
N LYS A 129 -6.55 19.08 5.23
CA LYS A 129 -6.15 20.40 4.67
C LYS A 129 -5.05 21.12 5.47
N PHE A 130 -4.61 20.57 6.61
CA PHE A 130 -3.60 21.17 7.49
C PHE A 130 -2.81 20.11 8.27
N ASP A 131 -1.55 20.45 8.55
CA ASP A 131 -0.66 19.75 9.47
C ASP A 131 -0.77 20.31 10.89
N VAL A 132 -0.45 19.47 11.87
CA VAL A 132 -0.16 19.87 13.25
C VAL A 132 1.25 19.38 13.57
N THR A 133 2.14 20.31 13.89
CA THR A 133 3.51 20.01 14.29
C THR A 133 3.61 20.09 15.81
N VAL A 134 3.92 18.96 16.46
CA VAL A 134 4.20 18.89 17.91
C VAL A 134 5.70 18.80 18.11
N ASN A 135 6.28 19.77 18.80
CA ASN A 135 7.70 19.78 19.16
C ASN A 135 7.85 19.62 20.69
N VAL A 136 8.51 18.53 21.08
CA VAL A 136 8.83 18.12 22.46
C VAL A 136 10.08 17.25 22.42
N SER A 137 10.81 17.13 23.53
CA SER A 137 11.91 16.16 23.67
C SER A 137 11.43 14.72 23.56
N GLU A 138 12.12 13.89 22.79
CA GLU A 138 11.82 12.45 22.64
C GLU A 138 11.95 11.67 23.96
N GLU A 139 12.86 12.12 24.83
CA GLU A 139 13.07 11.58 26.17
C GLU A 139 12.97 12.69 27.23
N VAL A 140 12.23 12.38 28.31
CA VAL A 140 11.98 13.22 29.48
C VAL A 140 12.44 12.45 30.72
N SER A 141 13.17 13.09 31.63
CA SER A 141 13.58 12.46 32.89
C SER A 141 12.50 12.59 33.94
N ILE A 142 12.35 11.55 34.76
CA ILE A 142 11.49 11.52 35.95
C ILE A 142 11.81 12.62 36.99
N GLY A 143 12.95 13.31 36.86
CA GLY A 143 13.33 14.47 37.68
C GLY A 143 12.88 15.83 37.15
N GLN A 144 12.20 15.90 36.00
CA GLN A 144 11.67 17.17 35.45
C GLN A 144 10.24 17.42 35.98
N GLU A 145 10.01 18.60 36.55
CA GLU A 145 8.69 18.99 37.10
C GLU A 145 7.71 19.45 36.01
N GLU A 146 8.23 20.05 34.93
CA GLU A 146 7.46 20.57 33.80
C GLU A 146 7.98 19.96 32.47
N VAL A 147 7.11 19.92 31.45
CA VAL A 147 7.44 19.42 30.10
C VAL A 147 6.94 20.42 29.07
N ASP A 148 7.87 21.13 28.43
CA ASP A 148 7.57 22.08 27.36
C ASP A 148 7.09 21.39 26.09
N ILE A 149 5.83 21.63 25.70
CA ILE A 149 5.24 21.13 24.46
C ILE A 149 4.88 22.33 23.57
N LYS A 150 5.59 22.51 22.47
CA LYS A 150 5.34 23.58 21.49
C LYS A 150 4.50 23.05 20.34
N LEU A 151 3.30 23.60 20.19
CA LEU A 151 2.32 23.23 19.17
C LEU A 151 2.23 24.30 18.08
N CYS A 152 2.26 23.88 16.82
CA CYS A 152 2.01 24.74 15.66
C CYS A 152 1.02 24.04 14.72
N ALA A 153 0.07 24.77 14.13
CA ALA A 153 -0.85 24.25 13.12
C ALA A 153 -0.75 25.11 11.85
N LYS A 154 -0.57 24.46 10.71
CA LYS A 154 -0.38 25.10 9.40
C LYS A 154 -1.19 24.39 8.32
N TYR A 155 -1.84 25.14 7.44
CA TYR A 155 -2.39 24.60 6.20
C TYR A 155 -1.29 23.91 5.39
N THR A 156 -1.67 23.00 4.48
CA THR A 156 -0.72 22.28 3.63
C THR A 156 0.11 23.22 2.73
N PHE A 157 -0.37 24.43 2.47
CA PHE A 157 0.35 25.57 1.85
C PHE A 157 1.00 26.51 2.90
N GLY A 158 1.51 25.99 4.01
CA GLY A 158 2.40 26.68 4.97
C GLY A 158 1.78 27.74 5.90
N GLN A 159 0.63 28.33 5.56
CA GLN A 159 -0.02 29.41 6.32
C GLN A 159 -0.60 28.93 7.68
N PRO A 160 -0.62 29.75 8.75
CA PRO A 160 -1.09 29.32 10.07
C PRO A 160 -2.61 29.11 10.15
N VAL A 161 -3.05 28.12 10.94
CA VAL A 161 -4.48 27.79 11.15
C VAL A 161 -5.03 28.49 12.40
N PRO A 162 -6.09 29.32 12.29
CA PRO A 162 -6.79 29.87 13.45
C PRO A 162 -7.73 28.83 14.07
N GLY A 163 -7.68 28.66 15.40
CA GLY A 163 -8.56 27.70 16.08
C GLY A 163 -8.29 27.51 17.58
N SER A 164 -8.86 26.44 18.14
CA SER A 164 -8.65 26.00 19.53
C SER A 164 -8.11 24.57 19.56
N ILE A 165 -7.07 24.32 20.34
CA ILE A 165 -6.42 23.01 20.45
C ILE A 165 -6.70 22.44 21.84
N THR A 166 -7.14 21.18 21.88
CA THR A 166 -7.26 20.37 23.10
C THR A 166 -6.13 19.35 23.11
N VAL A 167 -5.37 19.29 24.19
CA VAL A 167 -4.20 18.42 24.36
C VAL A 167 -4.48 17.47 25.50
N THR A 168 -4.38 16.16 25.26
CA THR A 168 -4.55 15.12 26.28
C THR A 168 -3.27 14.30 26.41
N MET A 169 -2.62 14.37 27.57
CA MET A 169 -1.42 13.61 27.89
C MET A 169 -1.78 12.47 28.87
N CYS A 170 -1.55 11.22 28.47
CA CYS A 170 -1.92 10.02 29.22
C CYS A 170 -0.69 9.18 29.61
N ARG A 171 -0.60 8.73 30.87
CA ARG A 171 0.47 7.80 31.29
C ARG A 171 0.05 6.35 31.10
N LEU A 172 0.62 5.67 30.11
CA LEU A 172 0.33 4.27 29.81
C LEU A 172 0.79 3.34 30.96
N LEU A 173 -0.15 2.57 31.50
CA LEU A 173 0.11 1.48 32.45
C LEU A 173 0.43 0.20 31.68
N GLU A 174 1.72 -0.11 31.50
CA GLU A 174 2.14 -1.44 31.04
C GLU A 174 1.59 -2.52 31.98
N ARG A 175 0.75 -3.40 31.43
CA ARG A 175 0.38 -4.65 32.08
C ARG A 175 1.39 -5.71 31.65
N SER A 176 2.14 -6.26 32.61
CA SER A 176 2.79 -7.55 32.40
C SER A 176 1.72 -8.60 32.10
N ILE A 177 1.97 -9.46 31.12
CA ILE A 177 0.97 -10.43 30.65
C ILE A 177 0.98 -11.64 31.60
N SER A 178 0.25 -11.52 32.70
CA SER A 178 -0.23 -12.66 33.50
C SER A 178 -1.75 -12.69 33.50
N SER A 179 -2.33 -13.89 33.40
CA SER A 179 -3.69 -14.09 32.90
C SER A 179 -4.76 -14.06 34.00
N ALA A 180 -5.25 -12.86 34.37
CA ALA A 180 -6.47 -12.72 35.16
C ALA A 180 -7.31 -11.46 34.83
N LYS A 181 -8.60 -11.69 34.56
CA LYS A 181 -9.78 -10.78 34.64
C LYS A 181 -9.61 -9.30 34.25
N LYS A 182 -10.26 -8.89 33.16
CA LYS A 182 -10.43 -7.49 32.73
C LYS A 182 -11.31 -6.69 33.71
N HIS A 183 -10.69 -5.92 34.61
CA HIS A 183 -11.20 -4.57 34.88
C HIS A 183 -10.48 -3.58 33.96
N LYS A 184 -11.22 -2.65 33.36
CA LYS A 184 -10.63 -1.42 32.78
C LYS A 184 -10.36 -0.48 33.95
N THR A 185 -9.10 -0.36 34.34
CA THR A 185 -8.63 0.83 35.07
C THR A 185 -8.27 1.84 33.98
N GLU A 186 -8.87 3.01 34.00
CA GLU A 186 -8.54 4.06 33.03
C GLU A 186 -7.15 4.63 33.35
N ALA A 187 -6.40 5.02 32.32
CA ALA A 187 -5.10 5.64 32.51
C ALA A 187 -5.30 7.06 33.08
N PRO A 188 -4.51 7.50 34.07
CA PRO A 188 -4.54 8.90 34.48
C PRO A 188 -4.04 9.76 33.31
N CYS A 189 -4.91 10.66 32.85
CA CYS A 189 -4.65 11.60 31.77
C CYS A 189 -4.88 13.03 32.25
N HIS A 190 -3.95 13.93 31.93
CA HIS A 190 -4.18 15.37 32.03
C HIS A 190 -4.73 15.87 30.69
N THR A 191 -5.70 16.79 30.72
CA THR A 191 -6.22 17.43 29.50
C THR A 191 -6.31 18.93 29.69
N GLU A 192 -5.70 19.69 28.79
CA GLU A 192 -5.75 21.15 28.74
C GLU A 192 -6.33 21.61 27.40
N THR A 193 -7.00 22.76 27.36
CA THR A 193 -7.50 23.36 26.13
C THR A 193 -7.06 24.80 26.04
N LYS A 194 -6.26 25.13 25.02
CA LYS A 194 -5.75 26.48 24.76
C LYS A 194 -6.27 27.00 23.41
N ARG A 195 -6.69 28.26 23.39
CA ARG A 195 -7.01 28.97 22.13
C ARG A 195 -5.70 29.41 21.49
N VAL A 196 -5.54 29.18 20.19
CA VAL A 196 -4.43 29.74 19.42
C VAL A 196 -4.71 31.24 19.24
N GLN A 197 -3.98 32.10 19.95
CA GLN A 197 -4.24 33.54 19.95
C GLN A 197 -3.55 34.25 18.79
N LEU A 198 -4.36 34.99 18.04
CA LEU A 198 -4.01 36.32 17.53
C LEU A 198 -5.09 37.30 18.02
N PHE A 199 -4.83 38.60 17.95
CA PHE A 199 -5.60 39.62 18.66
C PHE A 199 -7.07 39.74 18.22
N GLN A 200 -7.90 40.27 19.13
CA GLN A 200 -9.36 40.32 18.99
C GLN A 200 -9.84 41.24 17.85
N SER A 201 -10.79 40.77 17.04
CA SER A 201 -12.15 41.31 17.07
C SER A 201 -13.15 40.27 16.51
N GLN A 202 -14.43 40.64 16.41
CA GLN A 202 -15.62 39.79 16.32
C GLN A 202 -15.52 38.50 15.47
N ILE A 203 -15.86 37.36 16.08
CA ILE A 203 -15.99 36.05 15.42
C ILE A 203 -17.44 35.84 14.96
N SER A 204 -17.66 35.61 13.66
CA SER A 204 -18.89 34.94 13.20
C SER A 204 -18.73 33.41 13.30
N PRO A 205 -19.73 32.66 13.81
CA PRO A 205 -19.59 31.23 14.13
C PRO A 205 -19.70 30.29 12.92
N GLU A 206 -19.40 30.76 11.70
CA GLU A 206 -19.35 29.94 10.48
C GLU A 206 -17.90 29.71 10.00
N THR A 207 -17.20 28.78 10.66
CA THR A 207 -16.24 27.91 9.96
C THR A 207 -16.17 26.54 10.62
N MET A 208 -15.99 25.52 9.79
CA MET A 208 -15.89 24.10 10.14
C MET A 208 -14.76 23.83 11.17
N CYS A 209 -15.12 23.50 12.41
CA CYS A 209 -14.16 23.00 13.41
C CYS A 209 -13.75 21.55 13.07
N ILE A 210 -12.74 21.39 12.22
CA ILE A 210 -12.17 20.07 11.87
C ILE A 210 -11.34 19.54 13.05
N SER A 211 -11.81 18.47 13.69
CA SER A 211 -11.07 17.77 14.76
C SER A 211 -10.02 16.83 14.16
N HIS A 212 -8.79 17.32 13.95
CA HIS A 212 -7.64 16.48 13.66
C HIS A 212 -7.05 15.90 14.96
N LYS A 213 -6.60 14.64 14.94
CA LYS A 213 -5.98 13.96 16.10
C LYS A 213 -4.65 13.34 15.69
N GLN A 214 -3.62 13.65 16.46
CA GLN A 214 -2.25 13.16 16.30
C GLN A 214 -1.80 12.53 17.63
N GLU A 215 -0.89 11.55 17.58
CA GLU A 215 -0.35 10.87 18.75
C GLU A 215 1.18 10.78 18.65
N MET A 216 1.87 10.98 19.76
CA MET A 216 3.33 10.87 19.87
C MET A 216 3.70 10.19 21.19
N LYS A 217 4.86 9.52 21.22
CA LYS A 217 5.34 8.75 22.36
C LYS A 217 6.62 9.39 22.90
N ILE A 218 6.59 9.80 24.17
CA ILE A 218 7.75 10.33 24.90
C ILE A 218 8.30 9.19 25.78
N ARG A 219 9.61 8.98 25.76
CA ARG A 219 10.30 8.02 26.64
C ARG A 219 10.53 8.66 28.01
N ILE A 220 10.26 7.91 29.08
CA ILE A 220 10.57 8.36 30.45
C ILE A 220 11.89 7.73 30.88
N SER A 221 12.93 8.54 31.00
CA SER A 221 14.20 8.15 31.62
C SER A 221 14.08 8.18 33.14
N PHE A 222 14.74 7.24 33.80
CA PHE A 222 14.84 7.17 35.27
C PHE A 222 16.21 7.65 35.79
N VAL A 223 17.08 8.14 34.89
CA VAL A 223 18.39 8.68 35.25
C VAL A 223 18.25 10.15 35.64
N LEU A 224 18.67 10.50 36.86
CA LEU A 224 18.73 11.88 37.36
C LEU A 224 20.06 12.56 37.03
N GLY A 225 21.15 11.80 37.06
CA GLY A 225 22.51 12.28 36.82
C GLY A 225 23.51 11.13 36.85
N LYS A 226 24.77 11.42 36.56
CA LYS A 226 25.86 10.43 36.49
C LYS A 226 27.07 10.91 37.29
N ALA A 227 27.77 9.98 37.93
CA ALA A 227 29.13 10.19 38.41
C ALA A 227 30.14 9.66 37.37
N SER A 228 31.29 10.32 37.20
CA SER A 228 32.29 9.91 36.20
C SER A 228 33.70 10.21 36.68
N PHE A 229 34.61 9.24 36.50
CA PHE A 229 36.01 9.37 36.90
C PHE A 229 36.79 10.20 35.88
N VAL A 230 37.60 11.14 36.39
CA VAL A 230 38.44 12.08 35.61
C VAL A 230 39.84 12.09 36.22
N ASP A 231 40.89 12.14 35.40
CA ASP A 231 42.31 12.16 35.80
C ASP A 231 42.75 11.04 36.77
N VAL A 232 42.04 9.90 36.80
CA VAL A 232 42.43 8.71 37.59
C VAL A 232 43.49 7.91 36.83
N PRO A 233 44.62 7.53 37.47
CA PRO A 233 45.62 6.67 36.85
C PRO A 233 45.06 5.26 36.61
N LYS A 234 45.61 4.55 35.62
CA LYS A 234 45.23 3.15 35.33
C LYS A 234 46.09 2.12 36.07
N ILE A 235 47.21 2.51 36.66
CA ILE A 235 48.18 1.62 37.31
C ILE A 235 48.59 2.28 38.63
N TRP A 236 48.80 1.49 39.68
CA TRP A 236 49.24 1.96 41.00
C TRP A 236 50.40 1.11 41.54
N GLU A 237 51.28 1.73 42.34
CA GLU A 237 52.45 1.05 42.94
C GLU A 237 52.23 0.73 44.43
N PRO A 238 52.59 -0.47 44.94
CA PRO A 238 52.53 -0.81 46.36
C PRO A 238 53.20 0.22 47.29
N GLY A 239 52.38 0.92 48.08
CA GLY A 239 52.81 1.98 49.00
C GLY A 239 52.73 3.41 48.43
N SER A 240 52.23 3.58 47.21
CA SER A 240 51.86 4.88 46.64
C SER A 240 50.42 5.27 46.98
N ASN A 241 50.09 6.56 46.94
CA ASN A 241 48.70 7.02 47.01
C ASN A 241 48.08 7.01 45.60
N VAL A 242 46.86 6.48 45.47
CA VAL A 242 46.06 6.64 44.24
C VAL A 242 45.28 7.92 44.34
N GLU A 243 45.59 8.88 43.46
CA GLU A 243 44.95 10.19 43.38
C GLU A 243 44.13 10.31 42.09
N GLY A 244 43.10 11.15 42.08
CA GLY A 244 42.23 11.34 40.92
C GLY A 244 40.99 12.17 41.23
N LYS A 245 40.07 12.29 40.28
CA LYS A 245 38.88 13.14 40.40
C LYS A 245 37.60 12.40 40.02
N VAL A 246 36.47 12.89 40.53
CA VAL A 246 35.13 12.47 40.13
C VAL A 246 34.33 13.72 39.75
N SER A 247 33.81 13.77 38.53
CA SER A 247 32.77 14.72 38.13
C SER A 247 31.38 14.16 38.42
N SER A 248 30.41 15.03 38.67
CA SER A 248 29.01 14.65 38.82
C SER A 248 28.09 15.65 38.10
N ASN A 249 27.24 15.16 37.22
CA ASN A 249 26.47 15.97 36.27
C ASN A 249 24.99 15.54 36.24
N LEU A 250 24.05 16.47 36.07
CA LEU A 250 22.63 16.18 35.86
C LEU A 250 22.36 15.79 34.41
N PHE A 251 21.78 14.61 34.21
CA PHE A 251 21.54 14.05 32.87
C PHE A 251 20.51 14.88 32.08
N TYR A 252 19.47 15.37 32.77
CA TYR A 252 18.32 16.04 32.15
C TYR A 252 18.46 17.57 32.01
N TYR A 253 19.61 18.13 32.40
CA TYR A 253 19.91 19.57 32.30
C TYR A 253 21.18 19.80 31.48
N ASN A 254 21.32 19.09 30.35
CA ASN A 254 22.43 19.23 29.41
C ASN A 254 23.82 19.04 30.06
N ASP A 255 23.94 18.02 30.92
CA ASP A 255 25.13 17.70 31.71
C ASP A 255 25.62 18.83 32.65
N THR A 256 24.75 19.71 33.17
CA THR A 256 25.16 20.71 34.20
C THR A 256 25.83 20.05 35.40
N PRO A 257 27.00 20.54 35.87
CA PRO A 257 27.68 19.97 37.03
C PRO A 257 26.93 20.22 38.34
N ILE A 258 26.91 19.22 39.23
CA ILE A 258 26.26 19.31 40.55
C ILE A 258 27.28 19.83 41.57
N SER A 259 27.19 21.11 41.94
CA SER A 259 28.07 21.71 42.95
C SER A 259 27.68 21.29 44.38
N LYS A 260 28.67 21.05 45.24
CA LYS A 260 28.51 20.63 46.65
C LYS A 260 27.74 19.32 46.86
N ALA A 261 27.73 18.46 45.85
CA ALA A 261 27.15 17.13 45.94
C ALA A 261 28.03 16.21 46.80
N PRO A 262 27.46 15.37 47.68
CA PRO A 262 28.19 14.30 48.34
C PRO A 262 28.49 13.18 47.34
N VAL A 263 29.77 12.88 47.14
CA VAL A 263 30.22 11.80 46.26
C VAL A 263 30.89 10.72 47.12
N TYR A 264 30.45 9.48 46.95
CA TYR A 264 30.88 8.33 47.73
C TYR A 264 31.78 7.45 46.85
N LEU A 265 33.04 7.32 47.26
CA LEU A 265 34.03 6.48 46.59
C LEU A 265 34.10 5.12 47.27
N PHE A 266 33.80 4.05 46.54
CA PHE A 266 33.87 2.66 47.00
C PHE A 266 34.98 1.89 46.29
N VAL A 267 35.45 0.81 46.92
CA VAL A 267 36.43 -0.14 46.36
C VAL A 267 35.96 -1.58 46.49
N GLY A 268 36.20 -2.39 45.46
CA GLY A 268 35.92 -3.82 45.45
C GLY A 268 35.08 -4.27 44.26
N GLU A 269 34.64 -5.52 44.26
CA GLU A 269 33.64 -5.99 43.31
C GLU A 269 32.23 -5.51 43.70
N ARG A 270 31.32 -5.47 42.71
CA ARG A 270 29.92 -4.94 42.81
C ARG A 270 28.99 -5.65 43.82
N TRP A 271 29.54 -6.54 44.64
CA TRP A 271 28.85 -7.34 45.66
C TRP A 271 29.65 -7.43 46.98
N SER A 272 30.83 -6.79 47.02
CA SER A 272 31.89 -6.96 48.03
C SER A 272 32.56 -5.63 48.37
N GLU A 273 31.80 -4.53 48.27
CA GLU A 273 32.33 -3.17 48.16
C GLU A 273 32.45 -2.43 49.51
N ARG A 274 33.61 -1.80 49.71
CA ARG A 274 33.98 -1.03 50.90
C ARG A 274 34.02 0.46 50.57
N LEU A 275 33.34 1.28 51.36
CA LEU A 275 33.44 2.74 51.28
C LEU A 275 34.87 3.19 51.65
N LEU A 276 35.54 3.91 50.75
CA LEU A 276 36.86 4.52 50.94
C LEU A 276 36.76 5.94 51.51
N LYS A 277 36.04 6.82 50.82
CA LYS A 277 35.95 8.24 51.13
C LYS A 277 34.59 8.82 50.79
N ASN A 278 34.16 9.75 51.65
CA ASN A 278 33.11 10.71 51.33
C ASN A 278 33.81 11.97 50.82
N LEU A 279 33.42 12.43 49.64
CA LEU A 279 33.94 13.59 48.95
C LEU A 279 32.82 14.63 48.82
N THR A 280 33.15 15.86 48.44
CA THR A 280 32.16 16.91 48.13
C THR A 280 32.65 17.71 46.94
N THR A 281 31.77 17.93 45.96
CA THR A 281 32.15 18.59 44.71
C THR A 281 32.29 20.11 44.84
N ASP A 282 33.18 20.67 44.02
CA ASP A 282 33.48 22.09 43.92
C ASP A 282 32.39 22.89 43.18
N SER A 283 32.68 24.12 42.75
CA SER A 283 31.81 24.94 41.89
C SER A 283 31.59 24.37 40.49
N ASN A 284 32.49 23.50 40.02
CA ASN A 284 32.50 22.89 38.69
C ASN A 284 31.96 21.45 38.72
N GLY A 285 31.40 21.01 39.84
CA GLY A 285 30.86 19.65 40.04
C GLY A 285 31.91 18.54 40.11
N VAL A 286 33.18 18.88 40.37
CA VAL A 286 34.30 17.95 40.49
C VAL A 286 34.75 17.81 41.95
N ALA A 287 35.05 16.59 42.38
CA ALA A 287 35.65 16.29 43.68
C ALA A 287 36.96 15.52 43.51
N GLU A 288 38.02 15.98 44.16
CA GLU A 288 39.34 15.33 44.14
C GLU A 288 39.48 14.31 45.29
N PHE A 289 40.18 13.21 45.02
CA PHE A 289 40.47 12.17 46.01
C PHE A 289 41.92 11.70 45.94
N SER A 290 42.39 11.16 47.06
CA SER A 290 43.70 10.54 47.26
C SER A 290 43.56 9.52 48.39
N PHE A 291 44.07 8.29 48.24
CA PHE A 291 44.07 7.29 49.31
C PHE A 291 45.30 6.39 49.26
N SER A 292 45.81 5.95 50.43
CA SER A 292 46.96 5.05 50.49
C SER A 292 46.57 3.61 50.16
N THR A 293 47.53 2.89 49.59
CA THR A 293 47.31 1.55 49.03
C THR A 293 47.86 0.42 49.89
N ASP A 294 48.33 0.72 51.10
CA ASP A 294 49.08 -0.19 52.00
C ASP A 294 48.36 -1.50 52.36
N ASN A 295 47.04 -1.57 52.14
CA ASN A 295 46.17 -2.70 52.46
C ASN A 295 45.61 -3.40 51.21
N PHE A 296 46.16 -3.14 50.02
CA PHE A 296 45.75 -3.75 48.75
C PHE A 296 46.88 -4.60 48.17
N HIS A 297 46.52 -5.72 47.53
CA HIS A 297 47.45 -6.70 46.95
C HIS A 297 47.02 -7.17 45.54
N GLU A 298 45.94 -6.59 45.00
CA GLU A 298 45.30 -6.95 43.73
C GLU A 298 44.74 -5.67 43.06
N ASP A 299 44.13 -5.80 41.87
CA ASP A 299 43.57 -4.67 41.12
C ASP A 299 42.46 -3.93 41.87
N ILE A 300 42.60 -2.61 41.96
CA ILE A 300 41.71 -1.72 42.71
C ILE A 300 40.55 -1.30 41.79
N LYS A 301 39.42 -1.99 41.94
CA LYS A 301 38.15 -1.66 41.27
C LYS A 301 37.44 -0.55 42.06
N LEU A 302 37.35 0.65 41.48
CA LEU A 302 36.75 1.84 42.06
C LEU A 302 35.33 2.09 41.52
N HIS A 303 34.41 2.46 42.39
CA HIS A 303 33.06 2.90 42.04
C HIS A 303 32.78 4.28 42.65
N ALA A 304 32.16 5.17 41.88
CA ALA A 304 31.73 6.48 42.34
C ALA A 304 30.19 6.58 42.27
N ALA A 305 29.57 6.96 43.39
CA ALA A 305 28.12 7.15 43.49
C ALA A 305 27.77 8.49 44.15
N LEU A 306 26.58 8.99 43.84
CA LEU A 306 25.96 10.13 44.53
C LEU A 306 25.10 9.69 45.75
N THR A 307 25.13 8.40 46.07
CA THR A 307 24.38 7.79 47.20
C THR A 307 25.32 7.05 48.16
N PRO A 308 25.06 7.06 49.48
CA PRO A 308 25.91 6.41 50.49
C PRO A 308 25.88 4.88 50.47
N THR A 309 25.11 4.28 49.55
CA THR A 309 24.90 2.85 49.38
C THR A 309 24.66 2.56 47.89
N LEU A 310 25.14 1.39 47.45
CA LEU A 310 25.04 0.89 46.09
C LEU A 310 23.86 -0.09 46.01
N TYR A 311 22.69 0.40 45.62
CA TYR A 311 21.47 -0.41 45.55
C TYR A 311 21.30 -1.08 44.18
N PHE A 312 20.64 -2.24 44.18
CA PHE A 312 20.03 -2.80 42.97
C PHE A 312 19.03 -1.78 42.38
N GLN A 313 19.17 -1.47 41.09
CA GLN A 313 18.22 -0.63 40.37
C GLN A 313 16.86 -1.35 40.29
N SER A 314 15.88 -0.88 41.06
CA SER A 314 14.52 -1.41 40.99
C SER A 314 13.79 -0.85 39.76
N HIS A 315 12.96 -1.70 39.15
CA HIS A 315 12.34 -1.38 37.87
C HIS A 315 11.40 -0.17 38.00
N ARG A 316 11.77 0.95 37.35
CA ARG A 316 11.08 2.26 37.35
C ARG A 316 11.22 3.11 38.63
N THR A 317 12.31 3.00 39.37
CA THR A 317 12.70 4.01 40.39
C THR A 317 13.75 4.98 39.84
N PRO A 318 13.70 6.29 40.19
CA PRO A 318 14.78 7.23 39.85
C PRO A 318 16.12 6.79 40.47
N PHE A 319 17.22 6.95 39.73
CA PHE A 319 18.57 6.67 40.21
C PHE A 319 19.63 7.62 39.63
N TYR A 320 20.80 7.65 40.27
CA TYR A 320 22.01 8.24 39.73
C TYR A 320 22.90 7.13 39.17
N ASP A 321 23.43 7.34 37.97
CA ASP A 321 24.28 6.35 37.30
C ASP A 321 25.72 6.35 37.85
N LEU A 322 26.33 5.18 37.84
CA LEU A 322 27.51 4.86 38.63
C LEU A 322 28.80 4.96 37.81
N GLY A 323 29.75 5.76 38.28
CA GLY A 323 31.09 5.80 37.70
C GLY A 323 31.86 4.54 38.07
N PHE A 324 32.52 3.90 37.11
CA PHE A 324 33.37 2.73 37.34
C PHE A 324 34.78 2.93 36.74
N HIS A 325 35.81 2.51 37.46
CA HIS A 325 37.20 2.51 36.99
C HIS A 325 37.97 1.33 37.62
N THR A 326 38.98 0.80 36.93
CA THR A 326 39.89 -0.22 37.50
C THR A 326 41.32 0.29 37.41
N VAL A 327 42.01 0.32 38.55
CA VAL A 327 43.42 0.70 38.68
C VAL A 327 44.21 -0.58 38.94
N TYR A 328 45.03 -1.00 37.98
CA TYR A 328 45.74 -2.28 38.01
C TYR A 328 47.00 -2.22 38.89
N THR A 329 47.30 -3.29 39.63
CA THR A 329 48.46 -3.31 40.54
C THR A 329 49.78 -3.45 39.78
N SER A 330 50.80 -2.67 40.12
CA SER A 330 52.14 -2.90 39.58
C SER A 330 52.73 -4.19 40.16
N GLN A 331 52.97 -5.19 39.31
CA GLN A 331 53.82 -6.32 39.68
C GLN A 331 55.28 -5.84 39.85
N PRO A 332 56.08 -6.46 40.75
CA PRO A 332 57.42 -5.99 41.05
C PRO A 332 58.30 -5.97 39.79
N PRO A 333 59.05 -4.89 39.53
CA PRO A 333 59.77 -4.73 38.29
C PRO A 333 60.96 -5.71 38.20
N SER A 334 60.81 -6.74 37.37
CA SER A 334 61.95 -7.21 36.59
C SER A 334 62.49 -6.02 35.81
N GLN A 335 63.75 -5.64 36.06
CA GLN A 335 64.41 -4.53 35.38
C GLN A 335 64.16 -4.61 33.88
N ASP A 336 63.30 -3.71 33.40
CA ASP A 336 63.62 -2.50 32.64
C ASP A 336 62.39 -1.60 32.70
N GLU A 337 62.52 -0.43 32.11
CA GLU A 337 61.46 0.48 31.69
C GLU A 337 60.24 -0.23 31.04
N LYS A 338 59.07 0.43 31.12
CA LYS A 338 57.76 0.13 30.47
C LYS A 338 57.70 -1.26 29.80
N THR A 339 57.21 -2.28 30.49
CA THR A 339 57.46 -3.71 30.16
C THR A 339 57.10 -4.21 28.76
N PHE A 340 56.20 -3.55 28.01
CA PHE A 340 55.83 -3.97 26.65
C PHE A 340 55.57 -2.77 25.72
N SER A 341 56.00 -2.90 24.46
CA SER A 341 55.62 -1.98 23.39
C SER A 341 54.11 -2.04 23.12
N SER A 342 53.49 -0.92 22.75
CA SER A 342 52.05 -0.84 22.49
C SER A 342 51.69 0.20 21.42
N LEU A 343 50.50 0.04 20.86
CA LEU A 343 49.94 0.88 19.80
C LEU A 343 48.46 1.13 20.11
N LYS A 344 47.95 2.34 19.85
CA LYS A 344 46.57 2.73 20.15
C LYS A 344 46.04 3.75 19.14
N LEU A 345 44.80 3.59 18.68
CA LEU A 345 44.11 4.56 17.83
C LEU A 345 43.36 5.60 18.69
N LYS A 346 43.25 6.85 18.21
CA LYS A 346 42.33 7.85 18.78
C LYS A 346 40.98 7.82 18.06
N MET A 347 39.90 7.82 18.84
CA MET A 347 38.53 8.00 18.33
C MET A 347 38.26 9.46 17.96
N LYS A 348 37.22 9.70 17.16
CA LYS A 348 36.65 11.03 16.87
C LYS A 348 35.18 11.06 17.32
N ASP A 349 34.74 12.19 17.87
CA ASP A 349 33.36 12.38 18.37
C ASP A 349 32.33 12.65 17.26
N LYS A 350 32.80 12.99 16.06
CA LYS A 350 31.99 13.21 14.86
C LYS A 350 32.23 12.08 13.85
N PRO A 351 31.21 11.73 13.03
CA PRO A 351 31.42 10.83 11.90
C PRO A 351 32.40 11.43 10.89
N LEU A 352 33.12 10.57 10.18
CA LEU A 352 34.08 10.94 9.15
C LEU A 352 33.37 11.43 7.88
N SER A 353 33.84 12.58 7.36
CA SER A 353 33.21 13.32 6.27
C SER A 353 33.46 12.68 4.90
N CYS A 354 32.46 12.60 4.03
CA CYS A 354 32.60 11.96 2.71
C CYS A 354 33.42 12.78 1.70
N ASP A 355 34.14 12.09 0.82
CA ASP A 355 35.09 12.59 -0.20
C ASP A 355 36.30 13.40 0.32
N ALA A 356 36.31 13.72 1.62
CA ALA A 356 37.32 14.50 2.32
C ALA A 356 38.53 13.66 2.79
N GLU A 357 39.62 14.33 3.16
CA GLU A 357 40.73 13.74 3.91
C GLU A 357 40.51 13.97 5.42
N GLU A 358 40.52 12.88 6.19
CA GLU A 358 40.38 12.89 7.64
C GLU A 358 41.70 12.43 8.28
N ASP A 359 42.28 13.27 9.15
CA ASP A 359 43.48 12.88 9.91
C ASP A 359 43.13 11.83 10.99
N ILE A 360 43.85 10.71 11.03
CA ILE A 360 43.72 9.63 12.01
C ILE A 360 45.02 9.52 12.80
N SER A 361 44.95 9.62 14.13
CA SER A 361 46.11 9.52 15.03
C SER A 361 46.29 8.11 15.60
N ILE A 362 47.54 7.64 15.55
CA ILE A 362 48.07 6.47 16.24
C ILE A 362 49.06 6.96 17.32
N GLN A 363 48.81 6.59 18.57
CA GLN A 363 49.78 6.71 19.65
C GLN A 363 50.59 5.41 19.75
N TYR A 364 51.91 5.52 19.92
CA TYR A 364 52.80 4.37 20.03
C TYR A 364 53.79 4.56 21.19
N THR A 365 54.20 3.44 21.79
CA THR A 365 55.25 3.38 22.81
C THR A 365 56.07 2.11 22.54
N ILE A 366 57.39 2.24 22.40
CA ILE A 366 58.32 1.15 22.07
C ILE A 366 59.39 1.09 23.17
N VAL A 367 59.73 -0.11 23.63
CA VAL A 367 60.54 -0.29 24.84
C VAL A 367 61.40 -1.55 24.76
N ARG A 368 62.53 -1.56 25.49
CA ARG A 368 63.53 -2.64 25.55
C ARG A 368 64.21 -2.98 24.21
N GLU A 369 63.98 -2.20 23.16
CA GLU A 369 64.66 -2.27 21.87
C GLU A 369 65.36 -0.95 21.53
N THR A 370 66.55 -1.02 20.94
CA THR A 370 67.21 0.15 20.35
C THR A 370 66.54 0.51 19.04
N ALA A 371 65.63 1.49 19.06
CA ALA A 371 64.96 1.99 17.86
C ALA A 371 65.98 2.56 16.86
N VAL A 372 66.09 1.93 15.69
CA VAL A 372 66.87 2.44 14.54
C VAL A 372 65.91 2.78 13.39
N TYR A 373 65.08 1.83 12.97
CA TYR A 373 63.91 2.04 12.09
C TYR A 373 62.81 1.03 12.44
N MET A 374 61.54 1.42 12.27
CA MET A 374 60.38 0.52 12.43
C MET A 374 59.22 1.00 11.56
N ASP A 375 58.59 0.07 10.85
CA ASP A 375 57.39 0.34 10.04
C ASP A 375 56.11 0.09 10.84
N VAL A 376 55.35 1.16 11.08
CA VAL A 376 53.95 1.05 11.48
C VAL A 376 53.09 0.86 10.23
N VAL A 377 52.36 -0.25 10.16
CA VAL A 377 51.45 -0.61 9.08
C VAL A 377 50.01 -0.46 9.58
N TYR A 378 49.12 0.11 8.77
CA TYR A 378 47.69 0.11 9.07
C TYR A 378 46.86 -0.53 7.95
N LEU A 379 45.82 -1.23 8.38
CA LEU A 379 44.83 -1.92 7.57
C LEU A 379 43.48 -1.28 7.86
N VAL A 380 43.00 -0.47 6.94
CA VAL A 380 41.61 -0.03 6.95
C VAL A 380 40.74 -1.26 6.57
N SER A 381 39.56 -1.42 7.17
CA SER A 381 38.59 -2.49 6.91
C SER A 381 37.16 -1.92 6.79
N TYR A 382 36.59 -1.93 5.59
CA TYR A 382 35.21 -1.54 5.24
C TYR A 382 34.67 -2.53 4.20
N CYS A 383 33.37 -2.83 4.25
CA CYS A 383 32.60 -3.58 3.24
C CYS A 383 33.34 -4.75 2.52
N LEU A 384 34.19 -5.46 3.25
CA LEU A 384 35.06 -6.55 2.79
C LEU A 384 36.08 -6.22 1.66
N SER A 385 36.64 -4.99 1.57
CA SER A 385 37.85 -4.75 0.74
C SER A 385 38.62 -3.42 0.98
N GLN A 386 39.86 -3.48 1.50
CA GLN A 386 40.94 -2.49 1.27
C GLN A 386 42.33 -3.09 1.51
N LEU A 387 43.33 -2.54 0.81
CA LEU A 387 44.54 -2.05 1.47
C LEU A 387 44.77 -0.61 1.02
N PHE A 388 45.33 0.19 1.90
CA PHE A 388 46.37 1.16 1.53
C PHE A 388 47.53 0.92 2.48
N LEU A 389 48.74 0.70 1.94
CA LEU A 389 49.96 0.61 2.74
C LEU A 389 50.61 1.99 2.77
N VAL A 390 50.80 2.57 3.96
CA VAL A 390 51.68 3.72 4.16
C VAL A 390 52.54 3.43 5.38
N CYS A 391 53.79 3.07 5.13
CA CYS A 391 54.79 2.98 6.19
C CYS A 391 55.04 4.38 6.77
N LEU A 392 54.98 4.50 8.09
CA LEU A 392 55.24 5.73 8.81
C LEU A 392 56.54 5.59 9.62
N PHE A 393 57.54 6.39 9.25
CA PHE A 393 58.86 6.38 9.89
C PHE A 393 58.79 6.93 11.31
N VAL A 394 59.25 6.12 12.27
CA VAL A 394 59.32 6.46 13.69
C VAL A 394 60.77 6.31 14.18
N SER A 395 61.29 7.34 14.85
CA SER A 395 62.69 7.43 15.30
C SER A 395 62.85 7.70 16.81
N VAL A 396 61.78 7.51 17.60
CA VAL A 396 61.72 7.85 19.02
C VAL A 396 60.93 6.77 19.77
N ASN A 397 61.31 6.44 21.01
CA ASN A 397 60.71 5.36 21.81
C ASN A 397 59.24 5.64 22.23
N GLU A 398 58.72 6.85 22.04
CA GLU A 398 57.32 7.19 22.32
C GLU A 398 56.90 8.37 21.45
N GLY A 399 55.61 8.42 21.09
CA GLY A 399 55.05 9.57 20.39
C GLY A 399 53.67 9.31 19.81
N GLU A 400 53.28 10.21 18.92
CA GLU A 400 52.02 10.14 18.18
C GLU A 400 52.32 10.41 16.71
N VAL A 401 51.81 9.54 15.84
CA VAL A 401 51.92 9.66 14.39
C VAL A 401 50.52 9.71 13.80
N SER A 402 50.33 10.55 12.79
CA SER A 402 49.04 10.70 12.10
C SER A 402 49.18 10.37 10.62
N PHE A 403 48.10 9.82 10.05
CA PHE A 403 47.97 9.62 8.61
C PHE A 403 46.65 10.22 8.13
N LYS A 404 46.63 10.63 6.86
CA LYS A 404 45.45 11.12 6.18
C LYS A 404 44.72 9.98 5.51
N LEU A 405 43.48 9.73 5.92
CA LEU A 405 42.60 8.78 5.26
C LEU A 405 41.57 9.56 4.43
N ARG A 406 41.62 9.40 3.11
CA ARG A 406 40.57 9.95 2.23
C ARG A 406 39.35 9.02 2.25
N ILE A 407 38.20 9.54 2.65
CA ILE A 407 36.97 8.76 2.86
C ILE A 407 36.17 8.71 1.55
N SER A 408 36.19 7.57 0.86
CA SER A 408 35.36 7.30 -0.32
C SER A 408 33.97 6.76 0.05
N THR A 409 33.02 6.85 -0.89
CA THR A 409 31.62 6.47 -0.65
C THR A 409 31.38 4.97 -0.45
N ASP A 410 32.34 4.11 -0.82
CA ASP A 410 32.33 2.67 -0.52
C ASP A 410 32.81 2.34 0.90
N MET A 411 33.36 3.33 1.63
CA MET A 411 33.74 3.21 3.03
C MET A 411 32.53 3.28 4.00
N ALA A 412 31.37 3.74 3.53
CA ALA A 412 30.20 3.98 4.36
C ALA A 412 29.40 2.69 4.69
N PRO A 413 28.72 2.60 5.86
CA PRO A 413 28.56 3.65 6.89
C PRO A 413 29.57 3.54 8.06
N VAL A 414 30.46 2.54 8.06
CA VAL A 414 31.39 2.26 9.16
C VAL A 414 32.73 1.77 8.60
N VAL A 415 33.81 2.37 9.09
CA VAL A 415 35.20 2.09 8.74
C VAL A 415 35.93 1.59 9.98
N GLN A 416 36.31 0.32 9.97
CA GLN A 416 37.26 -0.22 10.93
C GLN A 416 38.69 0.15 10.51
N ILE A 417 39.58 0.39 11.46
CA ILE A 417 41.01 0.61 11.23
C ILE A 417 41.77 -0.28 12.19
N VAL A 418 42.72 -1.07 11.68
CA VAL A 418 43.59 -1.96 12.44
C VAL A 418 45.04 -1.57 12.16
N ALA A 419 45.74 -1.01 13.15
CA ALA A 419 47.13 -0.63 13.03
C ALA A 419 48.03 -1.63 13.79
N TYR A 420 49.15 -2.02 13.18
CA TYR A 420 50.11 -2.96 13.74
C TYR A 420 51.56 -2.59 13.39
N ALA A 421 52.52 -3.09 14.16
CA ALA A 421 53.94 -2.98 13.86
C ALA A 421 54.64 -4.30 14.23
N VAL A 422 55.70 -4.65 13.48
CA VAL A 422 56.57 -5.79 13.79
C VAL A 422 57.83 -5.24 14.45
N LEU A 423 58.11 -5.71 15.65
CA LEU A 423 59.28 -5.30 16.44
C LEU A 423 60.55 -6.04 15.98
N SER A 424 61.73 -5.53 16.35
CA SER A 424 63.02 -6.15 16.04
C SER A 424 63.15 -7.54 16.67
N SER A 425 62.49 -7.75 17.81
CA SER A 425 62.32 -9.04 18.49
C SER A 425 61.35 -10.01 17.79
N THR A 426 60.87 -9.71 16.58
CA THR A 426 59.85 -10.45 15.80
C THR A 426 58.44 -10.49 16.41
N ASN A 427 58.23 -9.86 17.56
CA ASN A 427 56.92 -9.68 18.17
C ASN A 427 56.04 -8.73 17.35
N VAL A 428 54.71 -8.89 17.40
CA VAL A 428 53.76 -8.01 16.71
C VAL A 428 52.90 -7.28 17.74
N ILE A 429 52.87 -5.95 17.65
CA ILE A 429 51.92 -5.11 18.40
C ILE A 429 50.78 -4.68 17.48
N ALA A 430 49.54 -4.69 17.94
CA ALA A 430 48.37 -4.37 17.11
C ALA A 430 47.20 -3.79 17.91
N HIS A 431 46.38 -2.94 17.27
CA HIS A 431 45.19 -2.34 17.84
C HIS A 431 44.15 -2.01 16.77
N SER A 432 42.86 -2.02 17.13
CA SER A 432 41.74 -1.85 16.19
C SER A 432 40.63 -0.97 16.76
N ALA A 433 40.04 -0.11 15.92
CA ALA A 433 38.95 0.80 16.27
C ALA A 433 37.98 1.01 15.10
N ASP A 434 36.70 1.26 15.41
CA ASP A 434 35.62 1.45 14.41
C ASP A 434 35.15 2.92 14.39
N PHE A 435 35.11 3.51 13.21
CA PHE A 435 34.71 4.91 12.96
C PHE A 435 33.43 4.94 12.12
N SER A 436 32.44 5.75 12.51
CA SER A 436 31.24 5.99 11.69
C SER A 436 31.54 7.03 10.59
N THR A 437 30.87 6.93 9.44
CA THR A 437 30.94 7.92 8.35
C THR A 437 29.61 8.64 8.16
N GLU A 438 29.61 9.71 7.39
CA GLU A 438 28.38 10.21 6.76
C GLU A 438 27.73 9.16 5.83
N LYS A 439 26.42 9.31 5.56
CA LYS A 439 25.61 8.38 4.75
C LYS A 439 25.56 8.85 3.28
N CYS A 440 26.52 8.41 2.48
CA CYS A 440 26.76 8.95 1.14
C CYS A 440 26.62 7.92 0.02
N PHE A 441 26.14 8.34 -1.15
CA PHE A 441 26.04 7.51 -2.35
C PHE A 441 27.14 7.87 -3.35
N SER A 442 27.72 6.85 -4.01
CA SER A 442 28.71 7.05 -5.08
C SER A 442 28.12 7.78 -6.30
N HIS A 443 26.87 7.49 -6.60
CA HIS A 443 26.08 8.19 -7.61
C HIS A 443 25.40 9.39 -6.95
N LYS A 444 25.95 10.59 -7.16
CA LYS A 444 25.32 11.84 -6.74
C LYS A 444 24.18 12.19 -7.70
N VAL A 445 23.05 12.62 -7.14
CA VAL A 445 21.82 12.98 -7.85
C VAL A 445 21.25 14.23 -7.20
N SER A 446 20.78 15.20 -7.98
CA SER A 446 19.95 16.30 -7.49
C SER A 446 18.68 16.46 -8.31
N LEU A 447 17.69 17.12 -7.72
CA LEU A 447 16.43 17.48 -8.34
C LEU A 447 16.06 18.87 -7.85
N GLU A 448 15.89 19.82 -8.78
CA GLU A 448 15.57 21.22 -8.47
C GLU A 448 14.42 21.72 -9.35
N PHE A 449 13.59 22.61 -8.79
CA PHE A 449 12.44 23.21 -9.49
C PHE A 449 12.69 24.69 -9.78
N THR A 450 12.42 25.09 -11.02
CA THR A 450 12.54 26.48 -11.47
C THR A 450 11.19 27.00 -11.96
N PRO A 451 10.47 27.83 -11.18
CA PRO A 451 10.75 28.29 -9.80
C PRO A 451 10.31 27.28 -8.71
N SER A 452 10.78 27.48 -7.47
CA SER A 452 10.49 26.64 -6.30
C SER A 452 9.12 26.90 -5.63
N SER A 453 8.46 28.01 -5.98
CA SER A 453 7.05 28.26 -5.66
C SER A 453 6.32 28.76 -6.91
N THR A 454 5.11 28.26 -7.11
CA THR A 454 4.33 28.38 -8.36
C THR A 454 2.85 28.63 -8.07
N VAL A 455 2.11 29.13 -9.05
CA VAL A 455 0.64 29.18 -8.99
C VAL A 455 -0.01 27.94 -9.65
N PRO A 456 -1.22 27.56 -9.23
CA PRO A 456 -2.06 26.58 -9.92
C PRO A 456 -2.08 26.74 -11.45
N GLY A 457 -1.84 25.66 -12.18
CA GLY A 457 -1.82 25.64 -13.65
C GLY A 457 -0.59 26.27 -14.32
N GLU A 458 0.39 26.79 -13.56
CA GLU A 458 1.65 27.31 -14.11
C GLU A 458 2.49 26.17 -14.72
N LYS A 459 3.34 26.51 -15.71
CA LYS A 459 4.36 25.58 -16.21
C LYS A 459 5.65 25.78 -15.44
N THR A 460 6.18 24.69 -14.88
CA THR A 460 7.46 24.68 -14.16
C THR A 460 8.42 23.71 -14.83
N ASN A 461 9.72 23.97 -14.73
CA ASN A 461 10.76 23.06 -15.17
C ASN A 461 11.44 22.43 -13.96
N MET A 462 11.43 21.11 -13.93
CA MET A 462 12.17 20.29 -12.97
C MET A 462 13.47 19.83 -13.64
N GLU A 463 14.62 20.29 -13.13
CA GLU A 463 15.94 19.83 -13.58
C GLU A 463 16.35 18.62 -12.73
N VAL A 464 16.71 17.51 -13.40
CA VAL A 464 17.24 16.31 -12.76
C VAL A 464 18.70 16.13 -13.19
N THR A 465 19.63 16.18 -12.23
CA THR A 465 21.06 15.97 -12.48
C THR A 465 21.51 14.60 -11.95
N ALA A 466 22.29 13.87 -12.76
CA ALA A 466 22.78 12.53 -12.46
C ALA A 466 23.98 12.19 -13.35
N LEU A 467 24.54 10.97 -13.22
CA LEU A 467 25.54 10.51 -14.18
C LEU A 467 24.92 10.35 -15.59
N PRO A 468 25.66 10.65 -16.69
CA PRO A 468 25.15 10.46 -18.05
C PRO A 468 24.66 9.03 -18.31
N HIS A 469 23.54 8.90 -19.02
CA HIS A 469 22.82 7.63 -19.28
C HIS A 469 22.33 6.91 -18.00
N SER A 470 22.05 7.66 -16.93
CA SER A 470 21.32 7.12 -15.77
C SER A 470 19.82 7.07 -16.05
N LEU A 471 19.16 6.02 -15.54
CA LEU A 471 17.70 5.93 -15.50
C LEU A 471 17.22 6.39 -14.13
N CYS A 472 16.43 7.46 -14.08
CA CYS A 472 15.91 8.06 -12.86
C CYS A 472 14.41 7.77 -12.70
N GLY A 473 14.01 7.29 -11.52
CA GLY A 473 12.61 7.22 -11.10
C GLY A 473 12.23 8.48 -10.33
N LEU A 474 11.10 9.09 -10.68
CA LEU A 474 10.67 10.40 -10.20
C LEU A 474 9.25 10.30 -9.60
N SER A 475 9.06 10.86 -8.41
CA SER A 475 7.79 10.85 -7.68
C SER A 475 7.48 12.21 -7.07
N ALA A 476 6.20 12.60 -7.03
CA ALA A 476 5.72 13.77 -6.31
C ALA A 476 4.35 13.51 -5.68
N ILE A 477 4.25 13.68 -4.36
CA ILE A 477 3.09 13.29 -3.55
C ILE A 477 2.55 14.54 -2.81
N ASP A 478 1.23 14.67 -2.70
CA ASP A 478 0.61 15.73 -1.89
C ASP A 478 0.96 15.52 -0.41
N LYS A 479 1.51 16.55 0.24
CA LYS A 479 1.85 16.55 1.68
C LYS A 479 0.67 16.13 2.57
N SER A 480 -0.57 16.34 2.12
CA SER A 480 -1.81 15.84 2.74
C SER A 480 -1.81 14.32 2.97
N VAL A 481 -1.24 13.54 2.05
CA VAL A 481 -1.12 12.07 2.16
C VAL A 481 -0.06 11.70 3.21
N LEU A 482 1.03 12.47 3.28
CA LEU A 482 2.19 12.19 4.12
C LEU A 482 1.94 12.56 5.60
N ILE A 483 1.13 13.58 5.87
CA ILE A 483 0.55 13.88 7.21
C ILE A 483 -0.25 12.67 7.74
N LYS A 484 -0.88 11.92 6.84
CA LYS A 484 -1.77 10.80 7.16
C LYS A 484 -1.03 9.50 7.50
N GLU A 485 0.04 9.19 6.76
CA GLU A 485 0.87 7.98 6.94
C GLU A 485 2.35 8.25 6.57
N PRO A 486 3.16 8.85 7.47
CA PRO A 486 4.56 9.17 7.18
C PRO A 486 5.48 7.93 7.13
N GLU A 487 5.13 6.85 7.84
CA GLU A 487 5.97 5.66 8.03
C GLU A 487 6.00 4.69 6.82
N ASN A 488 6.30 5.12 5.58
CA ASN A 488 6.65 4.15 4.50
C ASN A 488 7.55 4.64 3.34
N ILE A 489 7.77 5.94 3.14
CA ILE A 489 8.60 6.52 2.05
C ILE A 489 10.04 5.95 2.07
N LEU A 490 10.77 5.91 0.93
CA LEU A 490 12.19 5.57 0.95
C LEU A 490 13.01 6.65 1.69
N ASP A 491 14.19 6.24 2.16
CA ASP A 491 15.08 7.09 2.94
C ASP A 491 16.51 6.53 2.87
N ALA A 492 17.52 7.39 2.96
CA ALA A 492 18.93 7.01 3.04
C ALA A 492 19.18 6.05 4.22
N ASP A 493 18.45 6.21 5.33
CA ASP A 493 18.50 5.30 6.47
C ASP A 493 17.95 3.91 6.12
N LYS A 494 16.80 3.81 5.44
CA LYS A 494 16.25 2.51 5.02
C LYS A 494 17.16 1.77 4.03
N VAL A 495 17.94 2.49 3.24
CA VAL A 495 18.94 1.91 2.31
C VAL A 495 20.25 1.52 3.03
N SER A 496 20.69 2.31 4.02
CA SER A 496 22.00 2.13 4.70
C SER A 496 21.97 1.24 5.97
N VAL A 497 20.90 1.27 6.77
CA VAL A 497 20.81 0.61 8.10
C VAL A 497 20.93 -0.92 8.01
N VAL A 498 20.66 -1.52 6.85
CA VAL A 498 20.89 -2.96 6.58
C VAL A 498 22.39 -3.28 6.36
N SER A 499 23.30 -2.43 6.81
CA SER A 499 24.74 -2.71 6.94
C SER A 499 25.12 -3.06 8.39
N THR A 500 24.56 -2.35 9.37
CA THR A 500 24.95 -2.41 10.79
C THR A 500 24.68 -3.78 11.44
N THR A 501 23.66 -4.51 10.98
CA THR A 501 23.26 -5.82 11.56
C THR A 501 24.31 -6.92 11.37
N LEU A 502 25.36 -6.71 10.57
CA LEU A 502 26.43 -7.68 10.37
C LEU A 502 27.47 -7.69 11.51
N TYR A 503 27.62 -6.59 12.27
CA TYR A 503 28.72 -6.39 13.22
C TYR A 503 28.50 -7.06 14.60
N ILE A 504 27.25 -7.31 15.00
CA ILE A 504 26.91 -7.71 16.39
C ILE A 504 27.39 -9.13 16.77
N LEU A 505 27.84 -9.95 15.80
CA LEU A 505 28.23 -11.35 16.03
C LEU A 505 29.74 -11.59 16.27
N HIS A 506 30.58 -10.55 16.40
CA HIS A 506 32.03 -10.71 16.66
C HIS A 506 32.55 -10.04 17.95
N SER A 507 31.70 -9.41 18.77
CA SER A 507 32.12 -8.77 20.04
C SER A 507 32.29 -9.74 21.23
N GLN A 508 32.42 -11.05 20.99
CA GLN A 508 32.70 -12.07 22.02
C GLN A 508 33.80 -13.04 21.57
N ALA A 509 34.98 -12.50 21.24
CA ALA A 509 36.21 -13.28 21.03
C ALA A 509 37.41 -12.51 21.61
N THR A 510 37.70 -12.71 22.90
CA THR A 510 38.79 -12.03 23.63
C THR A 510 40.17 -12.62 23.31
N SER A 511 40.67 -12.39 22.10
CA SER A 511 42.08 -12.63 21.74
C SER A 511 42.51 -11.81 20.52
N THR A 512 43.33 -10.77 20.74
CA THR A 512 43.87 -9.89 19.68
C THR A 512 44.83 -10.58 18.70
N LEU A 513 45.28 -11.80 19.00
CA LEU A 513 46.18 -12.62 18.18
C LEU A 513 45.47 -13.38 17.03
N ALA A 514 44.14 -13.31 16.91
CA ALA A 514 43.38 -14.14 15.97
C ALA A 514 43.42 -13.67 14.49
N TRP A 515 43.92 -12.46 14.22
CA TRP A 515 43.88 -11.84 12.88
C TRP A 515 45.25 -11.67 12.21
N ILE A 516 46.36 -11.82 12.94
CA ILE A 516 47.73 -11.71 12.42
C ILE A 516 48.52 -12.95 12.87
N HIS A 517 48.89 -13.80 11.93
CA HIS A 517 49.76 -14.96 12.15
C HIS A 517 51.08 -14.78 11.40
N LEU A 518 52.06 -14.14 12.04
CA LEU A 518 53.46 -14.35 11.69
C LEU A 518 53.94 -15.66 12.35
N LYS A 519 54.80 -16.41 11.67
CA LYS A 519 55.31 -17.70 12.14
C LYS A 519 56.83 -17.70 12.09
N THR A 520 57.46 -17.51 13.25
CA THR A 520 58.91 -17.66 13.42
C THR A 520 59.28 -19.13 13.62
N ALA A 521 60.49 -19.52 13.21
CA ALA A 521 60.89 -20.92 13.13
C ALA A 521 61.60 -21.40 14.41
N PHE A 522 60.86 -22.00 15.33
CA PHE A 522 61.41 -22.92 16.35
C PHE A 522 60.45 -24.10 16.59
N SER A 523 61.00 -25.25 16.98
CA SER A 523 60.28 -26.53 16.99
C SER A 523 59.82 -26.98 18.38
N SER A 524 58.55 -27.36 18.48
CA SER A 524 58.09 -28.52 19.28
C SER A 524 56.67 -28.91 18.87
N GLU A 525 56.29 -30.17 19.14
CA GLU A 525 54.99 -30.72 18.78
C GLU A 525 53.94 -30.43 19.87
N ASN A 526 52.73 -30.00 19.50
CA ASN A 526 51.48 -30.70 19.83
C ASN A 526 50.23 -30.04 19.16
N ALA A 527 49.09 -30.71 19.25
CA ALA A 527 47.90 -30.51 18.41
C ALA A 527 46.68 -29.93 19.20
N PRO A 528 45.41 -30.07 18.75
CA PRO A 528 44.78 -29.44 17.57
C PRO A 528 43.40 -28.76 17.86
N ARG A 529 42.91 -27.90 16.93
CA ARG A 529 41.53 -27.91 16.31
C ARG A 529 41.17 -26.59 15.58
N PRO A 530 40.15 -26.55 14.69
CA PRO A 530 40.06 -25.53 13.64
C PRO A 530 38.80 -24.62 13.68
N HIS A 531 38.98 -23.33 13.35
CA HIS A 531 37.90 -22.43 12.90
C HIS A 531 38.33 -21.63 11.65
N TYR A 532 37.36 -21.03 10.94
CA TYR A 532 37.44 -20.60 9.53
C TYR A 532 37.40 -19.07 9.42
N ILE A 533 38.21 -18.45 8.53
CA ILE A 533 38.28 -16.99 8.28
C ILE A 533 38.42 -16.71 6.76
N TYR A 534 37.99 -15.54 6.28
CA TYR A 534 38.00 -15.13 4.87
C TYR A 534 38.66 -13.78 4.58
N PHE A 535 39.33 -13.67 3.43
CA PHE A 535 39.61 -12.39 2.75
C PHE A 535 39.67 -12.54 1.21
N SER A 536 39.36 -11.45 0.49
CA SER A 536 39.53 -11.32 -0.97
C SER A 536 39.97 -9.89 -1.35
N PHE A 537 40.49 -9.67 -2.56
CA PHE A 537 41.23 -8.44 -2.92
C PHE A 537 41.43 -8.25 -4.43
N PHE A 538 41.46 -7.01 -4.95
CA PHE A 538 41.61 -6.69 -6.39
C PHE A 538 42.30 -5.29 -6.62
N ILE A 539 43.28 -5.14 -7.55
CA ILE A 539 43.98 -3.87 -7.94
C ILE A 539 44.06 -3.64 -9.49
N PHE A 540 44.07 -2.39 -9.96
CA PHE A 540 43.95 -1.89 -11.37
C PHE A 540 45.27 -1.55 -12.12
N PHE A 541 45.19 -1.06 -13.38
CA PHE A 541 46.28 -0.42 -14.17
C PHE A 541 45.79 0.79 -15.02
N LEU A 542 46.71 1.65 -15.53
CA LEU A 542 46.46 2.95 -16.23
C LEU A 542 47.54 3.31 -17.29
N PHE A 543 47.22 4.24 -18.24
CA PHE A 543 48.15 4.91 -19.19
C PHE A 543 47.59 6.27 -19.71
N PHE A 544 48.36 7.04 -20.53
CA PHE A 544 48.11 8.44 -20.96
C PHE A 544 48.34 8.63 -22.51
N TYR A 545 48.37 9.80 -23.20
CA TYR A 545 48.69 11.22 -22.88
C TYR A 545 48.08 12.26 -23.91
N ASP A 546 48.56 13.51 -23.88
CA ASP A 546 48.13 14.81 -24.47
C ASP A 546 48.21 15.07 -26.01
N SER A 547 47.35 15.95 -26.58
CA SER A 547 47.74 17.24 -27.28
C SER A 547 46.71 17.95 -28.24
N LYS A 548 46.34 19.19 -27.88
CA LYS A 548 46.15 20.46 -28.68
C LYS A 548 45.15 20.71 -29.87
N LEU A 549 44.42 21.85 -29.74
CA LEU A 549 43.92 22.83 -30.78
C LEU A 549 42.88 22.35 -31.85
N GLN A 550 41.98 23.16 -32.44
CA GLN A 550 41.81 24.64 -32.57
C GLN A 550 40.30 25.06 -32.60
N ALA A 551 39.99 26.34 -32.85
CA ALA A 551 38.67 26.96 -32.62
C ALA A 551 37.74 27.08 -33.86
N GLY A 552 36.46 27.34 -33.61
CA GLY A 552 35.45 27.81 -34.58
C GLY A 552 34.38 28.66 -33.88
N SER A 553 33.88 29.71 -34.55
CA SER A 553 32.96 30.70 -33.96
C SER A 553 31.75 30.99 -34.83
N SER A 554 30.62 31.29 -34.19
CA SER A 554 29.43 31.85 -34.85
C SER A 554 28.66 32.76 -33.89
N TYR A 555 28.34 33.97 -34.35
CA TYR A 555 27.54 34.96 -33.64
C TYR A 555 26.08 34.94 -34.14
N SER A 556 25.21 35.73 -33.47
CA SER A 556 23.76 35.92 -33.69
C SER A 556 22.86 34.91 -32.95
N GLY A 557 21.70 35.32 -32.42
CA GLY A 557 21.20 36.71 -32.33
C GLY A 557 20.06 36.82 -31.33
N GLY A 558 20.06 37.89 -30.52
CA GLY A 558 19.02 38.12 -29.50
C GLY A 558 17.71 38.59 -30.12
N SER A 559 16.60 37.99 -29.70
CA SER A 559 15.24 38.46 -29.99
C SER A 559 14.49 38.59 -28.67
N LEU A 560 14.04 39.81 -28.33
CA LEU A 560 13.12 39.98 -27.21
C LEU A 560 11.76 39.37 -27.57
N GLY A 561 11.25 38.49 -26.71
CA GLY A 561 9.86 38.03 -26.78
C GLY A 561 8.89 39.13 -26.34
N PRO A 562 7.61 39.07 -26.73
CA PRO A 562 6.62 40.06 -26.31
C PRO A 562 6.32 39.99 -24.82
N SER A 563 5.91 41.12 -24.23
CA SER A 563 5.24 41.11 -22.92
C SER A 563 3.93 40.33 -23.04
N GLU A 564 3.79 39.25 -22.29
CA GLU A 564 2.49 38.60 -22.13
C GLU A 564 1.52 39.52 -21.36
N GLY A 565 0.22 39.26 -21.54
CA GLY A 565 -0.84 39.93 -20.76
C GLY A 565 -0.95 39.34 -19.35
N PRO A 566 -1.82 39.90 -18.48
CA PRO A 566 -2.02 39.38 -17.13
C PRO A 566 -2.49 37.92 -17.16
N MET A 567 -1.72 37.04 -16.51
CA MET A 567 -2.07 35.62 -16.38
C MET A 567 -3.43 35.44 -15.70
N LYS A 568 -4.23 34.51 -16.24
CA LYS A 568 -5.54 34.10 -15.73
C LYS A 568 -5.45 32.67 -15.19
N THR A 569 -5.55 32.51 -13.88
CA THR A 569 -5.55 31.19 -13.24
C THR A 569 -6.95 30.56 -13.36
N VAL A 570 -7.02 29.30 -13.78
CA VAL A 570 -8.27 28.54 -13.96
C VAL A 570 -8.07 27.15 -13.38
N ARG A 571 -8.88 26.77 -12.38
CA ARG A 571 -8.61 25.59 -11.53
C ARG A 571 -9.66 24.48 -11.69
N ALA A 572 -9.21 23.26 -12.01
CA ALA A 572 -10.05 22.08 -12.26
C ALA A 572 -9.42 20.69 -11.93
N PHE A 573 -8.09 20.56 -11.84
CA PHE A 573 -7.38 19.26 -11.72
C PHE A 573 -6.73 19.05 -10.35
N PHE A 574 -7.25 18.09 -9.56
CA PHE A 574 -6.88 17.87 -8.16
C PHE A 574 -6.48 16.39 -7.87
N PRO A 575 -5.23 15.97 -8.16
CA PRO A 575 -4.75 14.60 -7.90
C PRO A 575 -4.19 14.42 -6.47
N GLU A 576 -3.94 13.16 -6.06
CA GLU A 576 -3.20 12.83 -4.82
C GLU A 576 -1.69 12.59 -5.07
N THR A 577 -1.33 12.15 -6.28
CA THR A 577 0.04 11.91 -6.76
C THR A 577 0.19 12.64 -8.09
N TRP A 578 1.23 13.46 -8.25
CA TRP A 578 1.43 14.31 -9.44
C TRP A 578 2.39 13.70 -10.45
N ILE A 579 3.51 13.15 -10.00
CA ILE A 579 4.57 12.57 -10.84
C ILE A 579 4.78 11.11 -10.43
N TRP A 580 4.93 10.19 -11.39
CA TRP A 580 5.32 8.80 -11.15
C TRP A 580 6.00 8.20 -12.40
N ASP A 581 7.13 8.79 -12.79
CA ASP A 581 7.75 8.60 -14.11
C ASP A 581 9.15 7.97 -14.05
N LEU A 582 9.63 7.50 -15.22
CA LEU A 582 10.99 7.03 -15.46
C LEU A 582 11.62 7.85 -16.59
N VAL A 583 12.79 8.45 -16.34
CA VAL A 583 13.46 9.38 -17.26
C VAL A 583 14.93 9.00 -17.42
N GLU A 584 15.42 8.89 -18.67
CA GLU A 584 16.85 8.74 -18.96
C GLU A 584 17.54 10.12 -18.98
N VAL A 585 18.62 10.27 -18.23
CA VAL A 585 19.45 11.48 -18.19
C VAL A 585 20.44 11.46 -19.36
N GLY A 586 20.44 12.55 -20.15
CA GLY A 586 21.21 12.65 -21.38
C GLY A 586 22.74 12.70 -21.18
N LYS A 587 23.46 12.79 -22.30
CA LYS A 587 24.94 12.88 -22.35
C LYS A 587 25.52 14.07 -21.56
N SER A 588 24.69 15.08 -21.28
CA SER A 588 24.95 16.26 -20.46
C SER A 588 25.09 15.98 -18.96
N GLY A 589 24.53 14.88 -18.44
CA GLY A 589 24.39 14.66 -16.98
C GLY A 589 23.27 15.49 -16.32
N SER A 590 22.52 16.26 -17.10
CA SER A 590 21.31 16.97 -16.67
C SER A 590 20.18 16.77 -17.69
N LYS A 591 18.94 16.79 -17.22
CA LYS A 591 17.72 16.60 -18.00
C LYS A 591 16.56 17.45 -17.44
N ASP A 592 16.13 18.44 -18.22
CA ASP A 592 14.89 19.18 -17.98
C ASP A 592 13.64 18.32 -18.21
N VAL A 593 12.69 18.39 -17.27
CA VAL A 593 11.33 17.87 -17.42
C VAL A 593 10.37 19.04 -17.23
N SER A 594 9.70 19.45 -18.31
CA SER A 594 8.72 20.54 -18.27
C SER A 594 7.34 19.98 -17.89
N LEU A 595 6.78 20.49 -16.81
CA LEU A 595 5.57 19.99 -16.16
C LEU A 595 4.52 21.11 -16.03
N THR A 596 3.25 20.71 -15.94
CA THR A 596 2.16 21.62 -15.56
C THR A 596 1.78 21.34 -14.11
N VAL A 597 1.74 22.38 -13.29
CA VAL A 597 1.46 22.33 -11.85
C VAL A 597 -0.03 22.02 -11.63
N PRO A 598 -0.41 21.08 -10.74
CA PRO A 598 -1.82 20.77 -10.47
C PRO A 598 -2.55 21.94 -9.81
N ASP A 599 -3.89 21.91 -9.83
CA ASP A 599 -4.69 23.02 -9.31
C ASP A 599 -4.89 22.99 -7.78
N THR A 600 -4.39 21.95 -7.12
CA THR A 600 -4.37 21.81 -5.67
C THR A 600 -3.41 22.83 -5.05
N ILE A 601 -3.95 23.76 -4.24
CA ILE A 601 -3.17 24.66 -3.39
C ILE A 601 -2.63 23.84 -2.20
N THR A 602 -1.41 23.32 -2.33
CA THR A 602 -0.73 22.44 -1.37
C THR A 602 0.79 22.51 -1.57
N THR A 603 1.56 21.93 -0.66
CA THR A 603 2.97 21.59 -0.91
C THR A 603 3.05 20.18 -1.50
N TRP A 604 3.81 20.03 -2.59
CA TRP A 604 4.21 18.74 -3.13
C TRP A 604 5.59 18.38 -2.59
N GLU A 605 5.74 17.17 -2.05
CA GLU A 605 7.03 16.62 -1.62
C GLU A 605 7.52 15.63 -2.67
N THR A 606 8.74 15.82 -3.19
CA THR A 606 9.28 15.03 -4.30
C THR A 606 10.40 14.08 -3.87
N GLU A 607 10.40 12.90 -4.47
CA GLU A 607 11.38 11.84 -4.25
C GLU A 607 11.95 11.39 -5.60
N ALA A 608 13.28 11.32 -5.71
CA ALA A 608 13.96 10.87 -6.92
C ALA A 608 15.16 9.98 -6.61
N PHE A 609 15.32 8.91 -7.40
CA PHE A 609 16.48 8.02 -7.35
C PHE A 609 16.96 7.74 -8.77
N CYS A 610 18.26 7.47 -8.95
CA CYS A 610 18.83 7.16 -10.26
C CYS A 610 19.73 5.92 -10.23
N LEU A 611 19.57 5.06 -11.23
CA LEU A 611 20.38 3.87 -11.47
C LEU A 611 21.36 4.12 -12.61
N SER A 612 22.64 3.84 -12.36
CA SER A 612 23.72 3.93 -13.34
C SER A 612 24.66 2.72 -13.28
N SER A 613 25.61 2.64 -14.20
CA SER A 613 26.68 1.65 -14.16
C SER A 613 27.60 1.77 -12.93
N GLN A 614 27.58 2.92 -12.22
CA GLN A 614 28.31 3.15 -10.97
C GLN A 614 27.50 2.78 -9.72
N GLY A 615 26.17 2.68 -9.82
CA GLY A 615 25.30 2.24 -8.75
C GLY A 615 23.99 3.03 -8.63
N PHE A 616 23.38 2.94 -7.45
CA PHE A 616 22.18 3.67 -7.05
C PHE A 616 22.56 4.99 -6.40
N GLY A 617 21.86 6.05 -6.78
CA GLY A 617 21.90 7.36 -6.13
C GLY A 617 20.49 7.79 -5.73
N LEU A 618 20.39 8.53 -4.62
CA LEU A 618 19.14 9.08 -4.09
C LEU A 618 19.30 10.60 -3.98
N ALA A 619 18.33 11.35 -4.50
CA ALA A 619 18.30 12.80 -4.35
C ALA A 619 17.85 13.18 -2.92
N PRO A 620 18.28 14.34 -2.39
CA PRO A 620 17.58 14.96 -1.28
C PRO A 620 16.12 15.26 -1.69
N ARG A 621 15.19 15.21 -0.74
CA ARG A 621 13.79 15.59 -1.01
C ARG A 621 13.69 17.10 -1.20
N GLN A 622 12.86 17.51 -2.14
CA GLN A 622 12.55 18.90 -2.44
C GLN A 622 11.05 19.14 -2.22
N GLU A 623 10.71 20.30 -1.67
CA GLU A 623 9.34 20.78 -1.57
C GLU A 623 9.04 21.79 -2.69
N VAL A 624 7.83 21.74 -3.25
CA VAL A 624 7.29 22.77 -4.16
C VAL A 624 6.02 23.33 -3.55
N GLU A 625 6.01 24.62 -3.24
CA GLU A 625 4.83 25.31 -2.68
C GLU A 625 3.95 25.86 -3.81
N VAL A 626 2.78 25.24 -4.00
CA VAL A 626 1.76 25.69 -4.95
C VAL A 626 0.78 26.59 -4.19
N PHE A 627 1.00 27.90 -4.28
CA PHE A 627 0.26 28.87 -3.49
C PHE A 627 -0.15 30.10 -4.31
N GLN A 628 -1.39 30.53 -4.10
CA GLN A 628 -1.92 31.76 -4.68
C GLN A 628 -2.24 32.72 -3.54
N PRO A 629 -1.62 33.93 -3.45
CA PRO A 629 -1.82 34.86 -2.34
C PRO A 629 -3.27 35.36 -2.13
N PHE A 630 -4.11 35.14 -3.14
CA PHE A 630 -5.51 35.49 -3.22
C PHE A 630 -6.22 34.39 -3.99
N PHE A 631 -7.29 33.80 -3.44
CA PHE A 631 -8.03 32.72 -4.11
C PHE A 631 -9.49 32.62 -3.64
N LEU A 632 -10.27 31.93 -4.46
CA LEU A 632 -11.68 31.63 -4.29
C LEU A 632 -11.88 30.16 -3.84
N GLU A 633 -12.82 29.91 -2.94
CA GLU A 633 -13.37 28.58 -2.65
C GLU A 633 -14.88 28.59 -2.84
N LEU A 634 -15.39 27.63 -3.62
CA LEU A 634 -16.82 27.42 -3.83
C LEU A 634 -17.35 26.31 -2.93
N THR A 635 -18.38 26.64 -2.15
CA THR A 635 -19.14 25.72 -1.30
C THR A 635 -20.49 25.44 -1.94
N MET A 636 -20.74 24.17 -2.26
CA MET A 636 -21.91 23.69 -3.01
C MET A 636 -22.10 22.18 -2.72
N PRO A 637 -23.34 21.66 -2.77
CA PRO A 637 -23.62 20.24 -2.56
C PRO A 637 -23.15 19.39 -3.76
N TYR A 638 -22.87 18.11 -3.50
CA TYR A 638 -22.51 17.13 -4.53
C TYR A 638 -23.63 16.92 -5.58
N SER A 639 -24.87 16.77 -5.11
CA SER A 639 -26.04 16.63 -5.99
C SER A 639 -27.31 17.22 -5.39
N ILE A 640 -28.22 17.66 -6.25
CA ILE A 640 -29.56 18.16 -5.92
C ILE A 640 -30.62 17.59 -6.85
N ILE A 641 -31.87 17.58 -6.42
CA ILE A 641 -33.01 17.14 -7.22
C ILE A 641 -33.58 18.34 -7.99
N ARG A 642 -34.05 18.10 -9.22
CA ARG A 642 -34.67 19.13 -10.06
C ARG A 642 -35.79 19.87 -9.32
N GLY A 643 -35.71 21.20 -9.31
CA GLY A 643 -36.68 22.07 -8.63
C GLY A 643 -36.46 22.24 -7.12
N GLU A 644 -35.34 21.77 -6.57
CA GLU A 644 -34.74 22.30 -5.34
C GLU A 644 -33.87 23.53 -5.66
N HIS A 645 -33.55 24.34 -4.66
CA HIS A 645 -32.60 25.45 -4.80
C HIS A 645 -31.72 25.59 -3.55
N PHE A 646 -30.47 26.01 -3.72
CA PHE A 646 -29.48 26.05 -2.63
C PHE A 646 -28.70 27.36 -2.58
N GLU A 647 -28.04 27.65 -1.45
CA GLU A 647 -27.11 28.76 -1.32
C GLU A 647 -25.72 28.38 -1.85
N LEU A 648 -25.35 28.91 -3.02
CA LEU A 648 -23.98 28.87 -3.53
C LEU A 648 -23.16 29.94 -2.79
N LYS A 649 -22.34 29.52 -1.81
CA LYS A 649 -21.38 30.40 -1.11
C LYS A 649 -20.04 30.38 -1.84
N ALA A 650 -19.53 31.54 -2.20
CA ALA A 650 -18.17 31.71 -2.74
C ALA A 650 -17.34 32.56 -1.78
N THR A 651 -16.34 31.95 -1.14
CA THR A 651 -15.47 32.62 -0.16
C THR A 651 -14.14 32.99 -0.80
N VAL A 652 -13.81 34.28 -0.72
CA VAL A 652 -12.54 34.86 -1.16
C VAL A 652 -11.61 34.98 0.05
N PHE A 653 -10.37 34.53 -0.08
CA PHE A 653 -9.32 34.65 0.94
C PHE A 653 -8.20 35.59 0.46
N SER A 654 -7.68 36.44 1.35
CA SER A 654 -6.51 37.28 1.09
C SER A 654 -5.39 37.03 2.09
N TYR A 655 -4.25 36.57 1.61
CA TYR A 655 -3.01 36.43 2.38
C TYR A 655 -1.98 37.52 2.00
N LEU A 656 -2.38 38.52 1.20
CA LEU A 656 -1.57 39.69 0.87
C LEU A 656 -1.34 40.57 2.11
N THR A 657 -0.29 41.39 2.08
CA THR A 657 0.12 42.28 3.18
C THR A 657 -0.52 43.67 3.16
N SER A 658 -1.17 44.05 2.06
CA SER A 658 -1.84 45.33 1.84
C SER A 658 -3.28 45.11 1.37
N CYS A 659 -4.19 46.04 1.67
CA CYS A 659 -5.57 45.92 1.22
C CYS A 659 -5.72 45.90 -0.31
N ILE A 660 -6.61 45.02 -0.81
CA ILE A 660 -7.02 44.94 -2.21
C ILE A 660 -8.51 45.24 -2.34
N MET A 661 -8.95 45.66 -3.52
CA MET A 661 -10.37 45.75 -3.85
C MET A 661 -10.73 44.62 -4.81
N VAL A 662 -11.68 43.77 -4.41
CA VAL A 662 -12.03 42.54 -5.11
C VAL A 662 -13.43 42.67 -5.70
N THR A 663 -13.62 42.32 -6.96
CA THR A 663 -14.94 42.13 -7.57
C THR A 663 -15.17 40.64 -7.86
N VAL A 664 -16.26 40.08 -7.36
CA VAL A 664 -16.64 38.67 -7.60
C VAL A 664 -17.83 38.60 -8.55
N PHE A 665 -17.70 37.83 -9.63
CA PHE A 665 -18.74 37.64 -10.63
C PHE A 665 -18.86 36.17 -11.04
N SER A 666 -20.05 35.73 -11.45
CA SER A 666 -20.29 34.39 -12.00
C SER A 666 -20.67 34.48 -13.47
N THR A 667 -20.29 33.47 -14.23
CA THR A 667 -20.59 33.37 -15.67
C THR A 667 -22.05 32.95 -15.87
N PRO A 668 -22.87 33.69 -16.64
CA PRO A 668 -24.23 33.27 -16.99
C PRO A 668 -24.23 31.96 -17.81
N SER A 669 -25.19 31.08 -17.55
CA SER A 669 -25.40 29.83 -18.29
C SER A 669 -26.88 29.66 -18.66
N SER A 670 -27.16 28.79 -19.63
CA SER A 670 -28.50 28.24 -19.91
C SER A 670 -28.99 27.27 -18.83
N ASP A 671 -28.05 26.68 -18.09
CA ASP A 671 -28.27 25.42 -17.37
C ASP A 671 -28.73 25.64 -15.92
N TYR A 672 -28.73 26.90 -15.48
CA TYR A 672 -29.09 27.35 -14.15
C TYR A 672 -29.40 28.86 -14.12
N THR A 673 -30.09 29.31 -13.09
CA THR A 673 -30.25 30.74 -12.76
C THR A 673 -29.70 31.04 -11.37
N LEU A 674 -28.93 32.12 -11.26
CA LEU A 674 -28.40 32.65 -10.00
C LEU A 674 -29.10 33.95 -9.62
N THR A 675 -29.59 34.07 -8.39
CA THR A 675 -30.13 35.32 -7.83
C THR A 675 -29.36 35.70 -6.55
N PRO A 676 -28.85 36.93 -6.42
CA PRO A 676 -28.07 37.34 -5.25
C PRO A 676 -28.91 37.38 -3.97
N LEU A 677 -28.32 36.97 -2.85
CA LEU A 677 -28.99 36.94 -1.54
C LEU A 677 -28.86 38.23 -0.72
N SER A 678 -27.88 39.08 -1.05
CA SER A 678 -27.64 40.36 -0.37
C SER A 678 -27.63 41.53 -1.35
N GLY A 679 -28.01 42.72 -0.85
CA GLY A 679 -27.90 43.99 -1.57
C GLY A 679 -26.51 44.64 -1.47
N GLU A 680 -25.47 43.87 -1.14
CA GLU A 680 -24.09 44.36 -1.12
C GLU A 680 -23.53 44.51 -2.53
N GLN A 681 -22.57 45.41 -2.70
CA GLN A 681 -21.83 45.52 -3.96
C GLN A 681 -20.94 44.28 -4.13
N TYR A 682 -20.92 43.72 -5.35
CA TYR A 682 -20.01 42.64 -5.74
C TYR A 682 -18.52 43.03 -5.63
N THR A 683 -18.25 44.34 -5.53
CA THR A 683 -16.94 44.94 -5.28
C THR A 683 -16.79 45.28 -3.80
N SER A 684 -15.73 44.81 -3.14
CA SER A 684 -15.45 45.05 -1.72
C SER A 684 -13.96 45.26 -1.46
N CYS A 685 -13.63 46.03 -0.44
CA CYS A 685 -12.32 45.91 0.22
C CYS A 685 -12.13 44.49 0.77
N LEU A 686 -10.89 44.01 0.75
CA LEU A 686 -10.42 42.80 1.41
C LEU A 686 -8.96 43.00 1.84
N CYS A 687 -8.73 43.10 3.14
CA CYS A 687 -7.44 43.43 3.73
C CYS A 687 -6.64 42.19 4.16
N ALA A 688 -5.48 42.40 4.78
CA ALA A 688 -4.51 41.35 5.06
C ALA A 688 -5.04 40.30 6.04
N LYS A 689 -5.08 39.02 5.61
CA LYS A 689 -5.62 37.87 6.37
C LYS A 689 -7.13 37.89 6.58
N GLU A 690 -7.85 38.76 5.86
CA GLU A 690 -9.30 38.73 5.82
C GLU A 690 -9.85 37.68 4.83
N ARG A 691 -11.14 37.38 4.98
CA ARG A 691 -11.93 36.61 4.03
C ARG A 691 -13.29 37.30 3.84
N LYS A 692 -13.86 37.25 2.64
CA LYS A 692 -15.23 37.69 2.38
C LYS A 692 -15.99 36.67 1.55
N THR A 693 -17.24 36.41 1.92
CA THR A 693 -18.12 35.45 1.24
C THR A 693 -19.21 36.21 0.49
N VAL A 694 -19.47 35.79 -0.76
CA VAL A 694 -20.60 36.24 -1.57
C VAL A 694 -21.54 35.05 -1.79
N SER A 695 -22.85 35.27 -1.67
CA SER A 695 -23.87 34.22 -1.73
C SER A 695 -24.92 34.48 -2.80
N TRP A 696 -25.27 33.44 -3.55
CA TRP A 696 -26.39 33.42 -4.49
C TRP A 696 -27.31 32.24 -4.20
N THR A 697 -28.62 32.44 -4.38
CA THR A 697 -29.54 31.31 -4.55
C THR A 697 -29.36 30.75 -5.96
N MET A 698 -29.11 29.44 -6.02
CA MET A 698 -28.82 28.68 -7.24
C MET A 698 -29.98 27.74 -7.56
N ILE A 699 -30.56 27.87 -8.76
CA ILE A 699 -31.67 27.07 -9.25
C ILE A 699 -31.24 26.38 -10.57
N PRO A 700 -31.19 25.03 -10.64
CA PRO A 700 -30.85 24.31 -11.88
C PRO A 700 -32.04 24.26 -12.85
N THR A 701 -31.76 24.22 -14.16
CA THR A 701 -32.78 24.00 -15.22
C THR A 701 -32.57 22.69 -15.98
N VAL A 702 -31.31 22.25 -16.15
CA VAL A 702 -30.92 21.07 -16.93
C VAL A 702 -30.61 19.87 -16.02
N LEU A 703 -30.84 18.65 -16.51
CA LEU A 703 -30.51 17.39 -15.83
C LEU A 703 -29.09 16.90 -16.18
N GLY A 704 -28.40 16.27 -15.23
CA GLY A 704 -27.04 15.74 -15.41
C GLY A 704 -25.98 16.57 -14.68
N ALA A 705 -24.73 16.51 -15.14
CA ALA A 705 -23.63 17.28 -14.57
C ALA A 705 -23.68 18.74 -15.06
N VAL A 706 -23.77 19.69 -14.13
CA VAL A 706 -23.84 21.13 -14.40
C VAL A 706 -22.58 21.81 -13.89
N ASN A 707 -21.89 22.55 -14.76
CA ASN A 707 -20.64 23.24 -14.46
C ASN A 707 -20.90 24.67 -13.99
N VAL A 708 -20.49 25.01 -12.77
CA VAL A 708 -20.61 26.35 -12.19
C VAL A 708 -19.25 27.03 -12.24
N THR A 709 -19.16 28.16 -12.94
CA THR A 709 -17.94 28.98 -13.02
C THR A 709 -18.15 30.31 -12.29
N VAL A 710 -17.25 30.59 -11.34
CA VAL A 710 -17.19 31.85 -10.60
C VAL A 710 -15.76 32.37 -10.63
N SER A 711 -15.62 33.69 -10.76
CA SER A 711 -14.34 34.37 -10.88
C SER A 711 -14.26 35.56 -9.95
N ALA A 712 -13.10 35.74 -9.32
CA ALA A 712 -12.80 36.89 -8.47
C ALA A 712 -11.59 37.63 -9.04
N GLU A 713 -11.73 38.94 -9.24
CA GLU A 713 -10.68 39.81 -9.77
C GLU A 713 -10.29 40.89 -8.76
N ALA A 714 -8.99 41.08 -8.54
CA ALA A 714 -8.45 42.27 -7.90
C ALA A 714 -8.48 43.45 -8.88
N VAL A 715 -9.27 44.48 -8.58
CA VAL A 715 -9.50 45.66 -9.43
C VAL A 715 -8.78 46.90 -8.88
N PRO A 716 -8.22 47.77 -9.74
CA PRO A 716 -7.67 49.06 -9.30
C PRO A 716 -8.79 49.99 -8.84
N SER A 717 -8.56 50.72 -7.75
CA SER A 717 -9.55 51.65 -7.19
C SER A 717 -8.89 52.92 -6.63
N HIS A 718 -9.62 54.03 -6.71
CA HIS A 718 -9.27 55.30 -6.08
C HIS A 718 -9.83 55.45 -4.66
N VAL A 719 -10.66 54.50 -4.20
CA VAL A 719 -11.18 54.44 -2.83
C VAL A 719 -10.14 53.77 -1.93
N SER A 720 -9.77 54.41 -0.83
CA SER A 720 -8.88 53.82 0.17
C SER A 720 -9.62 52.80 1.04
N CYS A 721 -9.02 51.64 1.22
CA CYS A 721 -9.48 50.60 2.16
C CYS A 721 -8.69 50.78 3.46
N ASP A 722 -9.36 50.97 4.60
CA ASP A 722 -8.73 51.26 5.91
C ASP A 722 -7.66 52.37 5.90
N ASN A 723 -7.88 53.38 5.05
CA ASN A 723 -6.96 54.49 4.75
C ASN A 723 -5.67 54.11 3.98
N GLU A 724 -5.49 52.84 3.59
CA GLU A 724 -4.44 52.43 2.65
C GLU A 724 -4.88 52.61 1.19
N VAL A 725 -3.89 52.79 0.29
CA VAL A 725 -4.10 52.80 -1.15
C VAL A 725 -4.14 51.36 -1.67
N VAL A 726 -5.26 51.00 -2.31
CA VAL A 726 -5.49 49.69 -2.94
C VAL A 726 -4.37 49.34 -3.91
N ARG A 727 -3.76 48.16 -3.72
CA ARG A 727 -2.78 47.59 -4.66
C ARG A 727 -3.43 46.48 -5.49
N VAL A 728 -2.93 46.27 -6.70
CA VAL A 728 -3.32 45.15 -7.57
C VAL A 728 -2.11 44.23 -7.74
N PRO A 729 -2.19 42.93 -7.45
CA PRO A 729 -1.08 42.01 -7.65
C PRO A 729 -0.86 41.72 -9.14
N GLU A 730 0.40 41.63 -9.58
CA GLU A 730 0.76 41.35 -10.98
C GLU A 730 0.57 39.87 -11.35
N ARG A 731 0.79 38.96 -10.39
CA ARG A 731 0.53 37.51 -10.51
C ARG A 731 -0.76 37.13 -9.79
N GLY A 732 -1.56 36.24 -10.38
CA GLY A 732 -2.78 35.71 -9.74
C GLY A 732 -3.92 36.72 -9.57
N ARG A 733 -3.93 37.82 -10.37
CA ARG A 733 -4.93 38.91 -10.31
C ARG A 733 -6.38 38.44 -10.45
N ILE A 734 -6.60 37.38 -11.23
CA ILE A 734 -7.90 36.77 -11.46
C ILE A 734 -7.79 35.28 -11.15
N ASP A 735 -8.60 34.81 -10.21
CA ASP A 735 -8.82 33.39 -9.94
C ASP A 735 -10.19 32.98 -10.50
N VAL A 736 -10.24 31.85 -11.19
CA VAL A 736 -11.46 31.29 -11.78
C VAL A 736 -11.61 29.83 -11.36
N VAL A 737 -12.61 29.56 -10.54
CA VAL A 737 -12.94 28.21 -10.09
C VAL A 737 -14.13 27.71 -10.89
N THR A 738 -13.97 26.53 -11.49
CA THR A 738 -15.10 25.78 -12.06
C THR A 738 -15.28 24.49 -11.27
N LYS A 739 -16.49 24.27 -10.75
CA LYS A 739 -16.88 23.02 -10.09
C LYS A 739 -18.15 22.49 -10.72
N SER A 740 -18.25 21.17 -10.86
CA SER A 740 -19.47 20.48 -11.28
C SER A 740 -20.29 20.00 -10.08
N PHE A 741 -21.60 19.91 -10.26
CA PHE A 741 -22.52 19.18 -9.37
C PHE A 741 -23.55 18.44 -10.22
N ILE A 742 -24.25 17.45 -9.64
CA ILE A 742 -25.18 16.60 -10.38
C ILE A 742 -26.63 17.01 -10.08
N VAL A 743 -27.39 17.35 -11.11
CA VAL A 743 -28.84 17.55 -11.05
C VAL A 743 -29.54 16.23 -11.39
N LYS A 744 -30.18 15.62 -10.39
CA LYS A 744 -30.92 14.35 -10.53
C LYS A 744 -32.40 14.63 -10.84
N ALA A 745 -33.00 13.77 -11.66
CA ALA A 745 -34.44 13.80 -11.92
C ALA A 745 -35.23 13.27 -10.71
N GLU A 746 -36.50 13.64 -10.62
CA GLU A 746 -37.45 13.07 -9.67
C GLU A 746 -37.94 11.67 -10.08
N GLY A 747 -38.33 10.84 -9.09
CA GLY A 747 -38.80 9.47 -9.28
C GLY A 747 -37.68 8.43 -9.50
N THR A 748 -38.06 7.15 -9.43
CA THR A 748 -37.14 5.99 -9.55
C THR A 748 -36.95 5.60 -11.03
N GLU A 749 -35.70 5.41 -11.48
CA GLU A 749 -35.41 4.94 -12.85
C GLU A 749 -35.81 3.47 -13.02
N MET A 750 -36.56 3.18 -14.09
CA MET A 750 -37.01 1.86 -14.50
C MET A 750 -36.46 1.53 -15.89
N THR A 751 -35.97 0.30 -16.04
CA THR A 751 -35.49 -0.24 -17.33
C THR A 751 -36.36 -1.42 -17.77
N LYS A 752 -36.81 -1.43 -19.03
CA LYS A 752 -37.55 -2.56 -19.64
C LYS A 752 -36.87 -2.99 -20.94
N THR A 753 -36.70 -4.29 -21.13
CA THR A 753 -35.89 -4.86 -22.23
C THR A 753 -36.65 -5.98 -22.96
N SER A 754 -36.34 -6.23 -24.24
CA SER A 754 -36.90 -7.31 -25.06
C SER A 754 -35.91 -7.76 -26.14
N ASN A 755 -35.77 -9.06 -26.35
CA ASN A 755 -34.67 -9.66 -27.12
C ASN A 755 -35.18 -10.68 -28.16
N TRP A 756 -34.51 -10.79 -29.31
CA TRP A 756 -34.85 -11.74 -30.38
C TRP A 756 -33.62 -12.27 -31.10
N LEU A 757 -33.41 -13.59 -31.10
CA LEU A 757 -32.46 -14.26 -31.99
C LEU A 757 -33.12 -14.59 -33.33
N LEU A 758 -32.64 -13.96 -34.41
CA LEU A 758 -33.17 -14.05 -35.76
C LEU A 758 -32.13 -14.69 -36.70
N CYS A 759 -32.45 -15.87 -37.23
CA CYS A 759 -31.64 -16.58 -38.21
C CYS A 759 -32.36 -16.60 -39.58
N PRO A 760 -31.85 -15.93 -40.62
CA PRO A 760 -32.50 -15.89 -41.92
C PRO A 760 -32.43 -17.26 -42.62
N LYS A 761 -33.61 -17.82 -42.92
CA LYS A 761 -33.80 -18.90 -43.93
C LYS A 761 -34.67 -18.45 -45.10
N ALA A 762 -35.45 -17.39 -44.88
CA ALA A 762 -36.10 -16.52 -45.85
C ALA A 762 -36.24 -15.12 -45.20
N SER A 763 -36.65 -14.10 -45.95
CA SER A 763 -36.92 -12.76 -45.40
C SER A 763 -38.02 -12.82 -44.33
N LEU A 764 -37.67 -12.55 -43.08
CA LEU A 764 -38.56 -12.69 -41.92
C LEU A 764 -38.77 -11.31 -41.28
N LEU A 765 -40.04 -10.91 -41.16
CA LEU A 765 -40.46 -9.56 -40.80
C LEU A 765 -41.30 -9.62 -39.51
N VAL A 766 -40.83 -8.97 -38.46
CA VAL A 766 -41.46 -8.95 -37.12
C VAL A 766 -42.08 -7.58 -36.88
N LEU A 767 -43.35 -7.54 -36.49
CA LEU A 767 -44.06 -6.32 -36.12
C LEU A 767 -44.08 -6.17 -34.59
N ILE A 768 -43.64 -5.02 -34.10
CA ILE A 768 -43.47 -4.71 -32.67
C ILE A 768 -44.23 -3.42 -32.33
N TYR A 769 -44.95 -3.42 -31.22
CA TYR A 769 -45.61 -2.23 -30.66
C TYR A 769 -44.82 -1.74 -29.45
N LEU A 770 -44.32 -0.50 -29.49
CA LEU A 770 -43.55 0.13 -28.40
C LEU A 770 -44.11 1.52 -28.12
N GLN A 771 -44.31 1.84 -26.84
CA GLN A 771 -44.87 3.14 -26.41
C GLN A 771 -43.80 4.15 -25.94
N LEU A 772 -42.52 3.78 -25.94
CA LEU A 772 -41.39 4.62 -25.50
C LEU A 772 -40.11 4.34 -26.32
N LYS A 773 -39.12 5.23 -26.19
CA LYS A 773 -37.88 5.35 -26.97
C LYS A 773 -36.90 4.16 -26.91
N CYS A 774 -35.95 4.20 -27.87
CA CYS A 774 -34.73 3.39 -28.03
C CYS A 774 -34.90 2.00 -28.69
N SER A 775 -33.82 1.50 -29.29
CA SER A 775 -33.72 0.21 -30.00
C SER A 775 -32.24 -0.12 -30.30
N ASN A 776 -31.76 -1.31 -29.94
CA ASN A 776 -30.34 -1.67 -30.09
C ASN A 776 -30.21 -2.98 -30.90
N VAL A 777 -29.07 -3.21 -31.56
CA VAL A 777 -28.88 -4.37 -32.46
C VAL A 777 -27.55 -5.07 -32.16
N VAL A 778 -27.62 -6.35 -31.77
CA VAL A 778 -26.44 -7.14 -31.40
C VAL A 778 -26.21 -8.26 -32.41
N CYS A 779 -24.95 -8.54 -32.72
CA CYS A 779 -24.55 -9.41 -33.83
C CYS A 779 -24.34 -10.89 -33.43
N ASP A 780 -24.47 -11.20 -32.14
CA ASP A 780 -24.01 -12.44 -31.51
C ASP A 780 -24.85 -12.68 -30.23
N ILE A 781 -25.13 -13.94 -29.87
CA ILE A 781 -25.90 -14.31 -28.65
C ILE A 781 -25.18 -13.93 -27.34
N LEU A 782 -23.87 -13.67 -27.40
CA LEU A 782 -23.08 -13.07 -26.34
C LEU A 782 -22.52 -11.69 -26.73
N GLY A 783 -22.91 -11.09 -27.86
CA GLY A 783 -22.33 -9.83 -28.33
C GLY A 783 -22.47 -8.64 -27.38
N ARG A 784 -23.53 -8.59 -26.56
CA ARG A 784 -23.70 -7.54 -25.53
C ARG A 784 -22.88 -7.81 -24.28
N ALA A 785 -22.67 -9.09 -23.95
CA ALA A 785 -21.67 -9.52 -22.98
C ALA A 785 -20.23 -9.15 -23.42
N LEU A 786 -20.00 -8.99 -24.73
CA LEU A 786 -18.70 -8.66 -25.31
C LEU A 786 -18.46 -7.16 -25.56
N LYS A 787 -19.47 -6.33 -25.90
CA LYS A 787 -19.32 -4.86 -25.84
C LYS A 787 -18.93 -4.42 -24.43
N ASN A 788 -19.52 -5.07 -23.43
CA ASN A 788 -19.20 -4.91 -22.02
C ASN A 788 -17.91 -5.66 -21.62
N LEU A 789 -16.86 -5.65 -22.44
CA LEU A 789 -15.52 -6.10 -22.04
C LEU A 789 -14.87 -5.21 -20.94
N ASP A 790 -15.52 -4.11 -20.58
CA ASP A 790 -15.27 -3.29 -19.38
C ASP A 790 -16.38 -3.42 -18.30
N GLY A 791 -17.55 -3.96 -18.65
CA GLY A 791 -18.76 -3.97 -17.81
C GLY A 791 -19.31 -5.34 -17.42
N LEU A 792 -18.77 -6.43 -17.99
CA LEU A 792 -19.11 -7.83 -17.72
C LEU A 792 -17.88 -8.70 -17.46
N LEU A 793 -16.74 -8.44 -18.13
CA LEU A 793 -15.44 -8.68 -17.50
C LEU A 793 -15.31 -7.71 -16.32
N ARG A 794 -15.94 -8.07 -15.20
CA ARG A 794 -15.89 -7.28 -13.97
C ARG A 794 -14.68 -7.73 -13.16
N MET A 795 -13.91 -6.77 -12.64
CA MET A 795 -12.92 -7.06 -11.60
C MET A 795 -13.66 -7.67 -10.40
N PRO A 796 -13.32 -8.89 -9.94
CA PRO A 796 -14.04 -9.50 -8.82
C PRO A 796 -13.81 -8.72 -7.51
N TYR A 797 -14.90 -8.39 -6.82
CA TYR A 797 -14.95 -7.62 -5.58
C TYR A 797 -15.96 -8.20 -4.58
N GLY A 798 -16.00 -7.62 -3.38
CA GLY A 798 -16.96 -8.02 -2.34
C GLY A 798 -16.54 -9.26 -1.54
N CYS A 799 -17.51 -9.85 -0.83
CA CYS A 799 -17.35 -11.04 0.00
C CYS A 799 -17.09 -12.32 -0.81
N GLY A 800 -16.87 -13.46 -0.15
CA GLY A 800 -16.55 -14.75 -0.80
C GLY A 800 -17.67 -15.33 -1.66
N GLU A 801 -18.91 -14.84 -1.54
CA GLU A 801 -20.01 -15.11 -2.47
C GLU A 801 -19.95 -14.15 -3.68
N GLN A 802 -19.94 -12.84 -3.42
CA GLN A 802 -19.93 -11.78 -4.44
C GLN A 802 -18.71 -11.87 -5.39
N ASN A 803 -17.53 -12.16 -4.83
CA ASN A 803 -16.30 -12.32 -5.59
C ASN A 803 -16.39 -13.52 -6.55
N MET A 804 -17.02 -14.63 -6.14
CA MET A 804 -17.28 -15.76 -7.03
C MET A 804 -18.35 -15.48 -8.08
N ALA A 805 -19.38 -14.70 -7.72
CA ALA A 805 -20.43 -14.29 -8.65
C ALA A 805 -19.89 -13.45 -9.83
N LEU A 806 -18.78 -12.74 -9.62
CA LEU A 806 -18.07 -11.96 -10.64
C LEU A 806 -16.95 -12.77 -11.32
N LEU A 807 -16.24 -13.62 -10.58
CA LEU A 807 -15.14 -14.43 -11.11
C LEU A 807 -15.62 -15.52 -12.08
N ALA A 808 -16.74 -16.20 -11.79
CA ALA A 808 -17.19 -17.33 -12.58
C ALA A 808 -17.62 -16.95 -14.03
N PRO A 809 -18.44 -15.91 -14.28
CA PRO A 809 -18.77 -15.46 -15.64
C PRO A 809 -17.54 -15.17 -16.50
N ASN A 810 -16.52 -14.51 -15.95
CA ASN A 810 -15.27 -14.18 -16.66
C ASN A 810 -14.59 -15.42 -17.28
N ILE A 811 -14.67 -16.58 -16.62
CA ILE A 811 -14.08 -17.83 -17.09
C ILE A 811 -14.85 -18.38 -18.30
N TYR A 812 -16.18 -18.37 -18.26
CA TYR A 812 -17.02 -18.88 -19.36
C TYR A 812 -17.00 -17.95 -20.58
N ILE A 813 -16.88 -16.63 -20.38
CA ILE A 813 -16.65 -15.66 -21.47
C ILE A 813 -15.32 -15.93 -22.19
N LEU A 814 -14.25 -16.24 -21.44
CA LEU A 814 -12.98 -16.65 -22.04
C LEU A 814 -13.05 -18.01 -22.75
N GLN A 815 -13.83 -18.97 -22.23
CA GLN A 815 -14.08 -20.25 -22.93
C GLN A 815 -14.83 -20.04 -24.24
N TYR A 816 -15.85 -19.18 -24.26
CA TYR A 816 -16.54 -18.76 -25.48
C TYR A 816 -15.56 -18.17 -26.50
N LEU A 817 -14.82 -17.11 -26.12
CA LEU A 817 -13.92 -16.40 -27.04
C LEU A 817 -12.79 -17.32 -27.57
N LYS A 818 -12.29 -18.23 -26.73
CA LYS A 818 -11.27 -19.21 -27.13
C LYS A 818 -11.83 -20.24 -28.13
N GLY A 819 -13.03 -20.76 -27.88
CA GLY A 819 -13.65 -21.78 -28.73
C GLY A 819 -14.24 -21.24 -30.05
N THR A 820 -14.67 -19.97 -30.07
CA THR A 820 -15.16 -19.28 -31.27
C THR A 820 -14.08 -18.46 -32.00
N GLN A 821 -12.80 -18.72 -31.69
CA GLN A 821 -11.62 -18.15 -32.35
C GLN A 821 -11.53 -16.60 -32.32
N GLN A 822 -12.12 -15.98 -31.30
CA GLN A 822 -12.30 -14.52 -31.16
C GLN A 822 -11.50 -13.91 -29.98
N LEU A 823 -10.73 -14.72 -29.25
CA LEU A 823 -9.89 -14.26 -28.13
C LEU A 823 -8.63 -13.51 -28.61
N THR A 824 -8.59 -12.19 -28.42
CA THR A 824 -7.39 -11.38 -28.72
C THR A 824 -6.41 -11.34 -27.52
N PRO A 825 -5.10 -11.06 -27.74
CA PRO A 825 -4.12 -10.97 -26.65
C PRO A 825 -4.47 -9.92 -25.59
N ALA A 826 -4.96 -8.75 -26.00
CA ALA A 826 -5.34 -7.68 -25.07
C ALA A 826 -6.53 -8.05 -24.17
N ILE A 827 -7.52 -8.77 -24.72
CA ILE A 827 -8.64 -9.31 -23.92
C ILE A 827 -8.12 -10.37 -22.94
N MET A 828 -7.24 -11.26 -23.40
CA MET A 828 -6.64 -12.31 -22.57
C MET A 828 -5.84 -11.73 -21.40
N GLU A 829 -4.99 -10.72 -21.62
CA GLU A 829 -4.22 -10.06 -20.56
C GLU A 829 -5.12 -9.39 -19.51
N LYS A 830 -6.08 -8.58 -19.96
CA LYS A 830 -7.06 -7.92 -19.08
C LYS A 830 -7.85 -8.93 -18.24
N ALA A 831 -8.34 -9.99 -18.87
CA ALA A 831 -9.10 -11.03 -18.18
C ALA A 831 -8.20 -11.85 -17.23
N ALA A 832 -6.96 -12.16 -17.60
CA ALA A 832 -6.00 -12.84 -16.73
C ALA A 832 -5.71 -12.03 -15.46
N ASN A 833 -5.61 -10.70 -15.56
CA ASN A 833 -5.48 -9.80 -14.41
C ASN A 833 -6.72 -9.87 -13.49
N PHE A 834 -7.94 -9.86 -14.05
CA PHE A 834 -9.18 -10.00 -13.27
C PHE A 834 -9.33 -11.40 -12.63
N LEU A 835 -9.01 -12.48 -13.35
CA LEU A 835 -9.02 -13.85 -12.81
C LEU A 835 -8.00 -13.99 -11.67
N THR A 836 -6.78 -13.44 -11.84
CA THR A 836 -5.72 -13.49 -10.82
C THR A 836 -6.12 -12.68 -9.57
N SER A 837 -6.68 -11.49 -9.75
CA SER A 837 -7.18 -10.65 -8.65
C SER A 837 -8.32 -11.34 -7.88
N GLY A 838 -9.31 -11.89 -8.59
CA GLY A 838 -10.43 -12.60 -7.97
C GLY A 838 -10.03 -13.92 -7.29
N TYR A 839 -9.07 -14.66 -7.85
CA TYR A 839 -8.45 -15.80 -7.20
C TYR A 839 -7.79 -15.40 -5.88
N GLN A 840 -6.90 -14.40 -5.89
CA GLN A 840 -6.22 -13.90 -4.69
C GLN A 840 -7.23 -13.39 -3.64
N ARG A 841 -8.25 -12.62 -4.04
CA ARG A 841 -9.31 -12.16 -3.14
C ARG A 841 -10.09 -13.33 -2.52
N GLN A 842 -10.38 -14.37 -3.29
CA GLN A 842 -11.11 -15.54 -2.79
C GLN A 842 -10.35 -16.32 -1.72
N LEU A 843 -9.00 -16.32 -1.75
CA LEU A 843 -8.20 -17.01 -0.74
C LEU A 843 -8.39 -16.42 0.68
N ASN A 844 -8.74 -15.13 0.80
CA ASN A 844 -9.07 -14.50 2.09
C ASN A 844 -10.33 -15.09 2.75
N TYR A 845 -11.16 -15.80 1.99
CA TYR A 845 -12.40 -16.41 2.46
C TYR A 845 -12.28 -17.92 2.72
N LYS A 846 -11.05 -18.47 2.62
CA LYS A 846 -10.74 -19.90 2.77
C LYS A 846 -10.22 -20.22 4.17
N SER A 847 -10.85 -21.16 4.87
CA SER A 847 -10.42 -21.63 6.20
C SER A 847 -9.08 -22.38 6.16
N ASP A 848 -8.47 -22.55 7.35
CA ASP A 848 -7.28 -23.39 7.54
C ASP A 848 -7.53 -24.87 7.23
N GLU A 849 -8.76 -25.35 7.30
CA GLU A 849 -9.12 -26.72 6.91
C GLU A 849 -9.14 -26.88 5.37
N GLY A 850 -9.57 -25.85 4.63
CA GLY A 850 -9.70 -25.88 3.17
C GLY A 850 -11.07 -25.49 2.62
N ALA A 851 -12.08 -25.30 3.49
CA ALA A 851 -13.39 -24.82 3.09
C ALA A 851 -13.40 -23.34 2.70
N TYR A 852 -14.39 -22.94 1.91
CA TYR A 852 -14.73 -21.55 1.68
C TYR A 852 -15.96 -21.12 2.50
N THR A 853 -16.01 -19.83 2.83
CA THR A 853 -17.04 -19.17 3.64
C THR A 853 -17.43 -17.85 2.99
N THR A 854 -18.57 -17.26 3.38
CA THR A 854 -19.02 -15.96 2.85
C THR A 854 -18.11 -14.81 3.30
N PHE A 855 -17.72 -14.80 4.58
CA PHE A 855 -17.05 -13.64 5.22
C PHE A 855 -15.65 -13.96 5.79
N GLY A 856 -15.07 -15.13 5.49
CA GLY A 856 -13.76 -15.55 6.00
C GLY A 856 -13.76 -16.02 7.45
N ARG A 857 -14.96 -16.15 8.05
CA ARG A 857 -15.20 -16.57 9.44
C ARG A 857 -16.44 -17.46 9.48
N GLY A 858 -16.53 -18.32 10.51
CA GLY A 858 -17.66 -19.23 10.70
C GLY A 858 -17.49 -20.59 10.00
N PRO A 859 -18.53 -21.44 10.00
CA PRO A 859 -18.46 -22.81 9.49
C PRO A 859 -18.34 -22.86 7.96
N GLY A 860 -17.50 -23.75 7.46
CA GLY A 860 -17.29 -23.99 6.03
C GLY A 860 -18.58 -24.40 5.30
N ASN A 861 -18.80 -23.82 4.12
CA ASN A 861 -19.97 -24.06 3.30
C ASN A 861 -19.68 -25.11 2.21
N THR A 862 -20.43 -26.22 2.18
CA THR A 862 -20.17 -27.33 1.23
C THR A 862 -20.47 -26.94 -0.22
N TRP A 863 -21.57 -26.23 -0.47
CA TRP A 863 -21.90 -25.77 -1.82
C TRP A 863 -20.88 -24.75 -2.35
N LEU A 864 -20.54 -23.73 -1.55
CA LEU A 864 -19.59 -22.69 -1.96
C LEU A 864 -18.19 -23.25 -2.19
N THR A 865 -17.75 -24.19 -1.34
CA THR A 865 -16.45 -24.86 -1.50
C THR A 865 -16.39 -25.62 -2.83
N ALA A 866 -17.47 -26.32 -3.20
CA ALA A 866 -17.55 -27.02 -4.48
C ALA A 866 -17.60 -26.04 -5.68
N PHE A 867 -18.35 -24.94 -5.58
CA PHE A 867 -18.43 -23.93 -6.63
C PHE A 867 -17.10 -23.19 -6.88
N VAL A 868 -16.38 -22.84 -5.82
CA VAL A 868 -15.03 -22.24 -5.90
C VAL A 868 -14.07 -23.23 -6.56
N MET A 869 -14.04 -24.47 -6.09
CA MET A 869 -13.16 -25.53 -6.59
C MET A 869 -13.42 -25.83 -8.09
N ARG A 870 -14.69 -25.96 -8.50
CA ARG A 870 -15.15 -26.11 -9.89
C ARG A 870 -14.63 -24.96 -10.76
N SER A 871 -14.88 -23.72 -10.34
CA SER A 871 -14.48 -22.52 -11.07
C SER A 871 -12.95 -22.41 -11.18
N PHE A 872 -12.21 -22.69 -10.11
CA PHE A 872 -10.75 -22.66 -10.09
C PHE A 872 -10.13 -23.65 -11.07
N ALA A 873 -10.67 -24.86 -11.17
CA ALA A 873 -10.20 -25.84 -12.15
C ALA A 873 -10.49 -25.41 -13.60
N LYS A 874 -11.63 -24.77 -13.87
CA LYS A 874 -11.88 -24.16 -15.19
C LYS A 874 -10.95 -22.96 -15.46
N ALA A 875 -10.57 -22.19 -14.43
CA ALA A 875 -9.65 -21.05 -14.56
C ALA A 875 -8.19 -21.46 -14.86
N GLN A 876 -7.78 -22.68 -14.51
CA GLN A 876 -6.44 -23.21 -14.82
C GLN A 876 -6.11 -23.26 -16.32
N SER A 877 -7.11 -23.19 -17.21
CA SER A 877 -6.88 -23.07 -18.66
C SER A 877 -6.51 -21.66 -19.14
N PHE A 878 -6.43 -20.68 -18.23
CA PHE A 878 -6.14 -19.27 -18.50
C PHE A 878 -5.12 -18.64 -17.54
N VAL A 879 -5.13 -19.00 -16.25
CA VAL A 879 -4.24 -18.45 -15.22
C VAL A 879 -3.68 -19.52 -14.29
N TYR A 880 -2.55 -19.25 -13.63
CA TYR A 880 -1.97 -20.16 -12.65
C TYR A 880 -2.77 -20.19 -11.34
N ILE A 881 -3.29 -21.36 -10.99
CA ILE A 881 -3.97 -21.67 -9.73
C ILE A 881 -3.23 -22.82 -9.05
N ASP A 882 -2.84 -22.68 -7.78
CA ASP A 882 -2.06 -23.70 -7.05
C ASP A 882 -2.88 -24.99 -6.85
N PRO A 883 -2.47 -26.13 -7.45
CA PRO A 883 -3.17 -27.41 -7.29
C PRO A 883 -3.29 -27.88 -5.84
N LYS A 884 -2.41 -27.42 -4.93
CA LYS A 884 -2.48 -27.75 -3.49
C LYS A 884 -3.74 -27.18 -2.84
N ILE A 885 -4.20 -26.01 -3.28
CA ILE A 885 -5.41 -25.36 -2.75
C ILE A 885 -6.66 -26.12 -3.19
N ILE A 886 -6.72 -26.49 -4.47
CA ILE A 886 -7.79 -27.34 -5.02
C ILE A 886 -7.81 -28.70 -4.31
N LYS A 887 -6.66 -29.37 -4.16
CA LYS A 887 -6.55 -30.65 -3.45
C LYS A 887 -7.01 -30.56 -1.99
N LYS A 888 -6.61 -29.51 -1.27
CA LYS A 888 -7.03 -29.31 0.13
C LYS A 888 -8.54 -29.06 0.25
N SER A 889 -9.13 -28.37 -0.73
CA SER A 889 -10.58 -28.18 -0.81
C SER A 889 -11.32 -29.48 -1.16
N LYS A 890 -10.78 -30.33 -2.05
CA LYS A 890 -11.30 -31.68 -2.32
C LYS A 890 -11.36 -32.47 -1.01
N THR A 891 -10.24 -32.61 -0.30
CA THR A 891 -10.18 -33.40 0.93
C THR A 891 -11.02 -32.84 2.08
N TRP A 892 -11.33 -31.54 2.09
CA TRP A 892 -12.35 -31.04 3.01
C TRP A 892 -13.77 -31.53 2.65
N LEU A 893 -14.14 -31.55 1.35
CA LEU A 893 -15.42 -32.09 0.88
C LEU A 893 -15.52 -33.62 1.07
N GLU A 894 -14.43 -34.36 0.86
CA GLU A 894 -14.34 -35.81 1.13
C GLU A 894 -14.78 -36.11 2.59
N ASN A 895 -14.29 -35.31 3.54
CA ASN A 895 -14.68 -35.38 4.96
C ASN A 895 -16.11 -34.89 5.29
N LYS A 896 -16.94 -34.59 4.29
CA LYS A 896 -18.39 -34.29 4.41
C LYS A 896 -19.28 -35.29 3.67
N GLN A 897 -18.70 -36.33 3.08
CA GLN A 897 -19.46 -37.46 2.52
C GLN A 897 -20.00 -38.34 3.67
N GLN A 898 -21.24 -38.78 3.54
CA GLN A 898 -21.93 -39.65 4.50
C GLN A 898 -21.74 -41.14 4.12
N THR A 899 -22.12 -42.05 5.00
CA THR A 899 -21.95 -43.50 4.79
C THR A 899 -22.77 -44.07 3.63
N ASN A 900 -23.84 -43.39 3.20
CA ASN A 900 -24.58 -43.71 1.97
C ASN A 900 -23.96 -43.11 0.69
N GLY A 901 -22.88 -42.34 0.81
CA GLY A 901 -22.21 -41.69 -0.32
C GLY A 901 -22.69 -40.28 -0.66
N CYS A 902 -23.82 -39.81 -0.12
CA CYS A 902 -24.28 -38.43 -0.32
C CYS A 902 -23.50 -37.42 0.55
N PHE A 903 -23.44 -36.16 0.14
CA PHE A 903 -22.74 -35.08 0.83
C PHE A 903 -23.66 -34.31 1.77
N LYS A 904 -23.20 -34.12 3.01
CA LYS A 904 -23.95 -33.37 4.04
C LYS A 904 -24.01 -31.86 3.74
N LYS A 905 -25.17 -31.26 3.95
CA LYS A 905 -25.37 -29.80 3.92
C LYS A 905 -24.66 -29.14 5.12
N SER A 906 -23.72 -28.23 4.85
CA SER A 906 -22.91 -27.53 5.87
C SER A 906 -22.76 -26.05 5.50
N GLY A 907 -22.72 -25.20 6.53
CA GLY A 907 -22.65 -23.75 6.41
C GLY A 907 -23.98 -23.08 6.03
N LYS A 908 -24.13 -21.80 6.34
CA LYS A 908 -25.14 -20.92 5.73
C LYS A 908 -24.55 -20.35 4.44
N LEU A 909 -25.38 -20.11 3.43
CA LEU A 909 -25.06 -19.24 2.30
C LEU A 909 -26.05 -18.08 2.38
N PHE A 910 -25.61 -16.86 2.13
CA PHE A 910 -26.48 -15.70 2.18
C PHE A 910 -27.15 -15.47 0.82
N ASN A 911 -26.45 -15.70 -0.29
CA ASN A 911 -27.05 -15.72 -1.62
C ASN A 911 -27.72 -17.08 -1.93
N ASN A 912 -28.97 -17.30 -1.54
CA ASN A 912 -29.65 -18.54 -1.93
C ASN A 912 -29.80 -18.70 -3.46
N ARG A 913 -29.80 -17.62 -4.25
CA ARG A 913 -29.84 -17.67 -5.71
C ARG A 913 -28.51 -18.07 -6.36
N MET A 914 -27.39 -18.03 -5.64
CA MET A 914 -26.14 -18.69 -6.07
C MET A 914 -26.26 -20.21 -6.03
N LYS A 915 -27.07 -20.77 -5.14
CA LYS A 915 -27.31 -22.22 -5.11
C LYS A 915 -28.25 -22.72 -6.20
N GLY A 916 -28.98 -21.81 -6.86
CA GLY A 916 -30.01 -22.20 -7.81
C GLY A 916 -31.07 -23.10 -7.16
N GLY A 917 -31.52 -24.12 -7.89
CA GLY A 917 -32.43 -25.14 -7.38
C GLY A 917 -31.86 -26.09 -6.31
N VAL A 918 -30.61 -25.94 -5.85
CA VAL A 918 -30.01 -26.81 -4.81
C VAL A 918 -30.59 -26.55 -3.42
N SER A 919 -31.69 -27.24 -3.09
CA SER A 919 -32.40 -27.17 -1.80
C SER A 919 -31.85 -28.11 -0.72
N ASP A 920 -31.56 -29.35 -1.10
CA ASP A 920 -31.49 -30.55 -0.24
C ASP A 920 -30.15 -31.30 -0.39
N GLU A 921 -30.01 -32.48 0.22
CA GLU A 921 -28.76 -33.25 0.17
C GLU A 921 -28.58 -34.02 -1.14
N VAL A 922 -29.65 -34.35 -1.88
CA VAL A 922 -29.57 -35.06 -3.18
C VAL A 922 -29.09 -34.10 -4.27
N THR A 923 -29.75 -32.94 -4.39
CA THR A 923 -29.35 -31.85 -5.31
C THR A 923 -27.95 -31.32 -4.98
N LEU A 924 -27.58 -31.24 -3.69
CA LEU A 924 -26.22 -30.87 -3.29
C LEU A 924 -25.18 -31.93 -3.69
N SER A 925 -25.49 -33.22 -3.51
CA SER A 925 -24.61 -34.31 -3.91
C SER A 925 -24.44 -34.36 -5.43
N ALA A 926 -25.51 -34.17 -6.19
CA ALA A 926 -25.48 -34.07 -7.65
C ALA A 926 -24.60 -32.89 -8.10
N TYR A 927 -24.72 -31.72 -7.48
CA TYR A 927 -23.89 -30.56 -7.80
C TYR A 927 -22.40 -30.77 -7.47
N ILE A 928 -22.08 -31.41 -6.33
CA ILE A 928 -20.70 -31.75 -5.94
C ILE A 928 -20.11 -32.80 -6.89
N THR A 929 -20.87 -33.82 -7.30
CA THR A 929 -20.43 -34.82 -8.26
C THR A 929 -20.25 -34.24 -9.66
N ALA A 930 -21.16 -33.36 -10.13
CA ALA A 930 -20.97 -32.61 -11.38
C ALA A 930 -19.66 -31.79 -11.34
N ALA A 931 -19.39 -31.11 -10.22
CA ALA A 931 -18.14 -30.35 -10.03
C ALA A 931 -16.89 -31.25 -10.11
N PHE A 932 -16.89 -32.43 -9.47
CA PHE A 932 -15.76 -33.36 -9.56
C PHE A 932 -15.56 -33.91 -10.99
N LEU A 933 -16.64 -34.30 -11.67
CA LEU A 933 -16.55 -34.81 -13.05
C LEU A 933 -16.10 -33.72 -14.03
N GLU A 934 -16.56 -32.49 -13.87
CA GLU A 934 -16.09 -31.32 -14.64
C GLU A 934 -14.60 -30.98 -14.43
N MET A 935 -13.98 -31.50 -13.37
CA MET A 935 -12.55 -31.39 -13.08
C MET A 935 -11.73 -32.54 -13.67
N ASN A 936 -12.33 -33.39 -14.51
CA ASN A 936 -11.76 -34.63 -15.05
C ASN A 936 -11.32 -35.63 -13.95
N ILE A 937 -11.99 -35.63 -12.79
CA ILE A 937 -11.81 -36.68 -11.78
C ILE A 937 -12.54 -37.93 -12.28
N SER A 938 -11.84 -39.06 -12.29
CA SER A 938 -12.38 -40.32 -12.80
C SER A 938 -13.64 -40.76 -12.06
N GLN A 939 -14.61 -41.30 -12.79
CA GLN A 939 -15.79 -41.99 -12.22
C GLN A 939 -15.42 -43.12 -11.23
N HIS A 940 -14.19 -43.66 -11.33
CA HIS A 940 -13.67 -44.71 -10.46
C HIS A 940 -12.90 -44.17 -9.23
N ASP A 941 -12.81 -42.84 -9.04
CA ASP A 941 -12.41 -42.26 -7.76
C ASP A 941 -13.47 -42.67 -6.70
N PRO A 942 -13.08 -43.21 -5.53
CA PRO A 942 -14.02 -43.78 -4.57
C PRO A 942 -15.05 -42.75 -4.08
N VAL A 943 -14.69 -41.47 -4.02
CA VAL A 943 -15.56 -40.37 -3.59
C VAL A 943 -16.67 -40.13 -4.64
N VAL A 944 -16.28 -40.14 -5.91
CA VAL A 944 -17.20 -39.96 -7.05
C VAL A 944 -18.10 -41.18 -7.20
N ASN A 945 -17.54 -42.39 -7.15
CA ASN A 945 -18.29 -43.64 -7.26
C ASN A 945 -19.34 -43.81 -6.13
N ASN A 946 -18.97 -43.51 -4.89
CA ASN A 946 -19.91 -43.58 -3.76
C ASN A 946 -21.04 -42.55 -3.89
N SER A 947 -20.76 -41.34 -4.39
CA SER A 947 -21.80 -40.34 -4.62
C SER A 947 -22.71 -40.73 -5.79
N LEU A 948 -22.16 -41.26 -6.89
CA LEU A 948 -22.95 -41.81 -8.00
C LEU A 948 -23.84 -42.99 -7.55
N ALA A 949 -23.41 -43.79 -6.57
CA ALA A 949 -24.26 -44.81 -5.96
C ALA A 949 -25.45 -44.18 -5.21
N CYS A 950 -25.23 -43.19 -4.34
CA CYS A 950 -26.30 -42.47 -3.64
C CYS A 950 -27.31 -41.81 -4.61
N LEU A 951 -26.79 -41.18 -5.68
CA LEU A 951 -27.61 -40.52 -6.69
C LEU A 951 -28.44 -41.50 -7.53
N ARG A 952 -28.01 -42.76 -7.67
CA ARG A 952 -28.80 -43.79 -8.35
C ARG A 952 -30.08 -44.18 -7.60
N GLU A 953 -30.08 -44.11 -6.26
CA GLU A 953 -31.28 -44.36 -5.45
C GLU A 953 -32.39 -43.33 -5.74
N SER A 954 -32.02 -42.12 -6.18
CA SER A 954 -32.94 -41.02 -6.46
C SER A 954 -33.47 -40.95 -7.91
N ILE A 955 -33.01 -41.82 -8.83
CA ILE A 955 -33.41 -41.78 -10.26
C ILE A 955 -34.93 -41.93 -10.45
N ASN A 956 -35.57 -42.73 -9.59
CA ASN A 956 -37.01 -43.01 -9.69
C ASN A 956 -37.90 -41.88 -9.15
N ASP A 957 -37.34 -40.90 -8.43
CA ASP A 957 -38.09 -39.71 -7.97
C ASP A 957 -38.07 -38.62 -9.03
N LEU A 958 -39.00 -38.76 -9.98
CA LEU A 958 -39.22 -37.82 -11.08
C LEU A 958 -40.18 -36.68 -10.71
N SER A 959 -40.43 -36.44 -9.41
CA SER A 959 -41.34 -35.37 -8.95
C SER A 959 -40.75 -33.95 -9.09
N ASN A 960 -39.43 -33.84 -9.23
CA ASN A 960 -38.70 -32.58 -9.19
C ASN A 960 -37.89 -32.38 -10.49
N THR A 961 -38.42 -31.56 -11.40
CA THR A 961 -37.85 -31.29 -12.73
C THR A 961 -36.41 -30.77 -12.67
N TYR A 962 -36.08 -29.91 -11.70
CA TYR A 962 -34.71 -29.46 -11.47
C TYR A 962 -33.76 -30.61 -11.11
N THR A 963 -34.17 -31.48 -10.17
CA THR A 963 -33.36 -32.65 -9.80
C THR A 963 -33.16 -33.59 -10.99
N THR A 964 -34.19 -33.86 -11.80
CA THR A 964 -34.06 -34.67 -13.01
C THR A 964 -33.07 -34.06 -14.01
N ALA A 965 -33.12 -32.74 -14.26
CA ALA A 965 -32.21 -32.06 -15.18
C ALA A 965 -30.75 -32.07 -14.71
N LEU A 966 -30.52 -31.83 -13.41
CA LEU A 966 -29.18 -31.88 -12.83
C LEU A 966 -28.61 -33.32 -12.83
N LEU A 967 -29.42 -34.33 -12.51
CA LEU A 967 -29.03 -35.74 -12.61
C LEU A 967 -28.71 -36.14 -14.06
N ALA A 968 -29.52 -35.71 -15.04
CA ALA A 968 -29.26 -35.97 -16.45
C ALA A 968 -27.89 -35.41 -16.90
N TYR A 969 -27.49 -34.24 -16.39
CA TYR A 969 -26.15 -33.69 -16.62
C TYR A 969 -25.05 -34.49 -15.90
N VAL A 970 -25.23 -34.86 -14.62
CA VAL A 970 -24.27 -35.70 -13.87
C VAL A 970 -24.01 -37.03 -14.58
N PHE A 971 -25.05 -37.76 -14.97
CA PHE A 971 -24.90 -39.05 -15.64
C PHE A 971 -24.39 -38.91 -17.09
N THR A 972 -24.62 -37.76 -17.76
CA THR A 972 -23.92 -37.42 -19.01
C THR A 972 -22.42 -37.29 -18.79
N LEU A 973 -21.97 -36.54 -17.78
CA LEU A 973 -20.55 -36.37 -17.46
C LEU A 973 -19.88 -37.67 -16.98
N ALA A 974 -20.63 -38.57 -16.34
CA ALA A 974 -20.15 -39.89 -15.94
C ALA A 974 -20.09 -40.91 -17.10
N GLY A 975 -20.70 -40.61 -18.26
CA GLY A 975 -20.79 -41.56 -19.38
C GLY A 975 -21.85 -42.67 -19.20
N ASP A 976 -22.75 -42.54 -18.22
CA ASP A 976 -23.83 -43.48 -17.95
C ASP A 976 -24.98 -43.25 -18.93
N THR A 977 -24.83 -43.82 -20.13
CA THR A 977 -25.71 -43.56 -21.29
C THR A 977 -27.15 -44.05 -21.09
N GLU A 978 -27.35 -45.14 -20.35
CA GLU A 978 -28.67 -45.71 -20.04
C GLU A 978 -29.44 -44.79 -19.08
N THR A 979 -28.83 -44.41 -17.96
CA THR A 979 -29.43 -43.49 -16.98
C THR A 979 -29.70 -42.12 -17.61
N ARG A 980 -28.75 -41.60 -18.40
CA ARG A 980 -28.92 -40.36 -19.17
C ARG A 980 -30.12 -40.42 -20.10
N ALA A 981 -30.29 -41.51 -20.84
CA ALA A 981 -31.39 -41.66 -21.79
C ALA A 981 -32.76 -41.65 -21.09
N HIS A 982 -32.89 -42.39 -19.98
CA HIS A 982 -34.12 -42.43 -19.20
C HIS A 982 -34.52 -41.05 -18.64
N LEU A 983 -33.58 -40.33 -18.02
CA LEU A 983 -33.84 -39.00 -17.46
C LEU A 983 -34.18 -37.97 -18.54
N LEU A 984 -33.46 -37.97 -19.66
CA LEU A 984 -33.75 -37.07 -20.80
C LEU A 984 -35.10 -37.40 -21.48
N GLN A 985 -35.53 -38.66 -21.49
CA GLN A 985 -36.84 -39.05 -22.00
C GLN A 985 -37.96 -38.47 -21.13
N HIS A 986 -37.85 -38.55 -19.80
CA HIS A 986 -38.84 -37.91 -18.91
C HIS A 986 -38.89 -36.39 -19.12
N LEU A 987 -37.73 -35.74 -19.18
CA LEU A 987 -37.63 -34.29 -19.39
C LEU A 987 -38.30 -33.84 -20.69
N ASP A 988 -38.22 -34.60 -21.78
CA ASP A 988 -38.90 -34.26 -23.05
C ASP A 988 -40.45 -34.27 -22.93
N THR A 989 -41.01 -35.09 -22.04
CA THR A 989 -42.47 -35.16 -21.79
C THR A 989 -43.01 -33.97 -20.98
N VAL A 990 -42.17 -33.35 -20.14
CA VAL A 990 -42.52 -32.18 -19.30
C VAL A 990 -42.02 -30.85 -19.88
N ALA A 991 -41.51 -30.86 -21.12
CA ALA A 991 -40.98 -29.67 -21.79
C ALA A 991 -42.10 -28.76 -22.33
N VAL A 992 -42.01 -27.46 -22.04
CA VAL A 992 -42.94 -26.43 -22.52
C VAL A 992 -42.55 -26.00 -23.94
N ARG A 993 -43.54 -25.94 -24.84
CA ARG A 993 -43.34 -25.69 -26.29
C ARG A 993 -44.30 -24.63 -26.82
N GLU A 994 -43.82 -23.39 -26.92
CA GLU A 994 -44.62 -22.24 -27.37
C GLU A 994 -43.87 -21.44 -28.45
N GLY A 995 -44.50 -21.11 -29.58
CA GLY A 995 -43.88 -20.23 -30.61
C GLY A 995 -42.55 -20.71 -31.23
N GLY A 996 -42.18 -21.98 -31.03
CA GLY A 996 -40.86 -22.52 -31.38
C GLY A 996 -39.76 -22.25 -30.35
N PHE A 997 -40.12 -21.81 -29.14
CA PHE A 997 -39.32 -21.90 -27.93
C PHE A 997 -39.46 -23.30 -27.30
N LEU A 998 -38.44 -23.74 -26.57
CA LEU A 998 -38.41 -24.99 -25.81
C LEU A 998 -37.76 -24.72 -24.45
N TYR A 999 -38.48 -24.92 -23.34
CA TYR A 999 -37.96 -24.66 -22.00
C TYR A 999 -38.65 -25.50 -20.92
N TRP A 1000 -38.13 -25.43 -19.70
CA TRP A 1000 -38.64 -26.15 -18.53
C TRP A 1000 -38.87 -25.20 -17.36
N SER A 1001 -39.91 -25.47 -16.56
CA SER A 1001 -40.16 -24.87 -15.25
C SER A 1001 -40.36 -25.97 -14.21
N GLN A 1002 -40.36 -25.62 -12.92
CA GLN A 1002 -40.59 -26.57 -11.84
C GLN A 1002 -42.09 -26.86 -11.64
N THR A 1003 -42.96 -25.88 -11.84
CA THR A 1003 -44.42 -26.05 -11.93
C THR A 1003 -45.02 -25.23 -13.07
N ALA A 1004 -46.21 -25.63 -13.54
CA ALA A 1004 -46.93 -24.95 -14.62
C ALA A 1004 -47.50 -23.56 -14.25
N ALA A 1005 -47.40 -23.16 -12.98
CA ALA A 1005 -47.87 -21.86 -12.48
C ALA A 1005 -46.73 -20.93 -12.03
N GLU A 1006 -45.46 -21.35 -12.14
CA GLU A 1006 -44.31 -20.54 -11.74
C GLU A 1006 -43.85 -19.59 -12.85
N THR A 1007 -43.88 -18.29 -12.53
CA THR A 1007 -43.32 -17.21 -13.34
C THR A 1007 -41.82 -16.96 -13.05
N SER A 1008 -41.16 -17.84 -12.29
CA SER A 1008 -39.74 -17.71 -11.93
C SER A 1008 -38.84 -18.04 -13.13
N ALA A 1009 -38.52 -17.02 -13.91
CA ALA A 1009 -37.61 -17.13 -15.06
C ALA A 1009 -36.23 -17.70 -14.67
N SER A 1010 -35.74 -17.39 -13.47
CA SER A 1010 -34.38 -17.72 -13.02
C SER A 1010 -34.14 -19.23 -12.86
N LEU A 1011 -35.02 -19.93 -12.14
CA LEU A 1011 -34.94 -21.39 -12.00
C LEU A 1011 -35.19 -22.07 -13.36
N SER A 1012 -36.13 -21.53 -14.15
CA SER A 1012 -36.45 -22.04 -15.49
C SER A 1012 -35.26 -21.94 -16.46
N VAL A 1013 -34.47 -20.86 -16.38
CA VAL A 1013 -33.19 -20.70 -17.10
C VAL A 1013 -32.16 -21.73 -16.65
N GLU A 1014 -32.01 -21.96 -15.35
CA GLU A 1014 -31.05 -22.95 -14.83
C GLU A 1014 -31.41 -24.38 -15.27
N ILE A 1015 -32.67 -24.81 -15.10
CA ILE A 1015 -33.15 -26.13 -15.56
C ILE A 1015 -32.89 -26.30 -17.05
N SER A 1016 -33.34 -25.34 -17.87
CA SER A 1016 -33.20 -25.39 -19.33
C SER A 1016 -31.74 -25.41 -19.78
N SER A 1017 -30.85 -24.75 -19.04
CA SER A 1017 -29.40 -24.76 -19.30
C SER A 1017 -28.75 -26.10 -18.92
N TYR A 1018 -29.18 -26.76 -17.84
CA TYR A 1018 -28.72 -28.12 -17.53
C TYR A 1018 -29.20 -29.17 -18.55
N VAL A 1019 -30.44 -29.07 -19.05
CA VAL A 1019 -30.91 -29.96 -20.13
C VAL A 1019 -30.12 -29.74 -21.42
N LEU A 1020 -29.83 -28.48 -21.77
CA LEU A 1020 -28.99 -28.11 -22.91
C LEU A 1020 -27.55 -28.66 -22.77
N LEU A 1021 -26.94 -28.56 -21.59
CA LEU A 1021 -25.63 -29.16 -21.31
C LEU A 1021 -25.66 -30.70 -21.38
N ALA A 1022 -26.66 -31.34 -20.75
CA ALA A 1022 -26.84 -32.80 -20.77
C ALA A 1022 -27.04 -33.35 -22.19
N LYS A 1023 -27.65 -32.56 -23.10
CA LYS A 1023 -27.73 -32.87 -24.53
C LYS A 1023 -26.39 -32.69 -25.25
N LEU A 1024 -25.75 -31.52 -25.12
CA LEU A 1024 -24.58 -31.14 -25.92
C LEU A 1024 -23.23 -31.68 -25.44
N SER A 1025 -23.08 -32.09 -24.17
CA SER A 1025 -21.81 -32.61 -23.64
C SER A 1025 -21.48 -34.07 -24.02
N ALA A 1026 -22.30 -34.68 -24.88
CA ALA A 1026 -22.03 -36.00 -25.49
C ALA A 1026 -21.86 -35.88 -27.02
N SER A 1027 -21.60 -37.00 -27.70
CA SER A 1027 -21.52 -37.07 -29.16
C SER A 1027 -22.78 -36.49 -29.81
N THR A 1028 -22.65 -35.32 -30.42
CA THR A 1028 -23.78 -34.47 -30.85
C THR A 1028 -24.24 -34.82 -32.26
N THR A 1029 -25.55 -34.96 -32.47
CA THR A 1029 -26.14 -35.12 -33.81
C THR A 1029 -26.67 -33.81 -34.37
N ALA A 1030 -26.96 -33.76 -35.68
CA ALA A 1030 -27.63 -32.61 -36.30
C ALA A 1030 -29.04 -32.38 -35.71
N ASP A 1031 -29.74 -33.44 -35.30
CA ASP A 1031 -31.05 -33.37 -34.66
C ASP A 1031 -30.96 -32.83 -33.22
N ASP A 1032 -29.91 -33.16 -32.46
CA ASP A 1032 -29.65 -32.55 -31.15
C ASP A 1032 -29.35 -31.04 -31.26
N LEU A 1033 -28.68 -30.59 -32.33
CA LEU A 1033 -28.49 -29.15 -32.61
C LEU A 1033 -29.82 -28.47 -32.99
N GLY A 1034 -30.67 -29.15 -33.77
CA GLY A 1034 -32.04 -28.70 -34.06
C GLY A 1034 -32.86 -28.54 -32.78
N TYR A 1035 -32.83 -29.53 -31.90
CA TYR A 1035 -33.47 -29.52 -30.58
C TYR A 1035 -32.94 -28.38 -29.69
N ALA A 1036 -31.62 -28.24 -29.58
CA ALA A 1036 -30.96 -27.19 -28.81
C ALA A 1036 -31.34 -25.77 -29.29
N SER A 1037 -31.57 -25.57 -30.59
CA SER A 1037 -31.90 -24.25 -31.15
C SER A 1037 -33.19 -23.65 -30.56
N GLY A 1038 -34.19 -24.47 -30.19
CA GLY A 1038 -35.41 -24.03 -29.52
C GLY A 1038 -35.16 -23.52 -28.09
N ILE A 1039 -34.18 -24.11 -27.39
CA ILE A 1039 -33.76 -23.73 -26.04
C ILE A 1039 -32.96 -22.42 -26.11
N ILE A 1040 -32.01 -22.32 -27.05
CA ILE A 1040 -31.18 -21.12 -27.25
C ILE A 1040 -32.03 -19.89 -27.61
N ARG A 1041 -33.06 -20.06 -28.46
CA ARG A 1041 -34.02 -18.98 -28.78
C ARG A 1041 -34.80 -18.49 -27.57
N TRP A 1042 -35.07 -19.35 -26.59
CA TRP A 1042 -35.75 -18.95 -25.36
C TRP A 1042 -34.77 -18.30 -24.36
N LEU A 1043 -33.60 -18.92 -24.13
CA LEU A 1043 -32.55 -18.39 -23.25
C LEU A 1043 -32.10 -16.98 -23.66
N THR A 1044 -31.90 -16.74 -24.96
CA THR A 1044 -31.57 -15.39 -25.46
C THR A 1044 -32.69 -14.37 -25.20
N GLY A 1045 -33.95 -14.80 -25.14
CA GLY A 1045 -35.09 -14.00 -24.68
C GLY A 1045 -35.05 -13.60 -23.19
N GLN A 1046 -34.35 -14.37 -22.35
CA GLN A 1046 -34.25 -14.15 -20.89
C GLN A 1046 -33.03 -13.30 -20.46
N GLN A 1047 -32.17 -12.88 -21.39
CA GLN A 1047 -30.99 -12.06 -21.07
C GLN A 1047 -31.39 -10.62 -20.66
N ASN A 1048 -30.75 -10.10 -19.63
CA ASN A 1048 -30.92 -8.72 -19.16
C ASN A 1048 -30.15 -7.69 -20.02
N TYR A 1049 -30.27 -6.40 -19.69
CA TYR A 1049 -29.59 -5.30 -20.39
C TYR A 1049 -28.06 -5.46 -20.48
N TYR A 1050 -27.43 -6.13 -19.52
CA TYR A 1050 -25.97 -6.29 -19.47
C TYR A 1050 -25.47 -7.61 -20.09
N GLY A 1051 -26.38 -8.45 -20.62
CA GLY A 1051 -26.06 -9.76 -21.20
C GLY A 1051 -25.99 -10.92 -20.19
N GLY A 1052 -26.28 -10.67 -18.90
CA GLY A 1052 -26.47 -11.71 -17.88
C GLY A 1052 -27.94 -12.14 -17.76
N PHE A 1053 -28.26 -12.93 -16.73
CA PHE A 1053 -29.61 -13.44 -16.46
C PHE A 1053 -30.16 -12.86 -15.13
N SER A 1054 -31.06 -13.57 -14.45
CA SER A 1054 -31.79 -13.03 -13.28
C SER A 1054 -31.06 -13.23 -11.95
N SER A 1055 -30.00 -14.04 -11.90
CA SER A 1055 -29.19 -14.31 -10.71
C SER A 1055 -27.72 -14.58 -11.07
N THR A 1056 -26.93 -15.06 -10.11
CA THR A 1056 -25.58 -15.56 -10.35
C THR A 1056 -25.57 -16.93 -11.03
N GLN A 1057 -26.38 -17.87 -10.54
CA GLN A 1057 -26.26 -19.28 -10.91
C GLN A 1057 -26.86 -19.57 -12.29
N ASP A 1058 -28.06 -19.05 -12.55
CA ASP A 1058 -28.68 -19.10 -13.88
C ASP A 1058 -27.77 -18.44 -14.93
N THR A 1059 -27.15 -17.30 -14.62
CA THR A 1059 -26.13 -16.65 -15.47
C THR A 1059 -24.93 -17.57 -15.70
N VAL A 1060 -24.37 -18.20 -14.67
CA VAL A 1060 -23.19 -19.07 -14.81
C VAL A 1060 -23.48 -20.30 -15.67
N VAL A 1061 -24.58 -21.01 -15.40
CA VAL A 1061 -24.93 -22.24 -16.14
C VAL A 1061 -25.42 -21.91 -17.55
N ALA A 1062 -26.16 -20.81 -17.74
CA ALA A 1062 -26.58 -20.37 -19.08
C ALA A 1062 -25.40 -19.86 -19.92
N LEU A 1063 -24.44 -19.10 -19.35
CA LEU A 1063 -23.23 -18.70 -20.08
C LEU A 1063 -22.38 -19.93 -20.46
N GLN A 1064 -22.26 -20.93 -19.58
CA GLN A 1064 -21.60 -22.19 -19.89
C GLN A 1064 -22.29 -22.94 -21.05
N ALA A 1065 -23.62 -23.00 -21.04
CA ALA A 1065 -24.42 -23.69 -22.06
C ALA A 1065 -24.43 -22.94 -23.41
N LEU A 1066 -24.58 -21.62 -23.39
CA LEU A 1066 -24.47 -20.74 -24.56
C LEU A 1066 -23.07 -20.80 -25.17
N ALA A 1067 -22.02 -20.84 -24.34
CA ALA A 1067 -20.65 -21.01 -24.81
C ALA A 1067 -20.49 -22.36 -25.54
N LEU A 1068 -20.89 -23.47 -24.91
CA LEU A 1068 -20.80 -24.81 -25.51
C LEU A 1068 -21.60 -24.93 -26.82
N TYR A 1069 -22.84 -24.45 -26.85
CA TYR A 1069 -23.64 -24.44 -28.08
C TYR A 1069 -22.94 -23.62 -29.19
N SER A 1070 -22.38 -22.47 -28.83
CA SER A 1070 -21.70 -21.61 -29.81
C SER A 1070 -20.45 -22.25 -30.38
N THR A 1071 -19.64 -22.97 -29.59
CA THR A 1071 -18.45 -23.66 -30.12
C THR A 1071 -18.81 -24.82 -31.06
N LEU A 1072 -20.04 -25.34 -30.98
CA LEU A 1072 -20.55 -26.40 -31.87
C LEU A 1072 -21.22 -25.84 -33.14
N VAL A 1073 -21.68 -24.59 -33.13
CA VAL A 1073 -22.47 -23.96 -34.23
C VAL A 1073 -21.74 -22.78 -34.90
N PHE A 1074 -20.55 -22.40 -34.42
CA PHE A 1074 -19.78 -21.28 -34.96
C PHE A 1074 -19.32 -21.51 -36.42
N SER A 1075 -19.81 -20.66 -37.33
CA SER A 1075 -19.22 -20.43 -38.65
C SER A 1075 -18.37 -19.14 -38.64
N PRO A 1076 -17.17 -19.15 -39.24
CA PRO A 1076 -16.40 -17.93 -39.51
C PRO A 1076 -17.00 -17.12 -40.69
N GLU A 1077 -17.74 -17.76 -41.60
CA GLU A 1077 -18.35 -17.13 -42.77
C GLU A 1077 -19.83 -16.81 -42.55
N GLY A 1078 -20.29 -15.72 -43.17
CA GLY A 1078 -21.68 -15.26 -43.15
C GLY A 1078 -21.79 -13.74 -43.00
N SER A 1079 -22.84 -13.16 -43.57
CA SER A 1079 -23.18 -11.73 -43.40
C SER A 1079 -24.70 -11.52 -43.41
N SER A 1080 -25.17 -10.49 -42.70
CA SER A 1080 -26.58 -10.12 -42.64
C SER A 1080 -26.77 -8.62 -42.38
N THR A 1081 -27.77 -8.04 -43.01
CA THR A 1081 -28.24 -6.68 -42.76
C THR A 1081 -29.51 -6.73 -41.90
N VAL A 1082 -29.57 -5.93 -40.85
CA VAL A 1082 -30.78 -5.69 -40.03
C VAL A 1082 -31.35 -4.33 -40.39
N THR A 1083 -32.67 -4.25 -40.58
CA THR A 1083 -33.38 -2.99 -40.75
C THR A 1083 -34.41 -2.84 -39.63
N VAL A 1084 -34.34 -1.70 -38.92
CA VAL A 1084 -35.31 -1.29 -37.91
C VAL A 1084 -36.04 -0.06 -38.44
N GLN A 1085 -37.32 -0.20 -38.76
CA GLN A 1085 -38.12 0.86 -39.35
C GLN A 1085 -39.25 1.28 -38.40
N SER A 1086 -39.50 2.59 -38.32
CA SER A 1086 -40.64 3.21 -37.65
C SER A 1086 -41.44 4.05 -38.65
N ASP A 1087 -42.58 4.58 -38.22
CA ASP A 1087 -43.42 5.49 -39.01
C ASP A 1087 -42.70 6.80 -39.42
N SER A 1088 -41.57 7.15 -38.79
CA SER A 1088 -40.83 8.41 -39.03
C SER A 1088 -39.31 8.26 -39.28
N SER A 1089 -38.74 7.06 -39.15
CA SER A 1089 -37.29 6.82 -39.28
C SER A 1089 -36.95 5.39 -39.67
N GLN A 1090 -35.80 5.19 -40.32
CA GLN A 1090 -35.25 3.87 -40.64
C GLN A 1090 -33.78 3.82 -40.22
N LEU A 1091 -33.42 2.80 -39.45
CA LEU A 1091 -32.04 2.45 -39.09
C LEU A 1091 -31.65 1.14 -39.79
N THR A 1092 -30.39 1.04 -40.20
CA THR A 1092 -29.86 -0.15 -40.87
C THR A 1092 -28.49 -0.48 -40.29
N PHE A 1093 -28.25 -1.77 -40.00
CA PHE A 1093 -27.04 -2.27 -39.35
C PHE A 1093 -26.50 -3.45 -40.16
N ASP A 1094 -25.25 -3.35 -40.63
CA ASP A 1094 -24.62 -4.40 -41.42
C ASP A 1094 -23.70 -5.26 -40.54
N VAL A 1095 -23.85 -6.58 -40.66
CA VAL A 1095 -23.12 -7.61 -39.91
C VAL A 1095 -22.30 -8.45 -40.88
N ASN A 1096 -21.00 -8.54 -40.65
CA ASN A 1096 -20.02 -9.27 -41.45
C ASN A 1096 -18.93 -9.87 -40.54
N PRO A 1097 -18.04 -10.77 -41.04
CA PRO A 1097 -17.06 -11.43 -40.18
C PRO A 1097 -16.10 -10.48 -39.44
N GLY A 1098 -15.82 -9.30 -40.00
CA GLY A 1098 -14.93 -8.29 -39.40
C GLY A 1098 -15.59 -7.46 -38.29
N ASN A 1099 -16.93 -7.34 -38.27
CA ASN A 1099 -17.67 -6.59 -37.25
C ASN A 1099 -18.67 -7.43 -36.43
N LYS A 1100 -18.61 -8.77 -36.55
CA LYS A 1100 -19.45 -9.72 -35.80
C LYS A 1100 -19.34 -9.58 -34.27
N LEU A 1101 -18.17 -9.19 -33.76
CA LEU A 1101 -17.92 -8.84 -32.35
C LEU A 1101 -18.41 -7.43 -31.97
N LEU A 1102 -18.61 -6.54 -32.95
CA LEU A 1102 -18.94 -5.15 -32.73
C LEU A 1102 -20.45 -4.99 -32.56
N TYR A 1103 -20.87 -4.78 -31.32
CA TYR A 1103 -22.22 -4.35 -30.97
C TYR A 1103 -22.51 -2.96 -31.55
N GLN A 1104 -23.71 -2.77 -32.11
CA GLN A 1104 -24.13 -1.55 -32.79
C GLN A 1104 -25.38 -0.96 -32.10
N GLU A 1105 -25.44 0.36 -31.96
CA GLU A 1105 -26.43 1.04 -31.11
C GLU A 1105 -26.65 2.48 -31.58
N GLU A 1106 -27.92 2.85 -31.65
CA GLU A 1106 -28.43 4.08 -32.26
C GLU A 1106 -29.64 4.55 -31.44
N THR A 1107 -29.85 5.86 -31.34
CA THR A 1107 -30.94 6.40 -30.50
C THR A 1107 -32.09 6.94 -31.34
N MET A 1108 -33.20 6.17 -31.35
CA MET A 1108 -34.39 6.48 -32.15
C MET A 1108 -35.03 7.83 -31.76
N GLN A 1109 -35.22 8.70 -32.77
CA GLN A 1109 -35.96 9.95 -32.64
C GLN A 1109 -37.47 9.73 -32.85
N GLY A 1110 -38.18 9.46 -31.74
CA GLY A 1110 -39.63 9.35 -31.69
C GLY A 1110 -40.04 8.72 -30.35
N VAL A 1111 -41.13 9.19 -29.73
CA VAL A 1111 -41.51 8.72 -28.38
C VAL A 1111 -42.51 7.56 -28.43
N SER A 1112 -43.32 7.41 -29.48
CA SER A 1112 -44.31 6.33 -29.60
C SER A 1112 -44.59 6.01 -31.06
N GLY A 1113 -44.69 4.74 -31.44
CA GLY A 1113 -44.98 4.32 -32.81
C GLY A 1113 -45.09 2.81 -32.99
N LYS A 1114 -45.31 2.37 -34.23
CA LYS A 1114 -45.07 0.97 -34.59
C LYS A 1114 -43.64 0.81 -35.09
N TYR A 1115 -43.04 -0.34 -34.81
CA TYR A 1115 -41.68 -0.65 -35.23
C TYR A 1115 -41.68 -2.01 -35.93
N SER A 1116 -41.11 -2.06 -37.14
CA SER A 1116 -40.92 -3.30 -37.89
C SER A 1116 -39.44 -3.65 -37.97
N LEU A 1117 -39.13 -4.90 -37.68
CA LEU A 1117 -37.78 -5.46 -37.68
C LEU A 1117 -37.65 -6.50 -38.79
N GLU A 1118 -36.69 -6.31 -39.67
CA GLU A 1118 -36.38 -7.22 -40.79
C GLU A 1118 -34.89 -7.60 -40.76
N VAL A 1119 -34.58 -8.86 -41.11
CA VAL A 1119 -33.20 -9.35 -41.26
C VAL A 1119 -33.04 -10.08 -42.60
N LYS A 1120 -31.99 -9.72 -43.35
CA LYS A 1120 -31.65 -10.28 -44.67
C LYS A 1120 -30.20 -10.73 -44.69
N GLY A 1121 -29.91 -11.96 -45.11
CA GLY A 1121 -28.54 -12.48 -45.21
C GLY A 1121 -28.43 -13.97 -44.93
N THR A 1122 -27.27 -14.39 -44.43
CA THR A 1122 -26.92 -15.78 -44.09
C THR A 1122 -26.49 -15.97 -42.63
N ALA A 1123 -26.13 -14.90 -41.92
CA ALA A 1123 -25.75 -14.96 -40.51
C ALA A 1123 -26.96 -14.74 -39.56
N CYS A 1124 -26.99 -15.45 -38.43
CA CYS A 1124 -27.91 -15.15 -37.33
C CYS A 1124 -27.54 -13.84 -36.63
N VAL A 1125 -28.53 -13.08 -36.16
CA VAL A 1125 -28.37 -11.78 -35.49
C VAL A 1125 -29.28 -11.73 -34.26
N SER A 1126 -28.84 -11.05 -33.18
CA SER A 1126 -29.49 -11.03 -31.86
C SER A 1126 -29.97 -9.61 -31.49
N VAL A 1127 -31.18 -9.25 -31.90
CA VAL A 1127 -31.70 -7.88 -31.74
C VAL A 1127 -32.21 -7.67 -30.31
N GLN A 1128 -31.94 -6.50 -29.70
CA GLN A 1128 -32.35 -6.22 -28.31
C GLN A 1128 -32.77 -4.76 -28.12
N ILE A 1129 -34.03 -4.56 -27.77
CA ILE A 1129 -34.61 -3.22 -27.53
C ILE A 1129 -34.70 -2.99 -26.02
N SER A 1130 -34.22 -1.84 -25.54
CA SER A 1130 -34.26 -1.45 -24.12
C SER A 1130 -34.71 0.00 -23.95
N VAL A 1131 -35.63 0.22 -23.00
CA VAL A 1131 -36.31 1.48 -22.69
C VAL A 1131 -35.97 1.89 -21.25
N HIS A 1132 -35.58 3.14 -21.04
CA HIS A 1132 -35.30 3.74 -19.73
C HIS A 1132 -36.30 4.88 -19.46
N TYR A 1133 -36.88 4.93 -18.26
CA TYR A 1133 -37.89 5.93 -17.87
C TYR A 1133 -38.01 6.04 -16.35
N ASN A 1134 -38.23 7.23 -15.80
CA ASN A 1134 -38.52 7.40 -14.37
C ASN A 1134 -40.02 7.29 -14.10
N ILE A 1135 -40.38 6.71 -12.95
CA ILE A 1135 -41.77 6.70 -12.44
C ILE A 1135 -41.84 7.30 -11.03
N PRO A 1136 -42.98 7.91 -10.65
CA PRO A 1136 -43.34 8.10 -9.24
C PRO A 1136 -43.38 6.76 -8.50
N SER A 1137 -43.06 6.79 -7.21
CA SER A 1137 -42.78 5.63 -6.36
C SER A 1137 -43.88 4.54 -6.42
N PRO A 1138 -43.57 3.33 -6.94
CA PRO A 1138 -44.57 2.26 -7.09
C PRO A 1138 -44.97 1.68 -5.73
N THR A 1139 -46.27 1.52 -5.50
CA THR A 1139 -46.84 1.12 -4.20
C THR A 1139 -47.07 -0.40 -4.06
N ASP A 1140 -46.48 -1.20 -4.95
CA ASP A 1140 -46.62 -2.65 -4.98
C ASP A 1140 -45.79 -3.31 -3.86
N VAL A 1141 -46.42 -3.48 -2.70
CA VAL A 1141 -45.83 -4.09 -1.51
C VAL A 1141 -45.39 -5.53 -1.80
N THR A 1142 -44.08 -5.78 -1.82
CA THR A 1142 -43.51 -7.12 -1.94
C THR A 1142 -43.48 -7.82 -0.57
N THR A 1143 -42.65 -8.85 -0.41
CA THR A 1143 -42.52 -9.57 0.87
C THR A 1143 -41.71 -8.80 1.93
N LEU A 1144 -41.11 -7.66 1.56
CA LEU A 1144 -40.44 -6.72 2.45
C LEU A 1144 -41.27 -5.44 2.66
N SER A 1145 -41.01 -4.75 3.76
CA SER A 1145 -41.62 -3.45 4.08
C SER A 1145 -40.71 -2.61 4.98
N VAL A 1146 -40.78 -1.29 4.82
CA VAL A 1146 -40.05 -0.31 5.63
C VAL A 1146 -40.96 0.90 5.94
N GLU A 1147 -41.03 1.26 7.22
CA GLU A 1147 -41.67 2.49 7.71
C GLU A 1147 -40.59 3.46 8.21
N VAL A 1148 -40.82 4.76 8.07
CA VAL A 1148 -39.90 5.81 8.55
C VAL A 1148 -40.64 6.92 9.30
N LYS A 1149 -40.01 7.45 10.34
CA LYS A 1149 -40.43 8.65 11.09
C LYS A 1149 -39.25 9.61 11.21
N SER A 1150 -39.51 10.90 11.01
CA SER A 1150 -38.52 11.97 11.05
C SER A 1150 -38.83 12.97 12.17
N GLU A 1151 -37.85 13.20 13.06
CA GLU A 1151 -37.97 14.10 14.22
C GLU A 1151 -36.84 15.15 14.16
N VAL A 1152 -37.13 16.41 14.52
CA VAL A 1152 -36.18 17.52 14.45
C VAL A 1152 -35.81 18.02 15.85
N ASP A 1153 -34.52 17.98 16.18
CA ASP A 1153 -34.00 18.63 17.38
C ASP A 1153 -33.76 20.12 17.10
N ALA A 1154 -34.67 20.95 17.62
CA ALA A 1154 -34.67 22.41 17.46
C ALA A 1154 -33.91 23.15 18.58
N THR A 1155 -33.18 22.46 19.46
CA THR A 1155 -32.61 23.06 20.69
C THR A 1155 -31.31 23.87 20.50
N SER A 1156 -30.73 23.89 19.30
CA SER A 1156 -29.50 24.64 19.00
C SER A 1156 -29.56 25.43 17.69
N GLU A 1157 -29.44 26.76 17.77
CA GLU A 1157 -29.54 27.68 16.62
C GLU A 1157 -28.49 27.45 15.52
N SER A 1158 -27.33 26.86 15.85
CA SER A 1158 -26.18 26.80 14.94
C SER A 1158 -26.16 25.61 13.98
N ARG A 1159 -26.82 24.48 14.31
CA ARG A 1159 -27.01 23.32 13.42
C ARG A 1159 -28.27 22.57 13.78
N ARG A 1160 -29.16 22.36 12.80
CA ARG A 1160 -30.35 21.52 12.97
C ARG A 1160 -29.97 20.05 12.80
N LYS A 1161 -30.52 19.19 13.68
CA LYS A 1161 -30.37 17.73 13.57
C LYS A 1161 -31.73 17.13 13.21
N LEU A 1162 -31.69 16.11 12.35
CA LEU A 1162 -32.84 15.31 11.96
C LEU A 1162 -32.56 13.86 12.37
N THR A 1163 -33.41 13.30 13.22
CA THR A 1163 -33.34 11.89 13.63
C THR A 1163 -34.36 11.09 12.83
N LEU A 1164 -33.87 10.08 12.11
CA LEU A 1164 -34.66 9.14 11.32
C LEU A 1164 -34.80 7.84 12.09
N THR A 1165 -36.04 7.48 12.45
CA THR A 1165 -36.37 6.17 13.03
C THR A 1165 -37.02 5.32 11.96
N MET A 1166 -36.38 4.21 11.61
CA MET A 1166 -36.78 3.29 10.54
C MET A 1166 -37.21 1.96 11.14
N LYS A 1167 -38.27 1.35 10.61
CA LYS A 1167 -38.81 0.05 11.04
C LYS A 1167 -38.92 -0.87 9.83
N SER A 1168 -38.11 -1.92 9.82
CA SER A 1168 -38.01 -2.93 8.75
C SER A 1168 -38.79 -4.20 9.13
N LEU A 1169 -39.55 -4.77 8.20
CA LEU A 1169 -40.36 -5.98 8.45
C LEU A 1169 -40.42 -6.87 7.20
N TYR A 1170 -40.28 -8.19 7.40
CA TYR A 1170 -40.42 -9.23 6.37
C TYR A 1170 -41.66 -10.10 6.64
N SER A 1171 -42.44 -10.39 5.60
CA SER A 1171 -43.72 -11.12 5.65
C SER A 1171 -43.81 -12.31 4.67
N GLY A 1172 -42.69 -12.70 4.06
CA GLY A 1172 -42.66 -13.69 2.98
C GLY A 1172 -42.89 -15.14 3.38
N LYS A 1173 -42.58 -16.07 2.46
CA LYS A 1173 -42.84 -17.51 2.67
C LYS A 1173 -41.78 -18.19 3.54
N GLU A 1174 -40.52 -17.74 3.46
CA GLU A 1174 -39.42 -18.28 4.25
C GLU A 1174 -39.47 -17.83 5.71
N ASN A 1175 -38.74 -18.53 6.59
CA ASN A 1175 -38.66 -18.16 8.02
C ASN A 1175 -37.77 -16.92 8.26
N THR A 1176 -36.78 -16.69 7.41
CA THR A 1176 -35.92 -15.49 7.42
C THR A 1176 -35.53 -15.13 5.97
N THR A 1177 -35.11 -13.88 5.74
CA THR A 1177 -34.60 -13.43 4.43
C THR A 1177 -33.18 -13.91 4.15
N ASN A 1178 -32.68 -13.63 2.94
CA ASN A 1178 -31.24 -13.52 2.71
C ASN A 1178 -30.66 -12.27 3.41
N MET A 1179 -29.40 -11.92 3.12
CA MET A 1179 -28.86 -10.60 3.51
C MET A 1179 -29.67 -9.48 2.84
N VAL A 1180 -30.09 -8.48 3.60
CA VAL A 1180 -30.94 -7.36 3.14
C VAL A 1180 -30.13 -6.05 3.22
N ILE A 1181 -30.25 -5.18 2.22
CA ILE A 1181 -29.83 -3.79 2.35
C ILE A 1181 -31.02 -2.95 2.79
N LEU A 1182 -30.81 -2.13 3.81
CA LEU A 1182 -31.57 -0.90 4.03
C LEU A 1182 -30.71 0.25 3.51
N ASP A 1183 -31.11 0.83 2.37
CA ASP A 1183 -30.42 1.88 1.64
C ASP A 1183 -31.16 3.20 1.88
N ILE A 1184 -30.48 4.11 2.56
CA ILE A 1184 -31.03 5.39 3.03
C ILE A 1184 -30.39 6.49 2.18
N LYS A 1185 -31.11 6.99 1.18
CA LYS A 1185 -30.69 8.18 0.42
C LYS A 1185 -30.79 9.41 1.32
N MET A 1186 -29.77 10.26 1.32
CA MET A 1186 -29.78 11.50 2.08
C MET A 1186 -30.63 12.59 1.41
N LEU A 1187 -31.16 13.53 2.21
CA LEU A 1187 -31.67 14.81 1.72
C LEU A 1187 -30.49 15.66 1.22
N SER A 1188 -30.67 16.41 0.15
CA SER A 1188 -29.61 17.28 -0.37
C SER A 1188 -29.20 18.33 0.66
N GLY A 1189 -27.89 18.42 0.91
CA GLY A 1189 -27.31 19.29 1.95
C GLY A 1189 -27.18 18.66 3.35
N PHE A 1190 -27.60 17.40 3.55
CA PHE A 1190 -27.49 16.69 4.83
C PHE A 1190 -26.36 15.65 4.84
N THR A 1191 -25.75 15.46 6.01
CA THR A 1191 -24.69 14.45 6.24
C THR A 1191 -24.84 13.75 7.60
N VAL A 1192 -24.24 12.56 7.76
CA VAL A 1192 -24.39 11.70 8.94
C VAL A 1192 -23.45 12.11 10.08
N VAL A 1193 -23.97 12.17 11.32
CA VAL A 1193 -23.14 12.37 12.52
C VAL A 1193 -22.77 11.03 13.14
N SER A 1194 -21.69 10.44 12.59
CA SER A 1194 -21.10 9.15 12.95
C SER A 1194 -22.03 7.93 12.83
N SER A 1195 -21.42 6.75 12.78
CA SER A 1195 -22.05 5.47 12.48
C SER A 1195 -22.81 4.88 13.69
N GLN A 1196 -23.85 5.58 14.17
CA GLN A 1196 -24.74 5.14 15.25
C GLN A 1196 -25.38 3.75 15.00
N LEU A 1197 -25.38 3.28 13.75
CA LEU A 1197 -25.91 1.98 13.32
C LEU A 1197 -24.86 0.84 13.40
N GLU A 1198 -23.57 1.12 13.59
CA GLU A 1198 -22.55 0.07 13.74
C GLU A 1198 -22.67 -0.62 15.09
N GLY A 1199 -22.91 -1.95 15.08
CA GLY A 1199 -23.19 -2.74 16.27
C GLY A 1199 -24.67 -2.79 16.68
N ALA A 1200 -25.58 -2.19 15.90
CA ALA A 1200 -27.02 -2.40 16.04
C ALA A 1200 -27.41 -3.86 15.69
N PRO A 1201 -28.50 -4.41 16.26
CA PRO A 1201 -28.87 -5.81 16.06
C PRO A 1201 -29.10 -6.15 14.58
N LEU A 1202 -28.54 -7.29 14.16
CA LEU A 1202 -28.52 -7.81 12.78
C LEU A 1202 -27.77 -6.95 11.75
N VAL A 1203 -27.19 -5.80 12.11
CA VAL A 1203 -26.31 -5.02 11.22
C VAL A 1203 -24.92 -5.66 11.19
N ASP A 1204 -24.49 -6.14 10.03
CA ASP A 1204 -23.13 -6.66 9.80
C ASP A 1204 -22.14 -5.51 9.50
N ARG A 1205 -22.60 -4.54 8.71
CA ARG A 1205 -21.81 -3.42 8.20
C ARG A 1205 -22.69 -2.21 7.92
N VAL A 1206 -22.14 -1.01 8.10
CA VAL A 1206 -22.67 0.24 7.55
C VAL A 1206 -21.67 0.76 6.52
N GLU A 1207 -22.17 1.30 5.41
CA GLU A 1207 -21.33 1.90 4.38
C GLU A 1207 -21.91 3.24 3.93
N GLN A 1208 -21.22 4.32 4.28
CA GLN A 1208 -21.52 5.65 3.77
C GLN A 1208 -20.87 5.84 2.39
N THR A 1209 -21.65 6.45 1.48
CA THR A 1209 -21.22 7.03 0.20
C THR A 1209 -21.50 8.54 0.25
N GLU A 1210 -21.34 9.26 -0.87
CA GLU A 1210 -21.50 10.72 -0.89
C GLU A 1210 -22.96 11.18 -0.71
N ASP A 1211 -23.95 10.35 -1.07
CA ASP A 1211 -25.38 10.66 -0.95
C ASP A 1211 -26.28 9.51 -0.46
N HIS A 1212 -25.74 8.31 -0.20
CA HIS A 1212 -26.46 7.16 0.36
C HIS A 1212 -25.75 6.55 1.58
N VAL A 1213 -26.54 5.98 2.50
CA VAL A 1213 -26.08 5.18 3.64
C VAL A 1213 -26.63 3.76 3.49
N LEU A 1214 -25.75 2.80 3.17
CA LEU A 1214 -26.08 1.40 2.94
C LEU A 1214 -25.87 0.60 4.24
N VAL A 1215 -26.97 0.11 4.82
CA VAL A 1215 -26.95 -0.71 6.04
C VAL A 1215 -27.15 -2.17 5.65
N TYR A 1216 -26.15 -3.01 5.92
CA TYR A 1216 -26.15 -4.42 5.55
C TYR A 1216 -26.70 -5.26 6.72
N LEU A 1217 -27.92 -5.77 6.56
CA LEU A 1217 -28.61 -6.61 7.54
C LEU A 1217 -28.36 -8.08 7.21
N GLN A 1218 -27.89 -8.86 8.20
CA GLN A 1218 -27.54 -10.28 8.03
C GLN A 1218 -28.72 -11.14 7.58
N GLU A 1219 -29.90 -10.88 8.16
CA GLU A 1219 -31.22 -11.38 7.75
C GLU A 1219 -32.31 -10.57 8.47
N LEU A 1220 -33.54 -10.64 7.98
CA LEU A 1220 -34.75 -10.25 8.72
C LEU A 1220 -35.57 -11.51 9.04
N PRO A 1221 -35.91 -11.77 10.32
CA PRO A 1221 -36.84 -12.82 10.68
C PRO A 1221 -38.28 -12.48 10.27
N LYS A 1222 -39.02 -13.49 9.84
CA LYS A 1222 -40.42 -13.35 9.43
C LYS A 1222 -41.31 -12.83 10.57
N ASP A 1223 -42.22 -11.93 10.21
CA ASP A 1223 -43.26 -11.31 11.03
C ASP A 1223 -42.74 -10.58 12.30
N MET A 1224 -41.43 -10.30 12.37
CA MET A 1224 -40.76 -9.65 13.49
C MET A 1224 -40.08 -8.34 13.06
N PRO A 1225 -40.58 -7.17 13.48
CA PRO A 1225 -40.04 -5.87 13.05
C PRO A 1225 -38.72 -5.51 13.74
N MET A 1226 -37.78 -4.97 12.97
CA MET A 1226 -36.49 -4.45 13.45
C MET A 1226 -36.46 -2.93 13.34
N ASN A 1227 -36.03 -2.25 14.40
CA ASN A 1227 -36.00 -0.78 14.47
C ASN A 1227 -34.57 -0.25 14.47
N TYR A 1228 -34.31 0.79 13.65
CA TYR A 1228 -33.00 1.41 13.46
C TYR A 1228 -33.10 2.94 13.55
N SER A 1229 -32.12 3.60 14.15
CA SER A 1229 -32.11 5.06 14.34
C SER A 1229 -30.84 5.70 13.77
N LEU A 1230 -30.99 6.74 12.96
CA LEU A 1230 -29.90 7.47 12.32
C LEU A 1230 -30.05 8.99 12.55
N THR A 1231 -28.99 9.65 13.01
CA THR A 1231 -28.96 11.11 13.17
C THR A 1231 -28.17 11.77 12.03
N VAL A 1232 -28.80 12.68 11.30
CA VAL A 1232 -28.18 13.49 10.25
C VAL A 1232 -28.22 14.98 10.62
N ILE A 1233 -27.28 15.76 10.11
CA ILE A 1233 -27.21 17.22 10.28
C ILE A 1233 -27.35 17.93 8.94
N GLU A 1234 -27.94 19.11 8.98
CA GLU A 1234 -27.90 20.09 7.89
C GLU A 1234 -26.46 20.67 7.83
N GLU A 1235 -25.73 20.39 6.74
CA GLU A 1235 -24.39 20.94 6.47
C GLU A 1235 -24.45 22.10 5.48
N LEU A 1236 -25.29 21.98 4.45
CA LEU A 1236 -25.61 23.05 3.51
C LEU A 1236 -27.12 23.27 3.47
N ARG A 1237 -27.55 24.52 3.55
CA ARG A 1237 -28.97 24.88 3.50
C ARG A 1237 -29.50 24.73 2.07
N VAL A 1238 -30.50 23.87 1.92
CA VAL A 1238 -31.25 23.63 0.68
C VAL A 1238 -32.73 23.90 0.95
N GLU A 1239 -33.38 24.55 0.01
CA GLU A 1239 -34.78 24.96 0.09
C GLU A 1239 -35.60 24.28 -1.02
N ASN A 1240 -36.93 24.21 -0.81
CA ASN A 1240 -37.84 23.40 -1.62
C ASN A 1240 -37.46 21.91 -1.71
N LEU A 1241 -36.76 21.38 -0.69
CA LEU A 1241 -36.37 19.97 -0.53
C LEU A 1241 -37.46 19.00 -0.97
N LYS A 1242 -37.10 18.04 -1.83
CA LYS A 1242 -37.97 16.93 -2.21
C LYS A 1242 -37.90 15.81 -1.16
N PRO A 1243 -38.85 14.87 -1.16
CA PRO A 1243 -38.72 13.67 -0.33
C PRO A 1243 -37.45 12.90 -0.69
N ALA A 1244 -36.72 12.45 0.33
CA ALA A 1244 -35.64 11.48 0.17
C ALA A 1244 -36.21 10.07 0.36
N MET A 1245 -35.58 9.08 -0.26
CA MET A 1245 -36.12 7.73 -0.39
C MET A 1245 -35.30 6.73 0.42
N ILE A 1246 -35.98 5.86 1.15
CA ILE A 1246 -35.39 4.73 1.87
C ILE A 1246 -35.89 3.45 1.20
N LYS A 1247 -34.94 2.71 0.64
CA LYS A 1247 -35.16 1.45 -0.05
C LYS A 1247 -34.78 0.32 0.90
N ILE A 1248 -35.64 -0.69 1.04
CA ILE A 1248 -35.25 -1.97 1.63
C ILE A 1248 -35.33 -3.04 0.54
N TYR A 1249 -34.28 -3.82 0.36
CA TYR A 1249 -34.24 -4.86 -0.67
C TYR A 1249 -33.35 -6.03 -0.29
N ASP A 1250 -33.71 -7.21 -0.76
CA ASP A 1250 -32.84 -8.38 -0.66
C ASP A 1250 -31.57 -8.15 -1.51
N TYR A 1251 -30.39 -8.23 -0.89
CA TYR A 1251 -29.11 -7.93 -1.56
C TYR A 1251 -28.91 -8.80 -2.81
N TYR A 1252 -29.41 -10.04 -2.78
CA TYR A 1252 -29.25 -11.03 -3.83
C TYR A 1252 -30.50 -11.19 -4.72
N GLN A 1253 -31.62 -10.58 -4.31
CA GLN A 1253 -32.83 -10.43 -5.10
C GLN A 1253 -33.36 -8.98 -5.03
N PRO A 1254 -32.72 -8.01 -5.72
CA PRO A 1254 -33.20 -6.62 -5.74
C PRO A 1254 -34.59 -6.39 -6.37
N SER A 1255 -35.26 -7.45 -6.81
CA SER A 1255 -36.67 -7.45 -7.23
C SER A 1255 -37.65 -7.78 -6.10
N ASP A 1256 -37.18 -8.26 -4.93
CA ASP A 1256 -37.93 -8.18 -3.67
C ASP A 1256 -37.44 -6.93 -2.94
N GLN A 1257 -38.27 -5.88 -2.97
CA GLN A 1257 -37.92 -4.54 -2.54
C GLN A 1257 -39.16 -3.76 -2.10
N ALA A 1258 -39.02 -2.90 -1.11
CA ALA A 1258 -40.00 -1.87 -0.78
C ALA A 1258 -39.32 -0.51 -0.65
N GLU A 1259 -40.03 0.55 -1.04
CA GLU A 1259 -39.55 1.92 -1.02
C GLU A 1259 -40.50 2.77 -0.17
N THR A 1260 -39.94 3.60 0.72
CA THR A 1260 -40.69 4.63 1.45
C THR A 1260 -39.99 5.97 1.31
N GLU A 1261 -40.76 7.04 1.30
CA GLU A 1261 -40.24 8.41 1.30
C GLU A 1261 -40.20 8.98 2.72
N TYR A 1262 -39.24 9.87 2.99
CA TYR A 1262 -39.23 10.74 4.17
C TYR A 1262 -39.01 12.19 3.75
N ILE A 1263 -39.61 13.09 4.52
CA ILE A 1263 -39.61 14.53 4.26
C ILE A 1263 -39.03 15.24 5.48
N TYR A 1264 -38.32 16.34 5.25
CA TYR A 1264 -37.88 17.24 6.31
C TYR A 1264 -39.11 17.92 6.98
N PRO A 1265 -39.35 17.74 8.29
CA PRO A 1265 -40.51 18.36 8.94
C PRO A 1265 -40.41 19.88 8.96
N SER A 1266 -41.26 20.55 8.18
CA SER A 1266 -41.33 22.02 8.15
C SER A 1266 -41.92 22.56 9.44
N ALA A 1267 -41.15 23.39 10.17
CA ALA A 1267 -41.54 23.97 11.45
C ALA A 1267 -42.58 25.12 11.35
N ALA A 1268 -43.67 24.91 10.60
CA ALA A 1268 -44.85 25.78 10.57
C ALA A 1268 -46.07 25.03 10.01
N GLY A 1269 -47.10 24.80 10.85
CA GLY A 1269 -48.44 24.46 10.36
C GLY A 1269 -49.14 23.30 11.07
N ASN A 1270 -49.79 23.57 12.20
CA ASN A 1270 -50.94 22.78 12.63
C ASN A 1270 -52.09 22.95 11.62
N LYS A 1271 -52.12 22.14 10.56
CA LYS A 1271 -53.37 21.84 9.87
C LYS A 1271 -54.11 20.81 10.71
N LEU A 1272 -55.06 21.29 11.49
CA LEU A 1272 -56.08 20.46 12.13
C LEU A 1272 -56.80 19.61 11.06
N LEU A 1273 -57.13 18.37 11.44
CA LEU A 1273 -58.18 17.57 10.80
C LEU A 1273 -59.56 18.17 11.06
#